data_AF-A0A4V2LL89-F1
#
_entry.id   AF-A0A4V2LL89-F1
#
_cell.length_a   1.000
_cell.length_b   1.000
_cell.length_c   1.000
_cell.angle_alpha   90.00
_cell.angle_beta   90.00
_cell.angle_gamma   90.00
#
_symmetry.space_group_name_H-M   'P 1'
#
loop_
_entity.id
_entity.type
_entity.pdbx_description
1 polymer ?
#
loop_
_entity_poly.entity_id
_entity_poly.type
_entity_poly.pdbx_seq_one_letter_code
_entity_poly.pdbx_strand_id
1 'polypeptide(L)'
;MDIETTGVKKYAFQDLVCISLLLNIQNIENLNFFVEPENSEDAKITIDNIDGINEIEIQVKGSQDSVTPTNLAQHLAHFPKGKAENCLYDRLINNSNLLVVFVMTGRCNDATSPFLSNLDNFYLQHKSSKIKKEHAEAIRNEFKNIEADPEESDLKINRSTYINGLYKKYGILKVRKAFERLVIIEQVNDSNLLKTCYELLRTKYSIPDDIHQSVIERLKTVIFDGKDTKENIVGIFKNELSNFIPQNIYPIDYVEHGNEDDLKQILSTKNALLITGSPRIGKTYISRWIAAEYTKLGFEIKETSDVAEALRFITEPTNSKRLVLIDDPFGAAHSIPNALNSFQQFKVILSRLSSNKKLITAQVQDRLLEVAAVENTEEATIGIHHWLNLNDTNPIFLNNLWNSLANKYSVSRELQNIVSTNLKNNKLLLEAGCLEYLAVHHSELKNNFNLENIKRLSHQDARNLGNALDEDGYKFILRVLAIATNHSKDISIPDLTYILYEKNVQNILSISDFMGTSVLLNTIEPIDYTDKILINYDPEYKIADSDDRLIEKLEFRKILNIKNSKNIIFSHPFYRSAAEYLVQKNSTRKEHEIIDLVSKGIFCLSSKTSRATARNLDWIFYSLKESDNQKALVELAIKALKSSFPSTRDIAFQFLINNYRNLPTDIEKKIDIWSYHVSNSDLLDNAVWVKGEPIYPMGSDITLESSLATYFDSFSIKSYSPELDPFFMGNNTVTSKEAWDFLQVIEKSPENLTLYAISKLLSYDEALIRSKAINIWLKVPRDDDENLLEQVFLEIHPAIAKNALESIIKVWNDCDKKRQELLLNGLIRLASHPANACQMIEDIVIFNRNQKVKNLPWIIFGTILSTLLDSIPDNIYISDHRLYNIVDTSINYLETPMLISIINSWFNWLEKQVTIKLPTDYAFGITTILVKATINQPELRFNLIKKLLNLHGTGAAVRVIYDLVGEWDNLMQEEKVIIISKLNEERVDKYWLQSAALIQNDIPEELQQLLLPKDVSLENESLVTLNEKNNGLFLAAVQMYLGNPQPLWYLGVHHRGKKYWKPVVEKLTQNSSHPLFNKAWDEIYSYGDDNYVVPFINQLDPTDVEKVFEILFEIKINTTDNFMPKTWDALFSKIEDPVVKSKWIERIASHSINILDDFSQLKYWIINPEIRSEFWRYLKNDENLIITSYSFIECYEAFDENHRSAMVLILLDLFRKSPPTHPSTCEILKNRIQQINADSAIINEINNYRSGLFEKMKSEKYNKINRENIKNWID
;
A
#
# COMPACT_ATOMS: atom_id res chain seq x y z
N MET A 1 -10.50 -57.47 -10.87
CA MET A 1 -9.57 -56.50 -10.26
C MET A 1 -8.94 -55.75 -11.41
N ASP A 2 -9.25 -54.47 -11.58
CA ASP A 2 -8.73 -53.68 -12.68
C ASP A 2 -7.23 -53.45 -12.52
N ILE A 3 -6.48 -53.78 -13.56
CA ILE A 3 -5.02 -53.60 -13.62
C ILE A 3 -4.67 -52.11 -13.55
N GLU A 4 -5.53 -51.24 -14.09
CA GLU A 4 -5.37 -49.78 -14.07
C GLU A 4 -5.42 -49.19 -12.66
N THR A 5 -6.33 -49.63 -11.79
CA THR A 5 -6.43 -49.10 -10.40
C THR A 5 -5.43 -49.75 -9.44
N THR A 6 -5.10 -51.02 -9.67
CA THR A 6 -4.20 -51.78 -8.79
C THR A 6 -2.72 -51.46 -9.06
N GLY A 7 -2.37 -51.17 -10.32
CA GLY A 7 -1.02 -50.72 -10.71
C GLY A 7 -0.67 -49.35 -10.14
N VAL A 8 -1.55 -48.35 -10.33
CA VAL A 8 -1.33 -46.97 -9.83
C VAL A 8 -1.12 -46.92 -8.32
N LYS A 9 -1.88 -47.72 -7.54
CA LYS A 9 -1.69 -47.82 -6.08
C LYS A 9 -0.34 -48.43 -5.67
N LYS A 10 0.17 -49.41 -6.42
CA LYS A 10 1.47 -50.04 -6.13
C LYS A 10 2.63 -49.08 -6.40
N TYR A 11 2.56 -48.29 -7.47
CA TYR A 11 3.57 -47.26 -7.78
C TYR A 11 3.58 -46.14 -6.73
N ALA A 12 2.41 -45.67 -6.29
CA ALA A 12 2.32 -44.66 -5.24
C ALA A 12 2.92 -45.14 -3.89
N PHE A 13 2.77 -46.43 -3.55
CA PHE A 13 3.40 -47.02 -2.36
C PHE A 13 4.93 -47.06 -2.46
N GLN A 14 5.47 -47.46 -3.62
CA GLN A 14 6.91 -47.45 -3.89
C GLN A 14 7.50 -46.04 -3.74
N ASP A 15 6.81 -45.02 -4.27
CA ASP A 15 7.27 -43.63 -4.18
C ASP A 15 7.38 -43.17 -2.73
N LEU A 16 6.37 -43.51 -1.91
CA LEU A 16 6.37 -43.19 -0.49
C LEU A 16 7.48 -43.94 0.27
N VAL A 17 7.78 -45.19 -0.10
CA VAL A 17 8.94 -45.93 0.45
C VAL A 17 10.24 -45.22 0.11
N CYS A 18 10.45 -44.80 -1.14
CA CYS A 18 11.64 -44.06 -1.55
C CYS A 18 11.80 -42.75 -0.76
N ILE A 19 10.72 -42.01 -0.55
CA ILE A 19 10.71 -40.78 0.26
C ILE A 19 11.12 -41.09 1.71
N SER A 20 10.52 -42.10 2.34
CA SER A 20 10.83 -42.49 3.72
C SER A 20 12.30 -42.87 3.90
N LEU A 21 12.84 -43.67 2.97
CA LEU A 21 14.25 -44.08 2.99
C LEU A 21 15.18 -42.88 2.81
N LEU A 22 14.90 -41.99 1.85
CA LEU A 22 15.68 -40.78 1.62
C LEU A 22 15.69 -39.85 2.84
N LEU A 23 14.52 -39.55 3.42
CA LEU A 23 14.42 -38.74 4.64
C LEU A 23 15.26 -39.33 5.79
N ASN A 24 15.36 -40.66 5.88
CA ASN A 24 16.13 -41.30 6.92
C ASN A 24 17.67 -41.20 6.69
N ILE A 25 18.17 -41.29 5.46
CA ILE A 25 19.62 -41.42 5.18
C ILE A 25 20.33 -40.14 4.71
N GLN A 26 19.64 -39.01 4.60
CA GLN A 26 20.20 -37.78 4.00
C GLN A 26 21.52 -37.25 4.60
N ASN A 27 21.82 -37.59 5.85
CA ASN A 27 23.01 -37.12 6.56
C ASN A 27 24.26 -37.96 6.26
N ILE A 28 24.13 -39.02 5.45
CA ILE A 28 25.27 -39.83 5.00
C ILE A 28 26.01 -39.06 3.90
N GLU A 29 27.34 -38.90 4.06
CA GLU A 29 28.21 -38.27 3.07
C GLU A 29 28.33 -39.14 1.80
N ASN A 30 28.50 -38.50 0.63
CA ASN A 30 28.67 -39.17 -0.67
C ASN A 30 27.56 -40.17 -1.06
N LEU A 31 26.33 -39.88 -0.62
CA LEU A 31 25.12 -40.62 -0.96
C LEU A 31 24.65 -40.30 -2.40
N ASN A 32 24.43 -41.34 -3.22
CA ASN A 32 23.62 -41.25 -4.43
C ASN A 32 22.41 -42.18 -4.34
N PHE A 33 21.27 -41.72 -4.85
CA PHE A 33 20.02 -42.46 -4.85
C PHE A 33 19.43 -42.42 -6.26
N PHE A 34 19.09 -43.59 -6.77
CA PHE A 34 18.54 -43.78 -8.11
C PHE A 34 17.20 -44.50 -8.01
N VAL A 35 16.17 -43.97 -8.67
CA VAL A 35 14.83 -44.58 -8.74
C VAL A 35 14.76 -45.37 -10.04
N GLU A 36 14.38 -46.65 -9.97
CA GLU A 36 14.28 -47.54 -11.14
C GLU A 36 15.46 -47.50 -12.16
N PRO A 37 16.74 -47.52 -11.72
CA PRO A 37 17.86 -47.40 -12.65
C PRO A 37 18.09 -48.67 -13.48
N GLU A 38 18.84 -48.54 -14.57
CA GLU A 38 19.11 -49.66 -15.45
C GLU A 38 19.81 -50.83 -14.76
N ASN A 39 19.26 -52.04 -14.93
CA ASN A 39 19.68 -53.28 -14.27
C ASN A 39 19.38 -53.34 -12.76
N SER A 40 18.62 -52.41 -12.18
CA SER A 40 17.98 -52.54 -10.87
C SER A 40 16.46 -52.60 -11.06
N GLU A 41 15.71 -52.87 -9.98
CA GLU A 41 14.24 -52.88 -10.03
C GLU A 41 13.65 -51.59 -9.47
N ASP A 42 13.45 -51.47 -8.16
CA ASP A 42 12.61 -50.40 -7.59
C ASP A 42 13.43 -49.16 -7.19
N ALA A 43 14.57 -49.34 -6.49
CA ALA A 43 15.53 -48.27 -6.23
C ALA A 43 16.94 -48.81 -5.92
N LYS A 44 17.97 -47.96 -6.06
CA LYS A 44 19.36 -48.27 -5.75
C LYS A 44 20.03 -47.11 -5.03
N ILE A 45 20.80 -47.43 -3.99
CA ILE A 45 21.63 -46.48 -3.26
C ILE A 45 23.09 -46.85 -3.47
N THR A 46 23.94 -45.86 -3.73
CA THR A 46 25.40 -46.01 -3.63
C THR A 46 25.92 -45.06 -2.57
N ILE A 47 26.78 -45.57 -1.69
CA ILE A 47 27.37 -44.83 -0.57
C ILE A 47 28.86 -45.12 -0.50
N ASP A 48 29.60 -44.26 0.20
CA ASP A 48 30.93 -44.62 0.67
C ASP A 48 30.86 -45.87 1.55
N ASN A 49 31.94 -46.65 1.56
CA ASN A 49 31.96 -47.96 2.18
C ASN A 49 31.60 -47.89 3.70
N ILE A 50 30.34 -48.21 4.04
CA ILE A 50 29.84 -48.34 5.42
C ILE A 50 29.80 -49.83 5.76
N ASP A 51 30.62 -50.26 6.73
CA ASP A 51 30.69 -51.66 7.18
C ASP A 51 30.94 -52.71 6.09
N GLY A 52 31.63 -52.34 5.00
CA GLY A 52 31.88 -53.21 3.85
C GLY A 52 30.87 -53.07 2.72
N ILE A 53 29.84 -52.23 2.87
CA ILE A 53 28.75 -52.03 1.91
C ILE A 53 28.95 -50.71 1.16
N ASN A 54 28.89 -50.76 -0.17
CA ASN A 54 28.90 -49.56 -1.02
C ASN A 54 27.67 -49.48 -1.97
N GLU A 55 26.87 -50.52 -2.02
CA GLU A 55 25.69 -50.61 -2.87
C GLU A 55 24.53 -51.25 -2.10
N ILE A 56 23.35 -50.61 -2.14
CA ILE A 56 22.11 -51.10 -1.55
C ILE A 56 21.05 -51.16 -2.63
N GLU A 57 20.47 -52.34 -2.86
CA GLU A 57 19.36 -52.52 -3.79
C GLU A 57 18.04 -52.70 -3.03
N ILE A 58 17.06 -51.86 -3.36
CA ILE A 58 15.76 -51.79 -2.68
C ILE A 58 14.70 -52.44 -3.55
N GLN A 59 13.85 -53.22 -2.89
CA GLN A 59 12.80 -54.03 -3.50
C GLN A 59 11.50 -53.87 -2.72
N VAL A 60 10.47 -53.28 -3.33
CA VAL A 60 9.18 -52.97 -2.69
C VAL A 60 8.13 -53.96 -3.18
N LYS A 61 7.56 -54.78 -2.27
CA LYS A 61 6.60 -55.82 -2.63
C LYS A 61 5.31 -55.74 -1.79
N GLY A 62 4.20 -55.54 -2.48
CA GLY A 62 2.85 -55.48 -1.90
C GLY A 62 2.10 -56.81 -1.98
N SER A 63 1.86 -57.49 -0.86
CA SER A 63 1.01 -58.69 -0.73
C SER A 63 0.41 -58.81 0.68
N GLN A 64 -0.82 -59.32 0.79
CA GLN A 64 -1.44 -59.60 2.11
C GLN A 64 -0.90 -60.87 2.77
N ASP A 65 -0.19 -61.71 2.02
CA ASP A 65 0.35 -62.98 2.50
C ASP A 65 1.61 -62.79 3.36
N SER A 66 1.89 -63.77 4.22
CA SER A 66 3.12 -63.81 5.02
C SER A 66 4.36 -63.95 4.14
N VAL A 67 5.47 -63.30 4.52
CA VAL A 67 6.75 -63.43 3.82
C VAL A 67 7.36 -64.80 4.16
N THR A 68 7.22 -65.76 3.26
CA THR A 68 7.76 -67.12 3.40
C THR A 68 9.11 -67.28 2.69
N PRO A 69 9.89 -68.35 2.97
CA PRO A 69 11.08 -68.66 2.19
C PRO A 69 10.83 -68.76 0.68
N THR A 70 9.67 -69.30 0.28
CA THR A 70 9.24 -69.43 -1.13
C THR A 70 9.08 -68.06 -1.79
N ASN A 71 8.30 -67.16 -1.19
CA ASN A 71 8.05 -65.83 -1.76
C ASN A 71 9.37 -65.02 -1.80
N LEU A 72 10.19 -65.11 -0.75
CA LEU A 72 11.48 -64.44 -0.71
C LEU A 72 12.46 -64.97 -1.76
N ALA A 73 12.48 -66.30 -1.99
CA ALA A 73 13.26 -66.91 -3.05
C ALA A 73 12.78 -66.45 -4.44
N GLN A 74 11.47 -66.35 -4.67
CA GLN A 74 10.91 -65.81 -5.92
C GLN A 74 11.37 -64.36 -6.17
N HIS A 75 11.38 -63.51 -5.15
CA HIS A 75 11.88 -62.14 -5.28
C HIS A 75 13.40 -62.08 -5.53
N LEU A 76 14.18 -62.94 -4.87
CA LEU A 76 15.62 -63.08 -5.12
C LEU A 76 15.94 -63.68 -6.52
N ALA A 77 14.99 -64.40 -7.13
CA ALA A 77 15.06 -64.89 -8.50
C ALA A 77 14.72 -63.81 -9.55
N HIS A 78 14.54 -62.54 -9.18
CA HIS A 78 14.27 -61.49 -10.15
C HIS A 78 15.50 -61.19 -11.04
N PHE A 79 15.25 -61.03 -12.35
CA PHE A 79 16.29 -60.82 -13.37
C PHE A 79 16.22 -59.41 -13.96
N PRO A 80 17.36 -58.83 -14.40
CA PRO A 80 17.35 -57.61 -15.18
C PRO A 80 16.47 -57.73 -16.43
N LYS A 81 15.87 -56.61 -16.85
CA LYS A 81 14.96 -56.54 -18.00
C LYS A 81 15.59 -57.17 -19.25
N GLY A 82 14.89 -58.15 -19.85
CA GLY A 82 15.33 -58.85 -21.06
C GLY A 82 16.48 -59.85 -20.89
N LYS A 83 16.98 -60.10 -19.67
CA LYS A 83 18.08 -61.05 -19.41
C LYS A 83 17.60 -62.35 -18.76
N ALA A 84 18.33 -63.43 -19.01
CA ALA A 84 18.12 -64.75 -18.40
C ALA A 84 19.19 -65.16 -17.38
N GLU A 85 20.17 -64.29 -17.13
CA GLU A 85 21.30 -64.51 -16.21
C GLU A 85 21.45 -63.31 -15.27
N ASN A 86 22.25 -63.46 -14.20
CA ASN A 86 22.57 -62.42 -13.22
C ASN A 86 21.36 -61.94 -12.40
N CYS A 87 20.54 -62.86 -11.90
CA CYS A 87 19.45 -62.55 -10.98
C CYS A 87 19.96 -62.01 -9.63
N LEU A 88 19.08 -61.38 -8.85
CA LEU A 88 19.42 -60.73 -7.58
C LEU A 88 20.14 -61.67 -6.60
N TYR A 89 19.74 -62.94 -6.53
CA TYR A 89 20.40 -63.99 -5.75
C TYR A 89 21.87 -64.20 -6.14
N ASP A 90 22.17 -64.27 -7.44
CA ASP A 90 23.55 -64.44 -7.95
C ASP A 90 24.40 -63.20 -7.63
N ARG A 91 23.82 -62.00 -7.78
CA ARG A 91 24.48 -60.72 -7.47
C ARG A 91 24.83 -60.59 -5.99
N LEU A 92 23.89 -60.88 -5.10
CA LEU A 92 24.10 -60.79 -3.65
C LEU A 92 25.24 -61.73 -3.16
N ILE A 93 25.42 -62.87 -3.81
CA ILE A 93 26.47 -63.83 -3.47
C ILE A 93 27.84 -63.45 -4.07
N ASN A 94 27.86 -62.88 -5.27
CA ASN A 94 29.10 -62.54 -5.97
C ASN A 94 29.65 -61.16 -5.60
N ASN A 95 28.79 -60.20 -5.23
CA ASN A 95 29.20 -58.88 -4.75
C ASN A 95 29.19 -58.86 -3.21
N SER A 96 30.38 -58.81 -2.59
CA SER A 96 30.51 -58.73 -1.13
C SER A 96 30.04 -57.41 -0.54
N ASN A 97 29.91 -56.37 -1.36
CA ASN A 97 29.59 -55.02 -0.95
C ASN A 97 28.13 -54.63 -1.26
N LEU A 98 27.35 -55.56 -1.83
CA LEU A 98 25.93 -55.40 -2.08
C LEU A 98 25.11 -55.83 -0.87
N LEU A 99 24.20 -54.96 -0.45
CA LEU A 99 23.14 -55.23 0.52
C LEU A 99 21.78 -55.15 -0.19
N VAL A 100 20.88 -56.09 0.12
CA VAL A 100 19.54 -56.16 -0.50
C VAL A 100 18.48 -55.93 0.56
N VAL A 101 17.57 -55.00 0.30
CA VAL A 101 16.50 -54.59 1.23
C VAL A 101 15.15 -54.84 0.60
N PHE A 102 14.36 -55.68 1.25
CA PHE A 102 12.98 -55.94 0.90
C PHE A 102 12.04 -55.16 1.82
N VAL A 103 11.20 -54.30 1.25
CA VAL A 103 10.12 -53.59 1.94
C VAL A 103 8.81 -54.30 1.64
N MET A 104 8.25 -54.93 2.68
CA MET A 104 7.14 -55.87 2.59
C MET A 104 5.94 -55.37 3.39
N THR A 105 4.76 -55.47 2.78
CA THR A 105 3.46 -55.22 3.46
C THR A 105 3.05 -56.39 4.37
N GLY A 106 3.45 -57.61 4.02
CA GLY A 106 3.20 -58.83 4.80
C GLY A 106 4.15 -59.00 6.00
N ARG A 107 3.78 -59.90 6.91
CA ARG A 107 4.59 -60.29 8.09
C ARG A 107 5.48 -61.49 7.76
N CYS A 108 6.74 -61.48 8.20
CA CYS A 108 7.65 -62.62 8.17
C CYS A 108 7.14 -63.77 9.04
N ASN A 109 7.40 -64.99 8.59
CA ASN A 109 7.21 -66.20 9.38
C ASN A 109 8.49 -66.57 10.14
N ASP A 110 8.47 -67.65 10.92
CA ASP A 110 9.62 -68.04 11.75
C ASP A 110 10.91 -68.28 10.94
N ALA A 111 10.80 -68.70 9.68
CA ALA A 111 11.94 -68.98 8.82
C ALA A 111 12.56 -67.71 8.20
N THR A 112 11.79 -66.63 8.03
CA THR A 112 12.24 -65.36 7.44
C THR A 112 12.42 -64.24 8.46
N SER A 113 11.87 -64.37 9.67
CA SER A 113 12.05 -63.42 10.77
C SER A 113 13.51 -63.10 11.16
N PRO A 114 14.52 -63.99 10.97
CA PRO A 114 15.92 -63.65 11.24
C PRO A 114 16.47 -62.52 10.35
N PHE A 115 15.88 -62.29 9.17
CA PHE A 115 16.26 -61.22 8.24
C PHE A 115 15.60 -59.87 8.55
N LEU A 116 14.79 -59.79 9.61
CA LEU A 116 14.08 -58.57 9.96
C LEU A 116 15.03 -57.46 10.44
N SER A 117 14.82 -56.25 9.92
CA SER A 117 15.37 -55.00 10.43
C SER A 117 14.27 -53.95 10.53
N ASN A 118 14.61 -52.77 11.04
CA ASN A 118 13.73 -51.61 11.04
C ASN A 118 14.11 -50.62 9.93
N LEU A 119 13.19 -49.71 9.60
CA LEU A 119 13.42 -48.63 8.65
C LEU A 119 14.61 -47.72 9.03
N ASP A 120 14.92 -47.60 10.32
CA ASP A 120 16.04 -46.77 10.77
C ASP A 120 17.41 -47.35 10.42
N ASN A 121 17.54 -48.68 10.39
CA ASN A 121 18.81 -49.40 10.22
C ASN A 121 18.83 -50.30 8.98
N PHE A 122 18.04 -49.98 7.95
CA PHE A 122 17.90 -50.82 6.76
C PHE A 122 19.21 -50.98 5.95
N TYR A 123 20.15 -50.05 6.13
CA TYR A 123 21.45 -50.03 5.46
C TYR A 123 22.55 -50.82 6.19
N LEU A 124 22.23 -51.45 7.34
CA LEU A 124 23.18 -52.25 8.11
C LEU A 124 22.99 -53.75 7.87
N GLN A 125 24.09 -54.47 7.69
CA GLN A 125 24.07 -55.93 7.63
C GLN A 125 23.79 -56.55 9.02
N HIS A 126 23.25 -57.76 9.04
CA HIS A 126 23.03 -58.51 10.27
C HIS A 126 24.34 -59.01 10.88
N LYS A 127 24.39 -59.08 12.22
CA LYS A 127 25.47 -59.74 12.94
C LYS A 127 25.57 -61.21 12.51
N SER A 128 26.78 -61.73 12.33
CA SER A 128 27.05 -63.09 11.82
C SER A 128 26.47 -64.24 12.66
N SER A 129 26.10 -63.96 13.92
CA SER A 129 25.40 -64.87 14.82
C SER A 129 23.88 -64.95 14.61
N LYS A 130 23.28 -63.96 13.92
CA LYS A 130 21.83 -63.87 13.73
C LYS A 130 21.34 -64.83 12.65
N ILE A 131 22.06 -64.95 11.54
CA ILE A 131 21.68 -65.81 10.42
C ILE A 131 22.28 -67.21 10.57
N LYS A 132 21.49 -68.15 11.08
CA LYS A 132 21.84 -69.57 11.20
C LYS A 132 21.80 -70.28 9.85
N LYS A 133 22.51 -71.41 9.78
CA LYS A 133 22.58 -72.27 8.58
C LYS A 133 21.20 -72.74 8.11
N GLU A 134 20.33 -73.11 9.04
CA GLU A 134 18.96 -73.58 8.77
C GLU A 134 18.11 -72.54 8.03
N HIS A 135 18.22 -71.26 8.38
CA HIS A 135 17.48 -70.18 7.71
C HIS A 135 17.95 -69.98 6.27
N ALA A 136 19.26 -70.06 6.02
CA ALA A 136 19.79 -70.00 4.66
C ALA A 136 19.46 -71.24 3.84
N GLU A 137 19.39 -72.42 4.47
CA GLU A 137 18.96 -73.67 3.81
C GLU A 137 17.49 -73.61 3.41
N ALA A 138 16.62 -73.04 4.27
CA ALA A 138 15.19 -72.89 3.98
C ALA A 138 14.95 -72.13 2.67
N ILE A 139 15.58 -70.97 2.47
CA ILE A 139 15.44 -70.18 1.22
C ILE A 139 16.18 -70.84 0.06
N ARG A 140 17.39 -71.37 0.30
CA ARG A 140 18.19 -72.01 -0.77
C ARG A 140 17.47 -73.22 -1.38
N ASN A 141 16.75 -73.99 -0.58
CA ASN A 141 16.04 -75.19 -1.04
C ASN A 141 14.86 -74.88 -1.98
N GLU A 142 14.31 -73.66 -1.93
CA GLU A 142 13.26 -73.21 -2.85
C GLU A 142 13.76 -73.07 -4.31
N PHE A 143 15.08 -72.92 -4.50
CA PHE A 143 15.70 -72.90 -5.84
C PHE A 143 15.96 -74.29 -6.44
N LYS A 144 15.53 -75.37 -5.76
CA LYS A 144 15.76 -76.74 -6.18
C LYS A 144 14.58 -77.25 -6.99
N ASN A 145 14.84 -77.69 -8.23
CA ASN A 145 13.86 -78.33 -9.12
C ASN A 145 12.70 -77.40 -9.53
N ILE A 146 12.99 -76.15 -9.89
CA ILE A 146 12.00 -75.28 -10.55
C ILE A 146 11.72 -75.88 -11.93
N GLU A 147 10.54 -76.45 -12.14
CA GLU A 147 10.13 -77.00 -13.43
C GLU A 147 9.86 -75.84 -14.41
N ALA A 148 10.47 -75.89 -15.58
CA ALA A 148 10.16 -74.96 -16.67
C ALA A 148 8.96 -75.54 -17.44
N ASP A 149 7.90 -74.77 -17.57
CA ASP A 149 6.79 -75.12 -18.45
C ASP A 149 7.26 -74.98 -19.91
N PRO A 150 7.22 -76.05 -20.72
CA PRO A 150 7.65 -76.00 -22.12
C PRO A 150 6.79 -75.09 -23.01
N GLU A 151 5.62 -74.63 -22.55
CA GLU A 151 4.78 -73.64 -23.25
C GLU A 151 5.18 -72.17 -22.94
N GLU A 152 6.14 -71.93 -22.04
CA GLU A 152 6.63 -70.60 -21.73
C GLU A 152 7.67 -70.08 -22.73
N SER A 153 7.91 -68.76 -22.73
CA SER A 153 8.89 -68.13 -23.65
C SER A 153 10.32 -68.62 -23.40
N ASP A 154 11.16 -68.64 -24.45
CA ASP A 154 12.60 -69.00 -24.37
C ASP A 154 13.33 -68.28 -23.23
N LEU A 155 12.96 -67.02 -22.97
CA LEU A 155 13.51 -66.23 -21.87
C LEU A 155 13.18 -66.84 -20.49
N LYS A 156 11.94 -67.29 -20.27
CA LYS A 156 11.52 -67.91 -19.01
C LYS A 156 12.16 -69.30 -18.82
N ILE A 157 12.24 -70.10 -19.87
CA ILE A 157 12.91 -71.41 -19.84
C ILE A 157 14.39 -71.24 -19.47
N ASN A 158 15.07 -70.26 -20.08
CA ASN A 158 16.46 -69.94 -19.76
C ASN A 158 16.63 -69.45 -18.32
N ARG A 159 15.70 -68.63 -17.80
CA ARG A 159 15.71 -68.17 -16.39
C ARG A 159 15.56 -69.32 -15.40
N SER A 160 14.62 -70.24 -15.62
CA SER A 160 14.42 -71.42 -14.77
C SER A 160 15.63 -72.35 -14.79
N THR A 161 16.24 -72.54 -15.96
CA THR A 161 17.49 -73.32 -16.11
C THR A 161 18.64 -72.67 -15.34
N TYR A 162 18.78 -71.35 -15.43
CA TYR A 162 19.79 -70.59 -14.72
C TYR A 162 19.64 -70.70 -13.20
N ILE A 163 18.43 -70.49 -12.66
CA ILE A 163 18.16 -70.58 -11.21
C ILE A 163 18.50 -71.98 -10.66
N ASN A 164 18.07 -73.04 -11.36
CA ASN A 164 18.39 -74.43 -10.97
C ASN A 164 19.91 -74.67 -10.97
N GLY A 165 20.65 -74.02 -11.86
CA GLY A 165 22.11 -74.02 -11.87
C GLY A 165 22.73 -73.36 -10.64
N LEU A 166 22.15 -72.27 -10.12
CA LEU A 166 22.64 -71.54 -8.95
C LEU A 166 22.61 -72.37 -7.67
N TYR A 167 21.60 -73.23 -7.49
CA TYR A 167 21.52 -74.14 -6.33
C TYR A 167 22.76 -75.04 -6.23
N LYS A 168 23.25 -75.53 -7.37
CA LYS A 168 24.46 -76.39 -7.45
C LYS A 168 25.76 -75.57 -7.39
N LYS A 169 25.75 -74.33 -7.88
CA LYS A 169 26.91 -73.43 -7.96
C LYS A 169 27.41 -72.96 -6.59
N TYR A 170 26.52 -72.66 -5.64
CA TYR A 170 26.90 -72.06 -4.35
C TYR A 170 26.73 -72.99 -3.15
N GLY A 171 27.82 -73.17 -2.40
CA GLY A 171 27.82 -73.87 -1.12
C GLY A 171 27.11 -73.07 -0.01
N ILE A 172 26.48 -73.78 0.92
CA ILE A 172 25.62 -73.19 1.96
C ILE A 172 26.31 -72.15 2.84
N LEU A 173 27.61 -72.31 3.15
CA LEU A 173 28.35 -71.33 3.96
C LEU A 173 28.51 -69.99 3.23
N LYS A 174 28.69 -70.01 1.91
CA LYS A 174 28.79 -68.80 1.08
C LYS A 174 27.42 -68.09 0.99
N VAL A 175 26.34 -68.87 0.84
CA VAL A 175 24.96 -68.36 0.83
C VAL A 175 24.60 -67.73 2.18
N ARG A 176 24.91 -68.40 3.29
CA ARG A 176 24.68 -67.87 4.65
C ARG A 176 25.35 -66.51 4.86
N LYS A 177 26.63 -66.40 4.47
CA LYS A 177 27.38 -65.14 4.55
C LYS A 177 26.82 -64.06 3.62
N ALA A 178 26.20 -64.43 2.50
CA ALA A 178 25.52 -63.46 1.62
C ALA A 178 24.22 -62.95 2.26
N PHE A 179 23.46 -63.84 2.89
CA PHE A 179 22.20 -63.49 3.55
C PHE A 179 22.35 -62.71 4.86
N GLU A 180 23.56 -62.58 5.41
CA GLU A 180 23.84 -61.56 6.43
C GLU A 180 23.58 -60.14 5.89
N ARG A 181 23.67 -59.93 4.57
CA ARG A 181 23.37 -58.68 3.85
C ARG A 181 22.00 -58.68 3.17
N LEU A 182 21.09 -59.56 3.60
CA LEU A 182 19.69 -59.59 3.18
C LEU A 182 18.81 -59.07 4.31
N VAL A 183 18.15 -57.95 4.08
CA VAL A 183 17.33 -57.25 5.07
C VAL A 183 15.87 -57.25 4.62
N ILE A 184 14.95 -57.49 5.56
CA ILE A 184 13.51 -57.39 5.36
C ILE A 184 12.92 -56.38 6.34
N ILE A 185 12.08 -55.49 5.83
CA ILE A 185 11.23 -54.60 6.63
C ILE A 185 9.79 -55.08 6.40
N GLU A 186 9.12 -55.53 7.45
CA GLU A 186 7.78 -56.12 7.38
C GLU A 186 6.66 -55.15 7.81
N GLN A 187 5.42 -55.51 7.51
CA GLN A 187 4.20 -54.78 7.94
C GLN A 187 4.19 -53.29 7.54
N VAL A 188 4.87 -52.95 6.45
CA VAL A 188 4.92 -51.58 5.94
C VAL A 188 3.67 -51.31 5.12
N ASN A 189 2.87 -50.33 5.55
CA ASN A 189 1.68 -49.88 4.81
C ASN A 189 1.70 -48.35 4.67
N ASP A 190 0.87 -47.81 3.78
CA ASP A 190 0.80 -46.38 3.47
C ASP A 190 0.61 -45.52 4.73
N SER A 191 -0.31 -45.91 5.63
CA SER A 191 -0.60 -45.14 6.84
C SER A 191 0.58 -45.09 7.83
N ASN A 192 1.29 -46.20 8.00
CA ASN A 192 2.45 -46.28 8.88
C ASN A 192 3.63 -45.51 8.27
N LEU A 193 3.86 -45.63 6.96
CA LEU A 193 4.91 -44.87 6.26
C LEU A 193 4.65 -43.36 6.32
N LEU A 194 3.42 -42.91 6.06
CA LEU A 194 3.08 -41.49 6.17
C LEU A 194 3.35 -40.97 7.57
N LYS A 195 2.96 -41.73 8.60
CA LYS A 195 3.24 -41.37 9.99
C LYS A 195 4.75 -41.26 10.26
N THR A 196 5.55 -42.23 9.80
CA THR A 196 7.01 -42.19 9.93
C THR A 196 7.61 -40.99 9.18
N CYS A 197 7.15 -40.71 7.96
CA CYS A 197 7.59 -39.53 7.21
C CYS A 197 7.26 -38.24 7.96
N TYR A 198 6.04 -38.09 8.49
CA TYR A 198 5.64 -36.92 9.27
C TYR A 198 6.46 -36.76 10.56
N GLU A 199 6.76 -37.87 11.24
CA GLU A 199 7.65 -37.87 12.40
C GLU A 199 9.07 -37.45 12.03
N LEU A 200 9.62 -37.93 10.90
CA LEU A 200 10.94 -37.52 10.40
C LEU A 200 10.95 -36.04 10.01
N LEU A 201 9.96 -35.57 9.25
CA LEU A 201 9.81 -34.15 8.87
C LEU A 201 9.75 -33.26 10.11
N ARG A 202 8.98 -33.64 11.14
CA ARG A 202 8.90 -32.90 12.40
C ARG A 202 10.19 -32.93 13.19
N THR A 203 10.74 -34.10 13.47
CA THR A 203 11.79 -34.27 14.49
C THR A 203 13.20 -34.03 13.94
N LYS A 204 13.45 -34.41 12.69
CA LYS A 204 14.77 -34.31 12.05
C LYS A 204 14.93 -33.02 11.25
N TYR A 205 13.84 -32.51 10.69
CA TYR A 205 13.86 -31.33 9.82
C TYR A 205 13.13 -30.11 10.41
N SER A 206 12.51 -30.26 11.59
CA SER A 206 11.74 -29.20 12.26
C SER A 206 10.62 -28.59 11.41
N ILE A 207 10.12 -29.35 10.42
CA ILE A 207 9.07 -28.90 9.51
C ILE A 207 7.72 -28.91 10.27
N PRO A 208 6.97 -27.80 10.28
CA PRO A 208 5.66 -27.72 10.92
C PRO A 208 4.65 -28.75 10.40
N ASP A 209 3.75 -29.20 11.30
CA ASP A 209 2.83 -30.31 11.03
C ASP A 209 1.86 -30.05 9.86
N ASP A 210 1.49 -28.79 9.63
CA ASP A 210 0.50 -28.37 8.64
C ASP A 210 0.99 -28.39 7.19
N ILE A 211 2.31 -28.41 6.98
CA ILE A 211 2.90 -28.45 5.64
C ILE A 211 3.39 -29.85 5.23
N HIS A 212 3.37 -30.83 6.13
CA HIS A 212 3.90 -32.17 5.87
C HIS A 212 3.32 -32.82 4.61
N GLN A 213 2.00 -32.71 4.40
CA GLN A 213 1.35 -33.30 3.22
C GLN A 213 1.84 -32.64 1.93
N SER A 214 1.92 -31.31 1.89
CA SER A 214 2.45 -30.56 0.74
C SER A 214 3.91 -30.93 0.46
N VAL A 215 4.73 -31.11 1.50
CA VAL A 215 6.12 -31.56 1.34
C VAL A 215 6.16 -32.95 0.71
N ILE A 216 5.35 -33.88 1.18
CA ILE A 216 5.30 -35.24 0.61
C ILE A 216 4.88 -35.22 -0.86
N GLU A 217 3.87 -34.45 -1.25
CA GLU A 217 3.45 -34.36 -2.66
C GLU A 217 4.55 -33.76 -3.55
N ARG A 218 5.26 -32.71 -3.09
CA ARG A 218 6.41 -32.14 -3.82
C ARG A 218 7.55 -33.14 -3.96
N LEU A 219 7.86 -33.89 -2.91
CA LEU A 219 8.90 -34.92 -2.95
C LEU A 219 8.51 -36.10 -3.84
N LYS A 220 7.22 -36.44 -3.95
CA LYS A 220 6.74 -37.44 -4.93
C LYS A 220 7.02 -37.01 -6.36
N THR A 221 6.87 -35.73 -6.70
CA THR A 221 7.25 -35.20 -8.02
C THR A 221 8.74 -35.44 -8.30
N VAL A 222 9.61 -35.21 -7.31
CA VAL A 222 11.05 -35.50 -7.46
C VAL A 222 11.32 -36.99 -7.70
N ILE A 223 10.60 -37.89 -7.02
CA ILE A 223 10.72 -39.34 -7.26
C ILE A 223 10.23 -39.70 -8.67
N PHE A 224 9.10 -39.12 -9.10
CA PHE A 224 8.51 -39.34 -10.41
C PHE A 224 9.45 -38.92 -11.53
N ASP A 225 9.99 -37.69 -11.49
CA ASP A 225 10.97 -37.19 -12.46
C ASP A 225 12.26 -38.02 -12.43
N GLY A 226 12.62 -38.54 -11.26
CA GLY A 226 13.73 -39.47 -11.06
C GLY A 226 13.57 -40.78 -11.83
N LYS A 227 12.35 -41.31 -11.98
CA LYS A 227 12.08 -42.52 -12.77
C LYS A 227 12.31 -42.31 -14.26
N ASP A 228 11.91 -41.15 -14.77
CA ASP A 228 12.04 -40.82 -16.19
C ASP A 228 13.51 -40.52 -16.56
N THR A 229 14.22 -39.79 -15.70
CA THR A 229 15.62 -39.40 -15.93
C THR A 229 16.62 -40.51 -15.61
N LYS A 230 16.31 -41.37 -14.62
CA LYS A 230 17.21 -42.40 -14.04
C LYS A 230 18.53 -41.85 -13.48
N GLU A 231 18.60 -40.55 -13.22
CA GLU A 231 19.78 -39.88 -12.68
C GLU A 231 19.78 -39.90 -11.14
N ASN A 232 20.87 -39.40 -10.53
CA ASN A 232 20.96 -39.27 -9.07
C ASN A 232 20.07 -38.12 -8.58
N ILE A 233 19.06 -38.45 -7.77
CA ILE A 233 18.08 -37.47 -7.29
C ILE A 233 18.42 -36.82 -5.95
N VAL A 234 19.51 -37.21 -5.26
CA VAL A 234 19.81 -36.73 -3.90
C VAL A 234 19.92 -35.20 -3.84
N GLY A 235 20.59 -34.58 -4.82
CA GLY A 235 20.74 -33.12 -4.88
C GLY A 235 19.41 -32.40 -5.09
N ILE A 236 18.58 -32.90 -6.01
CA ILE A 236 17.27 -32.33 -6.34
C ILE A 236 16.33 -32.47 -5.13
N PHE A 237 16.28 -33.65 -4.51
CA PHE A 237 15.48 -33.91 -3.31
C PHE A 237 15.91 -33.00 -2.15
N LYS A 238 17.22 -32.83 -1.92
CA LYS A 238 17.74 -31.92 -0.88
C LYS A 238 17.32 -30.47 -1.14
N ASN A 239 17.46 -30.00 -2.38
CA ASN A 239 17.04 -28.65 -2.74
C ASN A 239 15.54 -28.44 -2.53
N GLU A 240 14.71 -29.39 -2.98
CA GLU A 240 13.26 -29.30 -2.79
C GLU A 240 12.86 -29.33 -1.31
N LEU A 241 13.43 -30.24 -0.52
CA LEU A 241 13.19 -30.30 0.92
C LEU A 241 13.64 -29.03 1.64
N SER A 242 14.78 -28.44 1.24
CA SER A 242 15.33 -27.23 1.87
C SER A 242 14.42 -26.02 1.76
N ASN A 243 13.51 -25.98 0.77
CA ASN A 243 12.52 -24.91 0.61
C ASN A 243 11.50 -24.89 1.77
N PHE A 244 11.35 -25.99 2.51
CA PHE A 244 10.37 -26.14 3.60
C PHE A 244 10.99 -26.12 5.00
N ILE A 245 12.31 -26.26 5.11
CA ILE A 245 13.00 -26.29 6.41
C ILE A 245 12.96 -24.86 6.99
N PRO A 246 12.34 -24.65 8.17
CA PRO A 246 12.30 -23.33 8.78
C PRO A 246 13.68 -22.90 9.26
N GLN A 247 13.85 -21.58 9.43
CA GLN A 247 15.08 -21.07 10.01
C GLN A 247 15.26 -21.60 11.44
N ASN A 248 16.47 -22.05 11.75
CA ASN A 248 16.81 -22.47 13.09
C ASN A 248 16.81 -21.27 14.04
N ILE A 249 15.92 -21.29 15.03
CA ILE A 249 15.81 -20.25 16.06
C ILE A 249 16.51 -20.62 17.37
N TYR A 250 17.11 -21.82 17.46
CA TYR A 250 17.90 -22.17 18.64
C TYR A 250 19.05 -21.18 18.81
N PRO A 251 19.22 -20.60 20.02
CA PRO A 251 20.39 -19.81 20.29
C PRO A 251 21.64 -20.70 20.30
N ILE A 252 22.67 -20.27 19.59
CA ILE A 252 23.96 -20.98 19.49
C ILE A 252 24.66 -20.91 20.85
N ASP A 253 25.17 -22.04 21.33
CA ASP A 253 25.87 -22.16 22.63
C ASP A 253 25.05 -21.69 23.85
N TYR A 254 23.72 -21.88 23.81
CA TYR A 254 22.84 -21.52 24.92
C TYR A 254 23.23 -22.20 26.23
N VAL A 255 23.23 -21.43 27.33
CA VAL A 255 23.45 -21.92 28.69
C VAL A 255 22.16 -21.74 29.47
N GLU A 256 21.66 -22.82 30.06
CA GLU A 256 20.39 -22.82 30.80
C GLU A 256 20.46 -21.95 32.06
N HIS A 257 19.45 -21.10 32.23
CA HIS A 257 19.24 -20.20 33.37
C HIS A 257 18.78 -20.95 34.64
N GLY A 258 18.20 -22.14 34.47
CA GLY A 258 17.66 -23.00 35.53
C GLY A 258 16.16 -22.84 35.76
N ASN A 259 15.49 -21.93 35.04
CA ASN A 259 14.05 -21.65 35.16
C ASN A 259 13.26 -22.16 33.94
N GLU A 260 13.93 -22.74 32.95
CA GLU A 260 13.37 -23.14 31.67
C GLU A 260 12.16 -24.05 31.79
N ASP A 261 12.21 -25.04 32.68
CA ASP A 261 11.14 -26.02 32.86
C ASP A 261 9.88 -25.37 33.47
N ASP A 262 10.04 -24.45 34.42
CA ASP A 262 8.94 -23.68 35.00
C ASP A 262 8.29 -22.78 33.94
N LEU A 263 9.09 -22.10 33.12
CA LEU A 263 8.60 -21.23 32.05
C LEU A 263 7.87 -22.04 30.95
N LYS A 264 8.39 -23.24 30.60
CA LYS A 264 7.68 -24.18 29.71
C LYS A 264 6.34 -24.61 30.32
N GLN A 265 6.30 -24.90 31.62
CA GLN A 265 5.07 -25.29 32.31
C GLN A 265 4.03 -24.15 32.26
N ILE A 266 4.44 -22.90 32.50
CA ILE A 266 3.57 -21.72 32.38
C ILE A 266 3.03 -21.59 30.95
N LEU A 267 3.89 -21.67 29.93
CA LEU A 267 3.45 -21.60 28.53
C LEU A 267 2.52 -22.76 28.13
N SER A 268 2.75 -23.95 28.66
CA SER A 268 1.92 -25.13 28.39
C SER A 268 0.50 -24.97 28.98
N THR A 269 0.39 -24.40 30.19
CA THR A 269 -0.86 -24.29 30.95
C THR A 269 -1.65 -23.03 30.62
N LYS A 270 -0.98 -21.88 30.49
CA LYS A 270 -1.59 -20.58 30.25
C LYS A 270 -1.61 -20.16 28.77
N ASN A 271 -0.94 -20.89 27.88
CA ASN A 271 -0.76 -20.55 26.45
C ASN A 271 0.00 -19.23 26.17
N ALA A 272 0.25 -18.40 27.19
CA ALA A 272 1.08 -17.20 27.10
C ALA A 272 2.21 -17.24 28.14
N LEU A 273 3.38 -16.80 27.72
CA LEU A 273 4.55 -16.57 28.56
C LEU A 273 4.99 -15.11 28.43
N LEU A 274 4.77 -14.31 29.48
CA LEU A 274 5.07 -12.89 29.48
C LEU A 274 6.29 -12.64 30.36
N ILE A 275 7.39 -12.19 29.75
CA ILE A 275 8.70 -12.02 30.38
C ILE A 275 9.08 -10.55 30.36
N THR A 276 9.50 -10.03 31.51
CA THR A 276 9.98 -8.67 31.68
C THR A 276 11.30 -8.61 32.44
N GLY A 277 11.99 -7.48 32.37
CA GLY A 277 13.20 -7.19 33.13
C GLY A 277 14.13 -6.20 32.43
N SER A 278 15.24 -5.91 33.08
CA SER A 278 16.31 -5.00 32.63
C SER A 278 16.93 -5.46 31.31
N PRO A 279 17.53 -4.54 30.54
CA PRO A 279 18.30 -4.90 29.34
C PRO A 279 19.43 -5.90 29.65
N ARG A 280 19.80 -6.74 28.66
CA ARG A 280 20.95 -7.68 28.71
C ARG A 280 20.89 -8.85 29.70
N ILE A 281 19.77 -9.10 30.35
CA ILE A 281 19.62 -10.26 31.26
C ILE A 281 19.36 -11.61 30.52
N GLY A 282 19.23 -11.60 29.19
CA GLY A 282 19.02 -12.82 28.39
C GLY A 282 17.56 -13.14 28.04
N LYS A 283 16.62 -12.21 28.23
CA LYS A 283 15.17 -12.40 27.92
C LYS A 283 14.92 -12.96 26.51
N THR A 284 15.51 -12.36 25.49
CA THR A 284 15.36 -12.81 24.10
C THR A 284 15.91 -14.22 23.89
N TYR A 285 17.05 -14.54 24.51
CA TYR A 285 17.69 -15.86 24.40
C TYR A 285 16.86 -16.98 25.02
N ILE A 286 16.39 -16.79 26.26
CA ILE A 286 15.54 -17.79 26.92
C ILE A 286 14.20 -17.94 26.19
N SER A 287 13.63 -16.84 25.70
CA SER A 287 12.38 -16.85 24.92
C SER A 287 12.55 -17.61 23.60
N ARG A 288 13.65 -17.38 22.88
CA ARG A 288 14.02 -18.12 21.66
C ARG A 288 14.27 -19.59 21.94
N TRP A 289 14.96 -19.93 23.01
CA TRP A 289 15.21 -21.32 23.38
C TRP A 289 13.91 -22.07 23.71
N ILE A 290 13.03 -21.46 24.51
CA ILE A 290 11.72 -22.03 24.82
C ILE A 290 10.89 -22.18 23.54
N ALA A 291 10.84 -21.14 22.69
CA ALA A 291 10.18 -21.22 21.40
C ALA A 291 10.74 -22.39 20.56
N ALA A 292 12.07 -22.50 20.46
CA ALA A 292 12.75 -23.52 19.67
C ALA A 292 12.34 -24.95 20.06
N GLU A 293 12.16 -25.23 21.35
CA GLU A 293 11.69 -26.54 21.81
C GLU A 293 10.28 -26.91 21.30
N TYR A 294 9.44 -25.92 21.01
CA TYR A 294 8.12 -26.15 20.42
C TYR A 294 8.18 -26.51 18.92
N THR A 295 9.29 -26.25 18.20
CA THR A 295 9.44 -26.73 16.80
C THR A 295 9.37 -28.25 16.72
N LYS A 296 10.00 -28.95 17.67
CA LYS A 296 9.97 -30.42 17.79
C LYS A 296 8.57 -30.96 18.12
N LEU A 297 7.69 -30.11 18.65
CA LEU A 297 6.28 -30.43 18.90
C LEU A 297 5.38 -30.16 17.69
N GLY A 298 5.96 -29.71 16.57
CA GLY A 298 5.27 -29.41 15.31
C GLY A 298 4.69 -27.99 15.25
N PHE A 299 5.14 -27.06 16.09
CA PHE A 299 4.73 -25.66 16.03
C PHE A 299 5.46 -24.90 14.91
N GLU A 300 4.70 -24.15 14.12
CA GLU A 300 5.22 -23.05 13.31
C GLU A 300 5.55 -21.86 14.22
N ILE A 301 6.73 -21.27 14.05
CA ILE A 301 7.20 -20.19 14.91
C ILE A 301 7.45 -18.92 14.11
N LYS A 302 6.86 -17.84 14.60
CA LYS A 302 7.03 -16.49 14.05
C LYS A 302 7.69 -15.59 15.08
N GLU A 303 8.85 -15.03 14.73
CA GLU A 303 9.50 -13.97 15.52
C GLU A 303 9.21 -12.60 14.90
N THR A 304 8.70 -11.67 15.71
CA THR A 304 8.41 -10.29 15.28
C THR A 304 8.51 -9.32 16.46
N SER A 305 8.58 -8.02 16.18
CA SER A 305 8.38 -6.95 17.17
C SER A 305 7.05 -6.22 16.95
N ASP A 306 6.32 -6.54 15.87
CA ASP A 306 5.07 -5.91 15.49
C ASP A 306 3.88 -6.72 16.04
N VAL A 307 3.09 -6.07 16.89
CA VAL A 307 1.88 -6.66 17.50
C VAL A 307 0.81 -6.95 16.44
N ALA A 308 0.67 -6.13 15.41
CA ALA A 308 -0.31 -6.34 14.35
C ALA A 308 0.05 -7.58 13.51
N GLU A 309 1.34 -7.75 13.17
CA GLU A 309 1.85 -8.95 12.49
C GLU A 309 1.64 -10.20 13.37
N ALA A 310 1.91 -10.09 14.68
CA ALA A 310 1.69 -11.19 15.61
C ALA A 310 0.22 -11.59 15.73
N LEU A 311 -0.69 -10.61 15.78
CA LEU A 311 -2.12 -10.85 15.80
C LEU A 311 -2.56 -11.60 14.54
N ARG A 312 -2.17 -11.14 13.36
CA ARG A 312 -2.46 -11.80 12.07
C ARG A 312 -2.00 -13.26 12.04
N PHE A 313 -0.79 -13.53 12.52
CA PHE A 313 -0.24 -14.88 12.55
C PHE A 313 -1.01 -15.82 13.50
N ILE A 314 -1.42 -15.32 14.68
CA ILE A 314 -2.17 -16.10 15.67
C ILE A 314 -3.64 -16.28 15.25
N THR A 315 -4.26 -15.29 14.61
CA THR A 315 -5.67 -15.36 14.21
C THR A 315 -5.89 -16.14 12.93
N GLU A 316 -4.84 -16.52 12.19
CA GLU A 316 -4.97 -17.39 11.03
C GLU A 316 -5.77 -18.67 11.40
N PRO A 317 -6.75 -19.07 10.57
CA PRO A 317 -7.76 -20.05 10.95
C PRO A 317 -7.27 -21.49 10.78
N THR A 318 -5.99 -21.76 10.95
CA THR A 318 -5.44 -23.12 10.83
C THR A 318 -5.68 -23.92 12.11
N ASN A 319 -5.84 -25.24 11.96
CA ASN A 319 -5.68 -26.17 13.09
C ASN A 319 -4.21 -26.37 13.47
N SER A 320 -3.30 -25.67 12.79
CA SER A 320 -1.87 -25.81 12.96
C SER A 320 -1.43 -25.24 14.30
N LYS A 321 -0.37 -25.84 14.82
CA LYS A 321 0.25 -25.40 16.05
C LYS A 321 1.10 -24.19 15.72
N ARG A 322 0.85 -23.07 16.38
CA ARG A 322 1.48 -21.77 16.13
C ARG A 322 1.98 -21.16 17.42
N LEU A 323 3.19 -20.64 17.37
CA LEU A 323 3.80 -19.91 18.46
C LEU A 323 4.37 -18.61 17.92
N VAL A 324 3.90 -17.49 18.47
CA VAL A 324 4.50 -16.20 18.17
C VAL A 324 5.42 -15.77 19.30
N LEU A 325 6.63 -15.36 18.95
CA LEU A 325 7.60 -14.72 19.83
C LEU A 325 7.62 -13.23 19.50
N ILE A 326 7.16 -12.40 20.43
CA ILE A 326 7.16 -10.95 20.30
C ILE A 326 8.28 -10.36 21.17
N ASP A 327 9.25 -9.70 20.55
CA ASP A 327 10.35 -9.03 21.25
C ASP A 327 10.13 -7.52 21.27
N ASP A 328 10.11 -6.94 22.46
CA ASP A 328 9.88 -5.53 22.78
C ASP A 328 8.66 -4.88 22.05
N PRO A 329 7.43 -5.46 22.18
CA PRO A 329 6.22 -4.98 21.49
C PRO A 329 5.85 -3.53 21.76
N PHE A 330 6.31 -2.96 22.88
CA PHE A 330 6.02 -1.59 23.30
C PHE A 330 7.24 -0.68 23.20
N GLY A 331 8.28 -1.15 22.52
CA GLY A 331 9.57 -0.48 22.42
C GLY A 331 10.59 -1.02 23.41
N ALA A 332 11.86 -0.87 23.02
CA ALA A 332 13.03 -1.31 23.77
C ALA A 332 13.72 -0.10 24.43
N ALA A 333 14.86 0.33 23.89
CA ALA A 333 15.52 1.57 24.27
C ALA A 333 14.64 2.81 23.99
N HIS A 334 13.82 2.76 22.95
CA HIS A 334 12.96 3.83 22.48
C HIS A 334 11.48 3.46 22.69
N SER A 335 10.66 4.45 23.05
CA SER A 335 9.20 4.29 23.01
C SER A 335 8.74 4.23 21.57
N ILE A 336 7.75 3.38 21.28
CA ILE A 336 7.05 3.42 20.00
C ILE A 336 5.93 4.48 20.02
N PRO A 337 5.66 5.17 18.90
CA PRO A 337 4.45 5.97 18.78
C PRO A 337 3.20 5.07 18.93
N ASN A 338 2.09 5.61 19.47
CA ASN A 338 0.83 4.89 19.63
C ASN A 338 0.90 3.56 20.41
N ALA A 339 1.83 3.44 21.37
CA ALA A 339 2.01 2.24 22.17
C ALA A 339 0.72 1.71 22.84
N LEU A 340 -0.22 2.60 23.16
CA LEU A 340 -1.53 2.23 23.70
C LEU A 340 -2.38 1.41 22.70
N ASN A 341 -2.34 1.73 21.39
CA ASN A 341 -3.03 0.94 20.37
C ASN A 341 -2.40 -0.46 20.23
N SER A 342 -1.07 -0.53 20.20
CA SER A 342 -0.33 -1.80 20.23
C SER A 342 -0.68 -2.61 21.47
N PHE A 343 -0.82 -1.96 22.63
CA PHE A 343 -1.26 -2.62 23.86
C PHE A 343 -2.69 -3.16 23.78
N GLN A 344 -3.61 -2.46 23.11
CA GLN A 344 -4.97 -2.98 22.87
C GLN A 344 -4.96 -4.19 21.93
N GLN A 345 -4.22 -4.13 20.82
CA GLN A 345 -4.06 -5.30 19.93
C GLN A 345 -3.42 -6.48 20.66
N PHE A 346 -2.45 -6.22 21.53
CA PHE A 346 -1.81 -7.25 22.35
C PHE A 346 -2.80 -7.94 23.31
N LYS A 347 -3.73 -7.19 23.92
CA LYS A 347 -4.82 -7.77 24.72
C LYS A 347 -5.73 -8.66 23.88
N VAL A 348 -6.01 -8.28 22.64
CA VAL A 348 -6.77 -9.12 21.70
C VAL A 348 -6.00 -10.42 21.43
N ILE A 349 -4.69 -10.40 21.18
CA ILE A 349 -3.89 -11.62 20.98
C ILE A 349 -4.08 -12.59 22.15
N LEU A 350 -3.93 -12.11 23.38
CA LEU A 350 -4.07 -12.94 24.59
C LEU A 350 -5.45 -13.64 24.67
N SER A 351 -6.51 -12.96 24.24
CA SER A 351 -7.86 -13.54 24.20
C SER A 351 -8.07 -14.64 23.14
N ARG A 352 -7.16 -14.75 22.16
CA ARG A 352 -7.25 -15.68 21.02
C ARG A 352 -6.36 -16.92 21.16
N LEU A 353 -5.64 -17.05 22.28
CA LEU A 353 -4.71 -18.16 22.52
C LEU A 353 -5.42 -19.48 22.85
N SER A 354 -4.79 -20.59 22.51
CA SER A 354 -5.30 -21.96 22.73
C SER A 354 -4.15 -22.95 22.89
N SER A 355 -4.43 -24.24 23.11
CA SER A 355 -3.38 -25.27 23.17
C SER A 355 -2.51 -25.31 21.92
N ASN A 356 -3.08 -24.96 20.76
CA ASN A 356 -2.38 -24.90 19.48
C ASN A 356 -1.91 -23.47 19.14
N LYS A 357 -2.27 -22.43 19.90
CA LYS A 357 -1.93 -21.04 19.60
C LYS A 357 -1.29 -20.39 20.83
N LYS A 358 0.02 -20.21 20.78
CA LYS A 358 0.83 -19.82 21.94
C LYS A 358 1.56 -18.50 21.70
N LEU A 359 1.81 -17.77 22.78
CA LEU A 359 2.49 -16.49 22.77
C LEU A 359 3.67 -16.52 23.74
N ILE A 360 4.83 -16.06 23.30
CA ILE A 360 5.93 -15.67 24.17
C ILE A 360 6.19 -14.19 23.93
N THR A 361 6.32 -13.42 25.00
CA THR A 361 6.63 -11.99 24.90
C THR A 361 7.78 -11.65 25.82
N ALA A 362 8.81 -11.01 25.26
CA ALA A 362 9.90 -10.41 26.01
C ALA A 362 9.79 -8.90 25.92
N GLN A 363 9.80 -8.20 27.05
CA GLN A 363 9.63 -6.75 27.10
C GLN A 363 10.61 -6.11 28.08
N VAL A 364 11.20 -4.97 27.74
CA VAL A 364 11.93 -4.12 28.69
C VAL A 364 10.97 -3.57 29.76
N GLN A 365 11.35 -3.73 31.03
CA GLN A 365 10.53 -3.39 32.20
C GLN A 365 10.00 -1.96 32.18
N ASP A 366 10.85 -0.96 31.97
CA ASP A 366 10.44 0.45 32.06
C ASP A 366 9.32 0.80 31.07
N ARG A 367 9.39 0.25 29.85
CA ARG A 367 8.39 0.48 28.79
C ARG A 367 7.07 -0.24 29.07
N LEU A 368 7.11 -1.41 29.71
CA LEU A 368 5.90 -2.08 30.16
C LEU A 368 5.14 -1.23 31.19
N LEU A 369 5.86 -0.71 32.19
CA LEU A 369 5.27 0.11 33.25
C LEU A 369 4.67 1.41 32.69
N GLU A 370 5.37 2.06 31.76
CA GLU A 370 4.92 3.26 31.05
C GLU A 370 3.59 3.03 30.31
N VAL A 371 3.51 1.98 29.49
CA VAL A 371 2.34 1.74 28.62
C VAL A 371 1.16 1.14 29.37
N ALA A 372 1.42 0.33 30.40
CA ALA A 372 0.38 -0.19 31.28
C ALA A 372 -0.10 0.86 32.31
N ALA A 373 0.60 1.98 32.45
CA ALA A 373 0.35 3.04 33.42
C ALA A 373 0.29 2.53 34.88
N VAL A 374 1.31 1.75 35.27
CA VAL A 374 1.45 1.16 36.63
C VAL A 374 2.86 1.36 37.18
N GLU A 375 3.02 1.33 38.51
CA GLU A 375 4.30 1.61 39.17
C GLU A 375 5.20 0.37 39.32
N ASN A 376 4.62 -0.84 39.31
CA ASN A 376 5.36 -2.09 39.49
C ASN A 376 4.88 -3.20 38.54
N THR A 377 5.73 -4.21 38.34
CA THR A 377 5.47 -5.30 37.38
C THR A 377 4.38 -6.27 37.85
N GLU A 378 4.09 -6.31 39.16
CA GLU A 378 3.06 -7.17 39.74
C GLU A 378 1.65 -6.65 39.44
N GLU A 379 1.48 -5.33 39.35
CA GLU A 379 0.23 -4.66 38.97
C GLU A 379 -0.07 -4.73 37.47
N ALA A 380 0.95 -4.91 36.63
CA ALA A 380 0.82 -5.03 35.18
C ALA A 380 0.15 -6.35 34.76
N THR A 381 -1.11 -6.60 35.09
CA THR A 381 -1.81 -7.88 34.79
C THR A 381 -2.80 -7.74 33.64
N ILE A 382 -2.94 -8.80 32.83
CA ILE A 382 -3.91 -8.85 31.74
C ILE A 382 -4.71 -10.15 31.87
N GLY A 383 -5.92 -10.05 32.41
CA GLY A 383 -6.76 -11.22 32.69
C GLY A 383 -6.07 -12.19 33.66
N ILE A 384 -5.79 -13.41 33.20
CA ILE A 384 -5.12 -14.47 33.99
C ILE A 384 -3.58 -14.50 33.82
N HIS A 385 -3.04 -13.59 33.01
CA HIS A 385 -1.63 -13.54 32.65
C HIS A 385 -0.88 -12.49 33.49
N HIS A 386 0.29 -12.89 33.99
CA HIS A 386 1.21 -12.06 34.77
C HIS A 386 2.54 -11.97 34.06
N TRP A 387 3.25 -10.85 34.22
CA TRP A 387 4.61 -10.69 33.74
C TRP A 387 5.60 -11.25 34.75
N LEU A 388 6.52 -12.09 34.26
CA LEU A 388 7.59 -12.69 35.06
C LEU A 388 8.84 -11.82 34.94
N ASN A 389 9.31 -11.30 36.07
CA ASN A 389 10.52 -10.49 36.11
C ASN A 389 11.77 -11.39 36.22
N LEU A 390 12.70 -11.27 35.26
CA LEU A 390 13.95 -12.06 35.23
C LEU A 390 15.18 -11.33 35.80
N ASN A 391 15.01 -10.19 36.48
CA ASN A 391 16.14 -9.44 37.05
C ASN A 391 16.92 -10.21 38.13
N ASP A 392 16.26 -11.13 38.83
CA ASP A 392 16.88 -11.97 39.84
C ASP A 392 17.70 -13.10 39.19
N THR A 393 18.97 -12.82 38.90
CA THR A 393 19.88 -13.75 38.22
C THR A 393 20.55 -14.72 39.19
N ASN A 394 20.58 -16.01 38.83
CA ASN A 394 21.18 -17.07 39.64
C ASN A 394 22.73 -17.07 39.50
N PRO A 395 23.52 -16.98 40.59
CA PRO A 395 24.98 -17.01 40.54
C PRO A 395 25.58 -18.28 39.90
N ILE A 396 24.87 -19.41 40.01
CA ILE A 396 25.26 -20.68 39.37
C ILE A 396 25.20 -20.55 37.85
N PHE A 397 24.09 -20.02 37.33
CA PHE A 397 23.91 -19.74 35.90
C PHE A 397 25.00 -18.80 35.38
N LEU A 398 25.20 -17.65 36.03
CA LEU A 398 26.20 -16.66 35.59
C LEU A 398 27.61 -17.25 35.55
N ASN A 399 27.97 -18.09 36.53
CA ASN A 399 29.25 -18.78 36.54
C ASN A 399 29.36 -19.83 35.42
N ASN A 400 28.31 -20.61 35.14
CA ASN A 400 28.32 -21.58 34.04
C ASN A 400 28.43 -20.88 32.68
N LEU A 401 27.66 -19.81 32.49
CA LEU A 401 27.71 -18.95 31.32
C LEU A 401 29.12 -18.39 31.11
N TRP A 402 29.72 -17.81 32.16
CA TRP A 402 31.08 -17.28 32.09
C TRP A 402 32.12 -18.35 31.71
N ASN A 403 32.04 -19.56 32.25
CA ASN A 403 32.97 -20.63 31.89
C ASN A 403 32.81 -21.09 30.43
N SER A 404 31.58 -21.16 29.93
CA SER A 404 31.30 -21.45 28.52
C SER A 404 31.91 -20.38 27.60
N LEU A 405 31.63 -19.10 27.90
CA LEU A 405 32.16 -17.95 27.17
C LEU A 405 33.68 -17.88 27.23
N ALA A 406 34.28 -18.12 28.40
CA ALA A 406 35.73 -18.10 28.58
C ALA A 406 36.43 -19.14 27.68
N ASN A 407 35.86 -20.34 27.56
CA ASN A 407 36.36 -21.36 26.66
C ASN A 407 36.16 -20.96 25.19
N LYS A 408 34.98 -20.47 24.83
CA LYS A 408 34.63 -20.06 23.46
C LYS A 408 35.54 -18.94 22.93
N TYR A 409 35.81 -17.94 23.75
CA TYR A 409 36.61 -16.77 23.38
C TYR A 409 38.08 -16.87 23.80
N SER A 410 38.53 -18.05 24.25
CA SER A 410 39.93 -18.30 24.65
C SER A 410 40.46 -17.30 25.69
N VAL A 411 39.64 -16.98 26.68
CA VAL A 411 39.99 -16.07 27.78
C VAL A 411 41.12 -16.67 28.63
N SER A 412 42.05 -15.83 29.12
CA SER A 412 43.15 -16.31 29.96
C SER A 412 42.64 -16.98 31.25
N ARG A 413 43.31 -18.07 31.66
CA ARG A 413 42.94 -18.82 32.89
C ARG A 413 42.92 -17.94 34.15
N GLU A 414 43.79 -16.93 34.20
CA GLU A 414 43.87 -15.99 35.31
C GLU A 414 42.59 -15.14 35.43
N LEU A 415 42.16 -14.50 34.34
CA LEU A 415 40.93 -13.72 34.30
C LEU A 415 39.68 -14.59 34.52
N GLN A 416 39.66 -15.79 33.91
CA GLN A 416 38.58 -16.76 34.09
C GLN A 416 38.37 -17.09 35.57
N ASN A 417 39.44 -17.38 36.31
CA ASN A 417 39.38 -17.70 37.73
C ASN A 417 38.93 -16.52 38.59
N ILE A 418 39.41 -15.30 38.30
CA ILE A 418 39.03 -14.09 39.04
C ILE A 418 37.52 -13.83 38.92
N VAL A 419 36.99 -13.85 37.70
CA VAL A 419 35.56 -13.59 37.45
C VAL A 419 34.69 -14.70 38.05
N SER A 420 35.00 -15.98 37.83
CA SER A 420 34.28 -17.11 38.42
C SER A 420 34.22 -17.05 39.96
N THR A 421 35.34 -16.71 40.60
CA THR A 421 35.40 -16.62 42.07
C THR A 421 34.56 -15.46 42.61
N ASN A 422 34.52 -14.33 41.91
CA ASN A 422 33.74 -13.17 42.35
C ASN A 422 32.24 -13.30 42.06
N LEU A 423 31.85 -13.99 40.97
CA LEU A 423 30.45 -14.36 40.70
C LEU A 423 29.91 -15.31 41.78
N LYS A 424 30.63 -16.40 42.09
CA LYS A 424 30.21 -17.39 43.11
C LYS A 424 30.06 -16.79 44.51
N ASN A 425 30.88 -15.79 44.84
CA ASN A 425 30.85 -15.12 46.15
C ASN A 425 29.91 -13.91 46.20
N ASN A 426 29.09 -13.66 45.15
CA ASN A 426 28.22 -12.50 45.01
C ASN A 426 28.94 -11.14 45.17
N LYS A 427 30.24 -11.08 44.87
CA LYS A 427 31.04 -9.82 44.89
C LYS A 427 31.03 -9.08 43.56
N LEU A 428 30.64 -9.78 42.50
CA LEU A 428 30.46 -9.26 41.15
C LEU A 428 29.03 -9.60 40.71
N LEU A 429 28.22 -8.56 40.51
CA LEU A 429 26.87 -8.67 39.94
C LEU A 429 26.96 -8.11 38.52
N LEU A 430 26.61 -8.94 37.54
CA LEU A 430 26.64 -8.59 36.11
C LEU A 430 25.46 -9.25 35.42
N GLU A 431 24.84 -8.52 34.49
CA GLU A 431 23.87 -9.10 33.57
C GLU A 431 24.57 -10.08 32.61
N ALA A 432 23.83 -11.07 32.11
CA ALA A 432 24.37 -12.11 31.22
C ALA A 432 25.10 -11.52 29.99
N GLY A 433 24.52 -10.51 29.33
CA GLY A 433 25.15 -9.84 28.18
C GLY A 433 26.40 -9.04 28.53
N CYS A 434 26.56 -8.59 29.78
CA CYS A 434 27.78 -7.92 30.25
C CYS A 434 28.94 -8.92 30.44
N LEU A 435 28.64 -10.18 30.79
CA LEU A 435 29.64 -11.26 30.83
C LEU A 435 30.10 -11.68 29.43
N GLU A 436 29.17 -11.78 28.47
CA GLU A 436 29.51 -12.05 27.07
C GLU A 436 30.41 -10.97 26.50
N TYR A 437 30.05 -9.71 26.71
CA TYR A 437 30.88 -8.58 26.31
C TYR A 437 32.30 -8.66 26.88
N LEU A 438 32.43 -8.93 28.18
CA LEU A 438 33.71 -9.10 28.85
C LEU A 438 34.55 -10.23 28.23
N ALA A 439 33.92 -11.35 27.88
CA ALA A 439 34.62 -12.50 27.29
C ALA A 439 35.14 -12.19 25.88
N VAL A 440 34.32 -11.53 25.05
CA VAL A 440 34.71 -11.12 23.69
C VAL A 440 35.87 -10.12 23.73
N HIS A 441 35.79 -9.12 24.62
CA HIS A 441 36.74 -7.99 24.68
C HIS A 441 37.87 -8.17 25.71
N HIS A 442 38.06 -9.39 26.22
CA HIS A 442 39.02 -9.66 27.31
C HIS A 442 40.45 -9.19 27.03
N SER A 443 40.87 -9.14 25.75
CA SER A 443 42.20 -8.68 25.33
C SER A 443 42.46 -7.20 25.66
N GLU A 444 41.41 -6.38 25.79
CA GLU A 444 41.52 -4.95 26.10
C GLU A 444 42.01 -4.69 27.53
N LEU A 445 41.91 -5.68 28.42
CA LEU A 445 42.41 -5.59 29.79
C LEU A 445 43.95 -5.59 29.87
N LYS A 446 44.67 -5.93 28.79
CA LYS A 446 46.15 -5.94 28.72
C LYS A 446 46.82 -6.58 29.95
N ASN A 447 46.25 -7.67 30.46
CA ASN A 447 46.66 -8.40 31.68
C ASN A 447 46.52 -7.62 33.02
N ASN A 448 45.70 -6.58 33.10
CA ASN A 448 45.40 -5.83 34.33
C ASN A 448 44.01 -6.20 34.90
N PHE A 449 43.93 -7.38 35.54
CA PHE A 449 42.68 -8.04 35.95
C PHE A 449 42.13 -7.62 37.32
N ASN A 450 42.19 -6.33 37.67
CA ASN A 450 41.55 -5.85 38.89
C ASN A 450 40.01 -5.76 38.72
N LEU A 451 39.27 -5.88 39.82
CA LEU A 451 37.80 -5.95 39.80
C LEU A 451 37.14 -4.68 39.23
N GLU A 452 37.73 -3.51 39.47
CA GLU A 452 37.25 -2.22 38.93
C GLU A 452 37.35 -2.18 37.40
N ASN A 453 38.49 -2.58 36.83
CA ASN A 453 38.67 -2.65 35.37
C ASN A 453 37.76 -3.70 34.73
N ILE A 454 37.58 -4.86 35.39
CA ILE A 454 36.65 -5.90 34.93
C ILE A 454 35.21 -5.37 34.93
N LYS A 455 34.78 -4.70 36.01
CA LYS A 455 33.46 -4.05 36.07
C LYS A 455 33.32 -2.97 35.00
N ARG A 456 34.33 -2.12 34.82
CA ARG A 456 34.31 -1.04 33.84
C ARG A 456 34.20 -1.56 32.41
N LEU A 457 34.93 -2.62 32.06
CA LEU A 457 34.86 -3.23 30.73
C LEU A 457 33.54 -3.98 30.53
N SER A 458 33.09 -4.77 31.50
CA SER A 458 31.83 -5.53 31.40
C SER A 458 30.57 -4.65 31.31
N HIS A 459 30.56 -3.52 32.02
CA HIS A 459 29.47 -2.53 31.95
C HIS A 459 29.68 -1.50 30.84
N GLN A 460 30.58 -1.75 29.88
CA GLN A 460 30.70 -0.85 28.74
C GLN A 460 29.34 -0.83 28.02
N ASP A 461 28.72 0.33 28.01
CA ASP A 461 27.44 0.51 27.35
C ASP A 461 27.61 0.45 25.83
N ALA A 462 26.50 0.28 25.11
CA ALA A 462 26.54 0.23 23.64
C ALA A 462 27.10 1.54 23.05
N ARG A 463 27.01 2.64 23.80
CA ARG A 463 27.52 3.96 23.43
C ARG A 463 29.05 3.99 23.44
N ASN A 464 29.67 3.45 24.48
CA ASN A 464 31.12 3.34 24.62
C ASN A 464 31.71 2.39 23.59
N LEU A 465 31.06 1.26 23.30
CA LEU A 465 31.47 0.40 22.18
C LEU A 465 31.35 1.13 20.85
N GLY A 466 30.21 1.80 20.60
CA GLY A 466 30.02 2.60 19.39
C GLY A 466 31.15 3.62 19.23
N ASN A 467 31.51 4.34 20.29
CA ASN A 467 32.64 5.28 20.29
C ASN A 467 33.97 4.61 19.90
N ALA A 468 34.28 3.42 20.42
CA ALA A 468 35.49 2.70 20.06
C ALA A 468 35.48 2.23 18.59
N LEU A 469 34.33 1.76 18.08
CA LEU A 469 34.18 1.34 16.67
C LEU A 469 34.25 2.54 15.70
N ASP A 470 33.80 3.72 16.14
CA ASP A 470 33.99 4.99 15.42
C ASP A 470 35.48 5.34 15.29
N GLU A 471 36.24 5.26 16.39
CA GLU A 471 37.69 5.50 16.42
C GLU A 471 38.47 4.54 15.52
N ASP A 472 38.02 3.29 15.40
CA ASP A 472 38.60 2.28 14.51
C ASP A 472 38.16 2.42 13.03
N GLY A 473 37.27 3.38 12.71
CA GLY A 473 36.85 3.69 11.34
C GLY A 473 35.66 2.88 10.80
N TYR A 474 34.93 2.14 11.64
CA TYR A 474 33.78 1.30 11.21
C TYR A 474 32.45 2.05 11.13
N LYS A 475 32.44 3.36 11.39
CA LYS A 475 31.21 4.13 11.58
C LYS A 475 30.24 4.06 10.41
N PHE A 476 30.73 4.26 9.19
CA PHE A 476 29.87 4.36 8.00
C PHE A 476 29.17 3.04 7.70
N ILE A 477 29.92 1.93 7.63
CA ILE A 477 29.37 0.60 7.35
C ILE A 477 28.37 0.15 8.43
N LEU A 478 28.64 0.42 9.71
CA LEU A 478 27.74 0.07 10.81
C LEU A 478 26.43 0.84 10.76
N ARG A 479 26.45 2.13 10.35
CA ARG A 479 25.23 2.92 10.16
C ARG A 479 24.35 2.35 9.06
N VAL A 480 24.95 2.02 7.91
CA VAL A 480 24.22 1.44 6.79
C VAL A 480 23.54 0.14 7.21
N LEU A 481 24.28 -0.74 7.88
CA LEU A 481 23.74 -2.00 8.39
C LEU A 481 22.61 -1.77 9.40
N ALA A 482 22.74 -0.82 10.33
CA ALA A 482 21.68 -0.50 11.29
C ALA A 482 20.40 0.02 10.60
N ILE A 483 20.54 0.87 9.58
CA ILE A 483 19.44 1.47 8.82
C ILE A 483 18.74 0.42 7.92
N ALA A 484 19.49 -0.47 7.29
CA ALA A 484 19.00 -1.35 6.23
C ALA A 484 18.72 -2.81 6.65
N THR A 485 18.95 -3.15 7.92
CA THR A 485 18.60 -4.45 8.51
C THR A 485 17.64 -4.28 9.69
N ASN A 486 17.08 -5.39 10.19
CA ASN A 486 16.42 -5.43 11.51
C ASN A 486 16.91 -6.65 12.33
N HIS A 487 16.33 -6.93 13.50
CA HIS A 487 16.80 -8.00 14.40
C HIS A 487 16.83 -9.41 13.78
N SER A 488 16.03 -9.66 12.73
CA SER A 488 15.89 -10.97 12.09
C SER A 488 16.09 -10.98 10.57
N LYS A 489 16.11 -9.80 9.92
CA LYS A 489 16.27 -9.63 8.48
C LYS A 489 17.68 -9.16 8.15
N ASP A 490 18.40 -10.02 7.42
CA ASP A 490 19.69 -9.71 6.81
C ASP A 490 19.55 -8.76 5.61
N ILE A 491 20.69 -8.22 5.16
CA ILE A 491 20.85 -7.47 3.92
C ILE A 491 21.75 -8.24 2.95
N SER A 492 21.42 -8.18 1.65
CA SER A 492 22.24 -8.78 0.60
C SER A 492 23.43 -7.88 0.24
N ILE A 493 24.57 -8.47 -0.16
CA ILE A 493 25.74 -7.70 -0.62
C ILE A 493 25.39 -6.73 -1.78
N PRO A 494 24.56 -7.10 -2.79
CA PRO A 494 24.15 -6.16 -3.84
C PRO A 494 23.38 -4.93 -3.30
N ASP A 495 22.44 -5.12 -2.37
CA ASP A 495 21.71 -4.00 -1.77
C ASP A 495 22.64 -3.13 -0.93
N LEU A 496 23.52 -3.74 -0.13
CA LEU A 496 24.51 -3.03 0.66
C LEU A 496 25.43 -2.20 -0.24
N THR A 497 25.86 -2.76 -1.37
CA THR A 497 26.70 -2.09 -2.37
C THR A 497 25.99 -0.88 -2.96
N TYR A 498 24.71 -1.02 -3.33
CA TYR A 498 23.91 0.10 -3.83
C TYR A 498 23.79 1.23 -2.80
N ILE A 499 23.57 0.90 -1.53
CA ILE A 499 23.43 1.90 -0.46
C ILE A 499 24.76 2.61 -0.18
N LEU A 500 25.87 1.88 -0.18
CA LEU A 500 27.22 2.43 0.04
C LEU A 500 27.75 3.25 -1.14
N TYR A 501 27.16 3.15 -2.32
CA TYR A 501 27.67 3.78 -3.52
C TYR A 501 27.71 5.32 -3.39
N GLU A 502 28.91 5.91 -3.50
CA GLU A 502 29.17 7.33 -3.19
C GLU A 502 28.68 8.32 -4.26
N LYS A 503 28.51 7.91 -5.53
CA LYS A 503 27.95 8.83 -6.52
C LYS A 503 26.51 9.12 -6.13
N ASN A 504 26.14 10.40 -6.10
CA ASN A 504 24.75 10.83 -6.03
C ASN A 504 23.98 10.12 -7.15
N VAL A 505 23.32 9.02 -6.82
CA VAL A 505 22.46 8.31 -7.76
C VAL A 505 21.24 9.20 -7.89
N GLN A 506 21.25 10.09 -8.90
CA GLN A 506 20.07 10.90 -9.23
C GLN A 506 18.86 10.00 -9.54
N ASN A 507 19.10 8.73 -9.88
CA ASN A 507 18.08 7.73 -10.19
C ASN A 507 17.73 6.87 -8.97
N ILE A 508 16.66 7.27 -8.30
CA ILE A 508 15.91 6.41 -7.39
C ILE A 508 15.37 5.22 -8.20
N LEU A 509 15.71 3.99 -7.82
CA LEU A 509 15.44 2.81 -8.66
C LEU A 509 14.00 2.32 -8.52
N SER A 510 13.58 1.91 -7.32
CA SER A 510 12.25 1.32 -7.09
C SER A 510 11.17 2.36 -6.82
N ILE A 511 11.10 3.42 -7.62
CA ILE A 511 10.02 4.42 -7.58
C ILE A 511 8.95 4.12 -8.63
N SER A 512 7.71 4.41 -8.30
CA SER A 512 6.53 4.17 -9.12
C SER A 512 5.60 5.39 -8.99
N ASP A 513 5.86 6.40 -9.83
CA ASP A 513 5.15 7.68 -9.83
C ASP A 513 4.21 7.78 -11.03
N PHE A 514 2.90 7.84 -10.76
CA PHE A 514 1.85 7.80 -11.77
C PHE A 514 1.15 9.15 -11.91
N MET A 515 0.97 9.61 -13.15
CA MET A 515 0.22 10.84 -13.45
C MET A 515 -1.29 10.61 -13.48
N GLY A 516 -1.73 9.39 -13.78
CA GLY A 516 -3.14 9.03 -13.89
C GLY A 516 -3.34 7.77 -14.72
N THR A 517 -4.60 7.48 -15.00
CA THR A 517 -5.01 6.38 -15.88
C THR A 517 -5.45 6.89 -17.25
N SER A 518 -5.24 6.07 -18.28
CA SER A 518 -5.84 6.27 -19.59
C SER A 518 -6.50 4.99 -20.07
N VAL A 519 -7.53 5.12 -20.90
CA VAL A 519 -8.23 3.99 -21.51
C VAL A 519 -7.90 3.96 -23.00
N LEU A 520 -7.29 2.88 -23.46
CA LEU A 520 -7.02 2.66 -24.87
C LEU A 520 -8.22 1.98 -25.54
N LEU A 521 -8.84 2.70 -26.48
CA LEU A 521 -10.05 2.26 -27.17
C LEU A 521 -9.80 1.14 -28.21
N ASN A 522 -8.56 0.91 -28.63
CA ASN A 522 -8.22 -0.01 -29.72
C ASN A 522 -7.52 -1.31 -29.27
N THR A 523 -7.25 -1.47 -27.98
CA THR A 523 -6.50 -2.61 -27.45
C THR A 523 -7.46 -3.55 -26.72
N ILE A 524 -7.40 -4.84 -27.04
CA ILE A 524 -8.24 -5.89 -26.42
C ILE A 524 -7.42 -6.76 -25.45
N GLU A 525 -6.09 -6.72 -25.53
CA GLU A 525 -5.23 -7.48 -24.62
C GLU A 525 -4.91 -6.66 -23.35
N PRO A 526 -4.75 -7.34 -22.19
CA PRO A 526 -4.19 -6.72 -20.99
C PRO A 526 -2.78 -6.19 -21.26
N ILE A 527 -2.43 -5.07 -20.65
CA ILE A 527 -1.13 -4.43 -20.84
C ILE A 527 -0.12 -5.09 -19.89
N ASP A 528 0.96 -5.63 -20.43
CA ASP A 528 2.04 -6.24 -19.65
C ASP A 528 3.05 -5.17 -19.24
N TYR A 529 3.20 -5.00 -17.92
CA TYR A 529 4.16 -4.07 -17.33
C TYR A 529 5.46 -4.73 -16.86
N THR A 530 5.69 -6.02 -17.14
CA THR A 530 6.88 -6.75 -16.68
C THR A 530 8.19 -6.08 -17.14
N ASP A 531 8.21 -5.49 -18.34
CA ASP A 531 9.37 -4.75 -18.89
C ASP A 531 9.70 -3.45 -18.13
N LYS A 532 8.76 -2.96 -17.31
CA LYS A 532 8.95 -1.78 -16.45
C LYS A 532 9.49 -2.15 -15.05
N ILE A 533 9.90 -3.40 -14.82
CA ILE A 533 10.40 -3.86 -13.53
C ILE A 533 11.89 -4.15 -13.60
N LEU A 534 12.66 -3.44 -12.77
CA LEU A 534 14.10 -3.69 -12.62
C LEU A 534 14.32 -4.77 -11.55
N ILE A 535 15.02 -5.85 -11.91
CA ILE A 535 15.28 -6.99 -11.02
C ILE A 535 16.77 -7.09 -10.63
N ASN A 536 17.66 -6.52 -11.46
CA ASN A 536 19.10 -6.56 -11.25
C ASN A 536 19.67 -5.15 -11.21
N TYR A 537 20.64 -4.95 -10.32
CA TYR A 537 21.47 -3.75 -10.27
C TYR A 537 22.37 -3.67 -11.50
N ASP A 538 22.78 -2.45 -11.85
CA ASP A 538 23.81 -2.23 -12.87
C ASP A 538 25.09 -3.02 -12.50
N PRO A 539 25.69 -3.79 -13.42
CA PRO A 539 26.93 -4.53 -13.17
C PRO A 539 28.14 -3.65 -12.77
N GLU A 540 28.07 -2.33 -12.96
CA GLU A 540 29.06 -1.38 -12.43
C GLU A 540 29.02 -1.25 -10.90
N TYR A 541 27.91 -1.61 -10.25
CA TYR A 541 27.82 -1.61 -8.78
C TYR A 541 28.59 -2.80 -8.20
N LYS A 542 29.83 -2.54 -7.78
CA LYS A 542 30.68 -3.50 -7.04
C LYS A 542 31.05 -2.93 -5.69
N ILE A 543 31.08 -3.80 -4.67
CA ILE A 543 31.56 -3.42 -3.34
C ILE A 543 33.02 -2.97 -3.45
N ALA A 544 33.36 -1.86 -2.80
CA ALA A 544 34.72 -1.36 -2.80
C ALA A 544 35.61 -2.27 -1.93
N ASP A 545 36.84 -2.54 -2.37
CA ASP A 545 37.82 -3.35 -1.63
C ASP A 545 38.05 -2.85 -0.19
N SER A 546 37.89 -1.53 0.04
CA SER A 546 37.99 -0.94 1.37
C SER A 546 36.83 -1.35 2.29
N ASP A 547 35.60 -1.37 1.77
CA ASP A 547 34.41 -1.74 2.54
C ASP A 547 34.36 -3.23 2.80
N ASP A 548 34.75 -4.05 1.81
CA ASP A 548 34.82 -5.50 1.94
C ASP A 548 35.81 -5.91 3.06
N ARG A 549 36.98 -5.25 3.13
CA ARG A 549 37.95 -5.44 4.23
C ARG A 549 37.40 -5.00 5.59
N LEU A 550 36.54 -3.98 5.65
CA LEU A 550 35.91 -3.58 6.93
C LEU A 550 34.89 -4.63 7.37
N ILE A 551 34.09 -5.18 6.44
CA ILE A 551 33.14 -6.26 6.70
C ILE A 551 33.88 -7.51 7.20
N GLU A 552 34.96 -7.92 6.52
CA GLU A 552 35.79 -9.06 6.93
C GLU A 552 36.35 -8.88 8.36
N LYS A 553 36.82 -7.67 8.71
CA LYS A 553 37.28 -7.37 10.07
C LYS A 553 36.17 -7.42 11.11
N LEU A 554 34.98 -6.91 10.79
CA LEU A 554 33.82 -6.94 11.68
C LEU A 554 33.30 -8.38 11.87
N GLU A 555 33.37 -9.21 10.83
CA GLU A 555 33.09 -10.65 10.92
C GLU A 555 34.16 -11.37 11.77
N PHE A 556 35.45 -11.06 11.58
CA PHE A 556 36.54 -11.61 12.38
C PHE A 556 36.36 -11.27 13.87
N ARG A 557 35.96 -10.03 14.18
CA ARG A 557 35.62 -9.57 15.54
C ARG A 557 34.29 -10.11 16.06
N LYS A 558 33.58 -10.95 15.29
CA LYS A 558 32.28 -11.55 15.65
C LYS A 558 31.17 -10.54 15.92
N ILE A 559 31.25 -9.35 15.32
CA ILE A 559 30.21 -8.31 15.36
C ILE A 559 29.14 -8.58 14.30
N LEU A 560 29.56 -9.10 13.14
CA LEU A 560 28.69 -9.48 12.03
C LEU A 560 28.80 -10.99 11.78
N ASN A 561 27.71 -11.56 11.26
CA ASN A 561 27.66 -12.92 10.72
C ASN A 561 27.30 -12.85 9.23
N ILE A 562 28.06 -13.55 8.39
CA ILE A 562 27.75 -13.69 6.96
C ILE A 562 27.08 -15.04 6.71
N LYS A 563 25.83 -15.02 6.25
CA LYS A 563 25.08 -16.22 5.86
C LYS A 563 25.24 -16.45 4.35
N ASN A 564 25.50 -17.71 3.98
CA ASN A 564 25.59 -18.17 2.58
C ASN A 564 26.53 -17.32 1.69
N SER A 565 27.55 -16.69 2.29
CA SER A 565 28.50 -15.78 1.61
C SER A 565 27.84 -14.61 0.85
N LYS A 566 26.58 -14.27 1.13
CA LYS A 566 25.81 -13.26 0.39
C LYS A 566 25.01 -12.30 1.26
N ASN A 567 24.71 -12.70 2.49
CA ASN A 567 23.82 -11.95 3.38
C ASN A 567 24.50 -11.61 4.70
N ILE A 568 24.33 -10.38 5.17
CA ILE A 568 24.98 -9.85 6.37
C ILE A 568 23.94 -9.54 7.43
N ILE A 569 24.20 -9.95 8.68
CA ILE A 569 23.39 -9.62 9.86
C ILE A 569 24.29 -9.37 11.08
N PHE A 570 23.81 -8.58 12.04
CA PHE A 570 24.48 -8.45 13.34
C PHE A 570 24.45 -9.78 14.08
N SER A 571 25.58 -10.15 14.70
CA SER A 571 25.68 -11.38 15.49
C SER A 571 24.89 -11.31 16.81
N HIS A 572 24.72 -10.09 17.35
CA HIS A 572 24.07 -9.85 18.64
C HIS A 572 23.33 -8.49 18.66
N PRO A 573 22.13 -8.38 19.29
CA PRO A 573 21.38 -7.11 19.42
C PRO A 573 22.18 -5.95 20.01
N PHE A 574 23.03 -6.21 21.01
CA PHE A 574 23.96 -5.23 21.59
C PHE A 574 24.85 -4.53 20.54
N TYR A 575 25.40 -5.26 19.56
CA TYR A 575 26.21 -4.66 18.49
C TYR A 575 25.38 -3.80 17.55
N ARG A 576 24.16 -4.23 17.27
CA ARG A 576 23.18 -3.41 16.55
C ARG A 576 22.90 -2.12 17.32
N SER A 577 22.65 -2.19 18.63
CA SER A 577 22.43 -0.99 19.45
C SER A 577 23.64 -0.05 19.48
N ALA A 578 24.86 -0.58 19.40
CA ALA A 578 26.06 0.25 19.25
C ALA A 578 26.08 0.97 17.89
N ALA A 579 25.65 0.29 16.82
CA ALA A 579 25.51 0.88 15.49
C ALA A 579 24.36 1.90 15.40
N GLU A 580 23.22 1.64 16.05
CA GLU A 580 22.10 2.60 16.18
C GLU A 580 22.54 3.85 16.96
N TYR A 581 23.33 3.68 18.03
CA TYR A 581 23.96 4.81 18.71
C TYR A 581 24.89 5.59 17.79
N LEU A 582 25.60 4.94 16.86
CA LEU A 582 26.41 5.66 15.87
C LEU A 582 25.58 6.48 14.89
N VAL A 583 24.32 6.11 14.62
CA VAL A 583 23.37 6.95 13.88
C VAL A 583 22.98 8.17 14.73
N GLN A 584 22.70 7.99 16.02
CA GLN A 584 22.38 9.09 16.96
C GLN A 584 23.57 10.04 17.23
N LYS A 585 24.79 9.49 17.29
CA LYS A 585 26.06 10.22 17.51
C LYS A 585 26.50 10.89 16.21
N ASN A 586 25.65 11.80 15.72
CA ASN A 586 25.92 12.66 14.59
C ASN A 586 26.00 14.12 14.98
N SER A 587 26.78 14.86 14.19
CA SER A 587 26.65 16.31 14.13
C SER A 587 25.52 16.65 13.18
N THR A 588 24.85 17.78 13.43
CA THR A 588 23.81 18.35 12.55
C THR A 588 24.21 18.32 11.07
N ARG A 589 25.47 18.66 10.75
CA ARG A 589 25.99 18.69 9.37
C ARG A 589 26.04 17.33 8.66
N LYS A 590 26.02 16.23 9.41
CA LYS A 590 26.08 14.85 8.89
C LYS A 590 24.75 14.12 8.96
N GLU A 591 23.66 14.75 9.39
CA GLU A 591 22.33 14.13 9.40
C GLU A 591 21.77 13.93 7.98
N HIS A 592 22.15 14.77 7.00
CA HIS A 592 21.81 14.56 5.59
C HIS A 592 22.36 13.25 5.03
N GLU A 593 23.52 12.79 5.53
CA GLU A 593 24.10 11.50 5.16
C GLU A 593 23.16 10.36 5.60
N ILE A 594 22.56 10.45 6.79
CA ILE A 594 21.58 9.45 7.26
C ILE A 594 20.36 9.44 6.34
N ILE A 595 19.82 10.61 5.98
CA ILE A 595 18.65 10.71 5.11
C ILE A 595 18.94 10.12 3.72
N ASP A 596 20.14 10.33 3.17
CA ASP A 596 20.57 9.70 1.91
C ASP A 596 20.65 8.17 2.02
N LEU A 597 21.23 7.65 3.10
CA LEU A 597 21.30 6.21 3.36
C LEU A 597 19.90 5.58 3.50
N VAL A 598 18.98 6.25 4.22
CA VAL A 598 17.58 5.82 4.34
C VAL A 598 16.91 5.83 2.97
N SER A 599 17.13 6.88 2.16
CA SER A 599 16.57 6.99 0.82
C SER A 599 17.00 5.82 -0.07
N LYS A 600 18.31 5.53 -0.11
CA LYS A 600 18.85 4.39 -0.87
C LYS A 600 18.33 3.05 -0.34
N GLY A 601 18.18 2.90 0.98
CA GLY A 601 17.61 1.69 1.58
C GLY A 601 16.15 1.46 1.20
N ILE A 602 15.31 2.50 1.24
CA ILE A 602 13.90 2.43 0.83
C ILE A 602 13.77 2.11 -0.66
N PHE A 603 14.59 2.73 -1.50
CA PHE A 603 14.47 2.65 -2.95
C PHE A 603 15.45 1.67 -3.64
N CYS A 604 15.92 0.68 -2.88
CA CYS A 604 16.69 -0.44 -3.41
C CYS A 604 15.79 -1.40 -4.22
N LEU A 605 16.37 -2.36 -4.95
CA LEU A 605 15.64 -3.35 -5.78
C LEU A 605 15.15 -4.58 -4.99
N SER A 606 15.35 -4.59 -3.67
CA SER A 606 14.97 -5.69 -2.78
C SER A 606 13.82 -5.27 -1.87
N SER A 607 12.67 -5.92 -2.00
CA SER A 607 11.50 -5.66 -1.14
C SER A 607 11.83 -5.89 0.34
N LYS A 608 12.66 -6.89 0.65
CA LYS A 608 13.09 -7.21 2.02
C LYS A 608 13.86 -6.06 2.67
N THR A 609 14.87 -5.54 1.97
CA THR A 609 15.72 -4.45 2.46
C THR A 609 14.90 -3.15 2.54
N SER A 610 14.10 -2.86 1.51
CA SER A 610 13.18 -1.72 1.47
C SER A 610 12.22 -1.70 2.67
N ARG A 611 11.55 -2.81 2.96
CA ARG A 611 10.69 -2.97 4.14
C ARG A 611 11.46 -2.81 5.45
N ALA A 612 12.65 -3.39 5.57
CA ALA A 612 13.47 -3.29 6.77
C ALA A 612 13.87 -1.83 7.05
N THR A 613 14.27 -1.09 6.02
CA THR A 613 14.56 0.34 6.13
C THR A 613 13.33 1.16 6.48
N ALA A 614 12.17 0.90 5.85
CA ALA A 614 10.94 1.59 6.17
C ALA A 614 10.49 1.37 7.62
N ARG A 615 10.64 0.15 8.16
CA ARG A 615 10.35 -0.15 9.58
C ARG A 615 11.27 0.57 10.57
N ASN A 616 12.45 0.99 10.12
CA ASN A 616 13.41 1.72 10.94
C ASN A 616 13.15 3.24 10.98
N LEU A 617 12.18 3.76 10.20
CA LEU A 617 11.89 5.20 10.14
C LEU A 617 11.56 5.80 11.50
N ASP A 618 10.78 5.12 12.34
CA ASP A 618 10.35 5.64 13.65
C ASP A 618 11.53 5.96 14.58
N TRP A 619 12.42 5.01 14.82
CA TRP A 619 13.55 5.26 15.72
C TRP A 619 14.59 6.20 15.10
N ILE A 620 14.74 6.20 13.76
CA ILE A 620 15.61 7.16 13.06
C ILE A 620 15.05 8.57 13.22
N PHE A 621 13.75 8.78 13.08
CA PHE A 621 13.10 10.07 13.26
C PHE A 621 13.42 10.68 14.64
N TYR A 622 13.26 9.90 15.70
CA TYR A 622 13.59 10.33 17.07
C TYR A 622 15.10 10.44 17.35
N SER A 623 15.96 9.90 16.47
CA SER A 623 17.41 10.02 16.60
C SER A 623 17.98 11.32 16.03
N LEU A 624 17.23 11.98 15.13
CA LEU A 624 17.63 13.24 14.48
C LEU A 624 17.42 14.43 15.44
N LYS A 625 18.40 15.35 15.47
CA LYS A 625 18.40 16.48 16.41
C LYS A 625 17.77 17.74 15.84
N GLU A 626 17.94 18.00 14.54
CA GLU A 626 17.35 19.17 13.89
C GLU A 626 15.93 18.89 13.37
N SER A 627 15.03 19.86 13.57
CA SER A 627 13.68 19.82 13.02
C SER A 627 13.67 19.74 11.49
N ASP A 628 14.65 20.35 10.81
CA ASP A 628 14.74 20.34 9.35
C ASP A 628 15.07 18.95 8.81
N ASN A 629 15.91 18.18 9.50
CA ASN A 629 16.23 16.81 9.12
C ASN A 629 15.11 15.85 9.45
N GLN A 630 14.41 16.05 10.58
CA GLN A 630 13.15 15.36 10.88
C GLN A 630 12.12 15.61 9.77
N LYS A 631 11.97 16.88 9.34
CA LYS A 631 11.11 17.26 8.22
C LYS A 631 11.54 16.58 6.91
N ALA A 632 12.83 16.53 6.61
CA ALA A 632 13.36 15.87 5.42
C ALA A 632 13.13 14.35 5.43
N LEU A 633 13.23 13.70 6.60
CA LEU A 633 12.90 12.29 6.75
C LEU A 633 11.40 12.04 6.56
N VAL A 634 10.55 12.94 7.04
CA VAL A 634 9.09 12.87 6.81
C VAL A 634 8.77 13.05 5.32
N GLU A 635 9.37 14.02 4.64
CA GLU A 635 9.22 14.18 3.19
C GLU A 635 9.74 12.96 2.41
N LEU A 636 10.80 12.29 2.91
CA LEU A 636 11.27 11.02 2.35
C LEU A 636 10.25 9.90 2.56
N ALA A 637 9.59 9.82 3.73
CA ALA A 637 8.52 8.86 3.98
C ALA A 637 7.29 9.11 3.09
N ILE A 638 6.93 10.39 2.84
CA ILE A 638 5.90 10.76 1.86
C ILE A 638 6.31 10.29 0.46
N LYS A 639 7.58 10.47 0.08
CA LYS A 639 8.10 9.94 -1.18
C LYS A 639 8.07 8.41 -1.24
N ALA A 640 8.29 7.73 -0.12
CA ALA A 640 8.22 6.28 -0.01
C ALA A 640 6.81 5.71 -0.25
N LEU A 641 5.75 6.52 -0.12
CA LEU A 641 4.41 6.15 -0.58
C LEU A 641 4.32 5.94 -2.10
N LYS A 642 5.34 6.37 -2.86
CA LYS A 642 5.54 6.08 -4.28
C LYS A 642 6.52 4.93 -4.52
N SER A 643 6.87 4.13 -3.51
CA SER A 643 7.68 2.93 -3.69
C SER A 643 7.01 1.97 -4.67
N SER A 644 7.78 1.18 -5.41
CA SER A 644 7.24 0.12 -6.27
C SER A 644 6.75 -1.08 -5.46
N PHE A 645 7.13 -1.20 -4.18
CA PHE A 645 6.69 -2.27 -3.31
C PHE A 645 5.48 -1.83 -2.46
N PRO A 646 4.30 -2.47 -2.59
CA PRO A 646 3.10 -2.10 -1.84
C PRO A 646 3.33 -2.14 -0.32
N SER A 647 3.96 -3.20 0.17
CA SER A 647 4.26 -3.36 1.60
C SER A 647 5.19 -2.28 2.16
N THR A 648 6.09 -1.71 1.35
CA THR A 648 6.90 -0.55 1.75
C THR A 648 6.04 0.71 1.88
N ARG A 649 5.06 0.91 0.97
CA ARG A 649 4.10 2.03 1.07
C ARG A 649 3.28 1.91 2.35
N ASP A 650 2.76 0.72 2.66
CA ASP A 650 1.94 0.47 3.84
C ASP A 650 2.71 0.79 5.14
N ILE A 651 3.99 0.38 5.23
CA ILE A 651 4.85 0.66 6.39
C ILE A 651 5.18 2.15 6.49
N ALA A 652 5.53 2.80 5.38
CA ALA A 652 5.81 4.24 5.35
C ALA A 652 4.57 5.07 5.71
N PHE A 653 3.39 4.65 5.25
CA PHE A 653 2.11 5.24 5.63
C PHE A 653 1.85 5.10 7.13
N GLN A 654 2.09 3.91 7.70
CA GLN A 654 1.95 3.69 9.14
C GLN A 654 2.87 4.63 9.95
N PHE A 655 4.11 4.83 9.51
CA PHE A 655 5.03 5.80 10.12
C PHE A 655 4.47 7.23 10.09
N LEU A 656 3.92 7.68 8.96
CA LEU A 656 3.32 9.02 8.83
C LEU A 656 2.10 9.18 9.74
N ILE A 657 1.22 8.19 9.80
CA ILE A 657 0.03 8.21 10.66
C ILE A 657 0.41 8.20 12.14
N ASN A 658 1.41 7.39 12.51
CA ASN A 658 1.94 7.32 13.87
C ASN A 658 2.47 8.67 14.38
N ASN A 659 3.00 9.48 13.48
CA ASN A 659 3.59 10.78 13.80
C ASN A 659 2.68 11.96 13.45
N TYR A 660 1.49 11.74 12.86
CA TYR A 660 0.61 12.77 12.28
C TYR A 660 0.45 14.03 13.14
N ARG A 661 0.12 13.87 14.43
CA ARG A 661 -0.09 15.01 15.37
C ARG A 661 1.17 15.79 15.73
N ASN A 662 2.34 15.21 15.48
CA ASN A 662 3.65 15.81 15.75
C ASN A 662 4.26 16.46 14.50
N LEU A 663 3.62 16.33 13.32
CA LEU A 663 4.13 16.87 12.07
C LEU A 663 3.80 18.37 11.93
N PRO A 664 4.64 19.13 11.21
CA PRO A 664 4.32 20.51 10.83
C PRO A 664 2.98 20.61 10.09
N THR A 665 2.22 21.67 10.33
CA THR A 665 0.86 21.85 9.77
C THR A 665 0.84 21.83 8.23
N ASP A 666 1.91 22.28 7.55
CA ASP A 666 2.00 22.21 6.07
C ASP A 666 2.13 20.77 5.55
N ILE A 667 2.68 19.87 6.37
CA ILE A 667 2.82 18.45 6.07
C ILE A 667 1.56 17.69 6.48
N GLU A 668 1.03 17.95 7.68
CA GLU A 668 -0.21 17.37 8.19
C GLU A 668 -1.34 17.47 7.17
N LYS A 669 -1.42 18.64 6.51
CA LYS A 669 -2.38 18.93 5.44
C LYS A 669 -2.28 18.00 4.23
N LYS A 670 -1.21 17.24 4.03
CA LYS A 670 -1.05 16.34 2.86
C LYS A 670 -1.64 14.93 3.06
N ILE A 671 -2.35 14.68 4.15
CA ILE A 671 -2.89 13.34 4.48
C ILE A 671 -3.88 12.79 3.44
N ASP A 672 -4.58 13.65 2.71
CA ASP A 672 -5.40 13.28 1.56
C ASP A 672 -4.55 12.62 0.45
N ILE A 673 -3.43 13.25 0.11
CA ILE A 673 -2.45 12.74 -0.86
C ILE A 673 -1.85 11.42 -0.38
N TRP A 674 -1.53 11.31 0.92
CA TRP A 674 -0.97 10.07 1.48
C TRP A 674 -1.96 8.92 1.39
N SER A 675 -3.21 9.20 1.75
CA SER A 675 -4.28 8.21 1.73
C SER A 675 -4.52 7.71 0.31
N TYR A 676 -4.53 8.62 -0.67
CA TYR A 676 -4.66 8.29 -2.10
C TYR A 676 -3.56 7.33 -2.59
N HIS A 677 -2.29 7.55 -2.20
CA HIS A 677 -1.17 6.71 -2.64
C HIS A 677 -1.23 5.25 -2.16
N VAL A 678 -1.97 4.97 -1.09
CA VAL A 678 -2.18 3.62 -0.54
C VAL A 678 -3.57 3.04 -0.81
N SER A 679 -4.53 3.83 -1.30
CA SER A 679 -5.91 3.40 -1.57
C SER A 679 -6.33 3.39 -3.04
N ASN A 680 -5.49 3.89 -3.96
CA ASN A 680 -5.83 3.97 -5.37
C ASN A 680 -6.07 2.57 -5.98
N SER A 681 -7.34 2.26 -6.30
CA SER A 681 -7.77 0.98 -6.87
C SER A 681 -7.09 0.64 -8.18
N ASP A 682 -6.88 1.62 -9.05
CA ASP A 682 -6.26 1.40 -10.36
C ASP A 682 -4.80 0.95 -10.21
N LEU A 683 -4.14 1.44 -9.16
CA LEU A 683 -2.77 1.07 -8.84
C LEU A 683 -2.74 -0.36 -8.25
N LEU A 684 -3.67 -0.69 -7.36
CA LEU A 684 -3.80 -2.02 -6.75
C LEU A 684 -4.01 -3.13 -7.80
N ASP A 685 -4.87 -2.88 -8.79
CA ASP A 685 -5.23 -3.87 -9.81
C ASP A 685 -4.13 -4.09 -10.87
N ASN A 686 -3.17 -3.16 -11.00
CA ASN A 686 -2.06 -3.23 -11.96
C ASN A 686 -0.72 -3.73 -11.35
N ALA A 687 -0.74 -4.32 -10.16
CA ALA A 687 0.45 -4.93 -9.56
C ALA A 687 0.90 -6.17 -10.35
N VAL A 688 2.21 -6.26 -10.64
CA VAL A 688 2.83 -7.43 -11.28
C VAL A 688 3.52 -8.28 -10.23
N TRP A 689 3.35 -9.60 -10.31
CA TRP A 689 3.92 -10.55 -9.35
C TRP A 689 5.25 -11.13 -9.81
N VAL A 690 6.35 -10.74 -9.17
CA VAL A 690 7.71 -11.22 -9.47
C VAL A 690 8.26 -11.98 -8.26
N LYS A 691 8.66 -13.25 -8.46
CA LYS A 691 9.17 -14.13 -7.39
C LYS A 691 8.27 -14.20 -6.14
N GLY A 692 6.95 -14.11 -6.33
CA GLY A 692 5.96 -14.18 -5.25
C GLY A 692 5.68 -12.86 -4.52
N GLU A 693 6.34 -11.77 -4.90
CA GLU A 693 6.13 -10.43 -4.33
C GLU A 693 5.40 -9.52 -5.33
N PRO A 694 4.47 -8.66 -4.87
CA PRO A 694 3.79 -7.71 -5.73
C PRO A 694 4.68 -6.47 -5.97
N ILE A 695 4.78 -6.04 -7.22
CA ILE A 695 5.59 -4.89 -7.64
C ILE A 695 4.77 -4.03 -8.61
N TYR A 696 4.67 -2.74 -8.30
CA TYR A 696 4.13 -1.75 -9.22
C TYR A 696 5.15 -1.38 -10.30
N PRO A 697 4.71 -1.05 -11.52
CA PRO A 697 5.60 -0.62 -12.60
C PRO A 697 6.56 0.50 -12.16
N MET A 698 7.86 0.35 -12.42
CA MET A 698 8.88 1.31 -11.99
C MET A 698 9.06 2.43 -13.03
N GLY A 699 9.31 3.66 -12.53
CA GLY A 699 9.55 4.86 -13.34
C GLY A 699 8.80 6.09 -12.82
N SER A 700 9.10 7.23 -13.46
CA SER A 700 8.42 8.51 -13.22
C SER A 700 7.46 8.84 -14.36
N ASP A 701 6.39 9.57 -14.03
CA ASP A 701 5.42 10.09 -15.00
C ASP A 701 4.74 9.00 -15.84
N ILE A 702 4.52 7.83 -15.22
CA ILE A 702 3.87 6.71 -15.87
C ILE A 702 2.37 7.01 -15.97
N THR A 703 1.81 6.81 -17.16
CA THR A 703 0.35 6.70 -17.31
C THR A 703 0.00 5.22 -17.27
N LEU A 704 -0.85 4.83 -16.31
CA LEU A 704 -1.39 3.47 -16.30
C LEU A 704 -2.45 3.38 -17.40
N GLU A 705 -2.14 2.57 -18.39
CA GLU A 705 -3.02 2.30 -19.50
C GLU A 705 -3.92 1.12 -19.10
N SER A 706 -5.21 1.27 -19.35
CA SER A 706 -6.20 0.20 -19.22
C SER A 706 -6.80 -0.05 -20.59
N SER A 707 -7.07 -1.32 -20.90
CA SER A 707 -7.75 -1.65 -22.15
C SER A 707 -9.26 -1.61 -21.94
N LEU A 708 -10.02 -1.36 -23.02
CA LEU A 708 -11.48 -1.53 -22.97
C LEU A 708 -11.85 -2.96 -22.56
N ALA A 709 -11.04 -3.95 -22.93
CA ALA A 709 -11.21 -5.30 -22.45
C ALA A 709 -11.15 -5.36 -20.93
N THR A 710 -10.16 -4.77 -20.24
CA THR A 710 -10.14 -4.71 -18.75
C THR A 710 -11.41 -4.10 -18.15
N TYR A 711 -12.01 -3.10 -18.83
CA TYR A 711 -13.27 -2.47 -18.41
C TYR A 711 -14.50 -3.38 -18.62
N PHE A 712 -14.46 -4.28 -19.61
CA PHE A 712 -15.53 -5.21 -19.96
C PHE A 712 -15.24 -6.69 -19.57
N ASP A 713 -14.03 -7.05 -19.13
CA ASP A 713 -13.46 -8.41 -18.97
C ASP A 713 -13.98 -9.18 -17.75
N SER A 714 -15.14 -8.74 -17.26
CA SER A 714 -16.12 -9.65 -16.68
C SER A 714 -16.38 -10.92 -17.53
N PHE A 715 -15.95 -10.99 -18.80
CA PHE A 715 -16.23 -12.10 -19.72
C PHE A 715 -15.16 -13.18 -19.92
N SER A 716 -13.89 -13.00 -19.52
CA SER A 716 -12.94 -14.13 -19.55
C SER A 716 -13.08 -14.99 -18.28
N ILE A 717 -13.76 -16.13 -18.44
CA ILE A 717 -13.93 -17.14 -17.40
C ILE A 717 -12.66 -17.99 -17.40
N LYS A 718 -11.70 -17.71 -16.51
CA LYS A 718 -10.92 -18.84 -15.98
C LYS A 718 -11.92 -19.66 -15.18
N SER A 719 -12.31 -20.80 -15.74
CA SER A 719 -13.11 -21.79 -15.05
C SER A 719 -12.43 -22.14 -13.73
N TYR A 720 -13.20 -22.21 -12.65
CA TYR A 720 -12.78 -22.78 -11.36
C TYR A 720 -11.89 -24.01 -11.59
N SER A 721 -10.65 -23.98 -11.10
CA SER A 721 -9.74 -25.13 -11.15
C SER A 721 -9.65 -25.82 -9.78
N PRO A 722 -9.54 -27.16 -9.72
CA PRO A 722 -9.26 -27.90 -8.49
C PRO A 722 -7.96 -27.48 -7.80
N GLU A 723 -7.08 -26.75 -8.49
CA GLU A 723 -5.83 -26.20 -7.93
C GLU A 723 -6.10 -25.09 -6.90
N LEU A 724 -7.34 -24.57 -6.82
CA LEU A 724 -7.81 -23.60 -5.82
C LEU A 724 -8.32 -24.24 -4.51
N ASP A 725 -8.38 -25.57 -4.44
CA ASP A 725 -8.70 -26.35 -3.23
C ASP A 725 -7.85 -26.03 -1.97
N PRO A 726 -6.60 -25.50 -2.04
CA PRO A 726 -5.82 -25.10 -0.86
C PRO A 726 -6.51 -24.09 0.08
N PHE A 727 -7.40 -23.24 -0.44
CA PHE A 727 -8.19 -22.29 0.37
C PHE A 727 -9.43 -22.93 1.02
N PHE A 728 -9.84 -24.11 0.56
CA PHE A 728 -11.04 -24.81 1.02
C PHE A 728 -10.74 -26.05 1.87
N MET A 729 -9.57 -26.68 1.69
CA MET A 729 -9.22 -27.97 2.30
C MET A 729 -8.35 -27.89 3.57
N GLY A 730 -8.05 -26.70 4.08
CA GLY A 730 -7.45 -26.56 5.42
C GLY A 730 -5.96 -26.88 5.56
N ASN A 731 -5.28 -27.33 4.49
CA ASN A 731 -3.84 -27.57 4.45
C ASN A 731 -3.26 -26.96 3.16
N ASN A 732 -2.23 -26.12 3.31
CA ASN A 732 -1.18 -25.70 2.35
C ASN A 732 -0.69 -24.29 2.68
N THR A 733 0.63 -24.06 2.62
CA THR A 733 1.21 -22.71 2.53
C THR A 733 0.80 -22.09 1.20
N VAL A 734 0.08 -20.98 1.26
CA VAL A 734 -0.33 -20.24 0.07
C VAL A 734 0.53 -18.97 -0.02
N THR A 735 1.15 -18.74 -1.16
CA THR A 735 1.94 -17.54 -1.42
C THR A 735 1.03 -16.32 -1.61
N SER A 736 1.56 -15.11 -1.39
CA SER A 736 0.81 -13.86 -1.64
C SER A 736 0.25 -13.79 -3.07
N LYS A 737 1.01 -14.31 -4.05
CA LYS A 737 0.57 -14.40 -5.46
C LYS A 737 -0.64 -15.33 -5.62
N GLU A 738 -0.57 -16.54 -5.09
CA GLU A 738 -1.69 -17.50 -5.16
C GLU A 738 -2.93 -16.98 -4.43
N ALA A 739 -2.75 -16.24 -3.34
CA ALA A 739 -3.84 -15.56 -2.64
C ALA A 739 -4.50 -14.47 -3.50
N TRP A 740 -3.69 -13.68 -4.22
CA TRP A 740 -4.20 -12.70 -5.17
C TRP A 740 -4.94 -13.35 -6.34
N ASP A 741 -4.35 -14.39 -6.94
CA ASP A 741 -4.98 -15.14 -8.03
C ASP A 741 -6.32 -15.75 -7.57
N PHE A 742 -6.39 -16.28 -6.34
CA PHE A 742 -7.63 -16.74 -5.73
C PHE A 742 -8.68 -15.62 -5.59
N LEU A 743 -8.26 -14.43 -5.13
CA LEU A 743 -9.15 -13.26 -4.99
C LEU A 743 -9.79 -12.85 -6.33
N GLN A 744 -9.01 -12.91 -7.42
CA GLN A 744 -9.51 -12.60 -8.78
C GLN A 744 -10.59 -13.59 -9.25
N VAL A 745 -10.49 -14.86 -8.86
CA VAL A 745 -11.50 -15.88 -9.19
C VAL A 745 -12.73 -15.76 -8.29
N ILE A 746 -12.52 -15.69 -6.97
CA ILE A 746 -13.61 -15.73 -5.97
C ILE A 746 -14.46 -14.45 -5.98
N GLU A 747 -13.94 -13.33 -6.49
CA GLU A 747 -14.72 -12.09 -6.66
C GLU A 747 -15.98 -12.28 -7.51
N LYS A 748 -15.95 -13.23 -8.47
CA LYS A 748 -17.11 -13.56 -9.32
C LYS A 748 -18.14 -14.46 -8.62
N SER A 749 -17.78 -15.10 -7.51
CA SER A 749 -18.65 -15.98 -6.71
C SER A 749 -18.41 -15.77 -5.20
N PRO A 750 -18.71 -14.56 -4.68
CA PRO A 750 -18.35 -14.16 -3.31
C PRO A 750 -18.97 -15.06 -2.24
N GLU A 751 -20.12 -15.70 -2.50
CA GLU A 751 -20.79 -16.66 -1.63
C GLU A 751 -19.91 -17.88 -1.28
N ASN A 752 -19.01 -18.28 -2.18
CA ASN A 752 -18.13 -19.42 -1.97
C ASN A 752 -16.98 -19.10 -1.01
N LEU A 753 -16.68 -17.83 -0.74
CA LEU A 753 -15.63 -17.48 0.21
C LEU A 753 -16.02 -17.97 1.62
N THR A 754 -15.23 -18.85 2.22
CA THR A 754 -15.50 -19.42 3.55
C THR A 754 -14.87 -18.58 4.66
N LEU A 755 -15.36 -18.69 5.90
CA LEU A 755 -14.77 -18.01 7.07
C LEU A 755 -13.28 -18.34 7.22
N TYR A 756 -12.91 -19.60 6.95
CA TYR A 756 -11.52 -20.04 6.91
C TYR A 756 -10.72 -19.33 5.80
N ALA A 757 -11.24 -19.25 4.58
CA ALA A 757 -10.52 -18.61 3.49
C ALA A 757 -10.29 -17.11 3.74
N ILE A 758 -11.31 -16.38 4.22
CA ILE A 758 -11.16 -14.93 4.50
C ILE A 758 -10.21 -14.69 5.68
N SER A 759 -10.28 -15.47 6.76
CA SER A 759 -9.37 -15.27 7.89
C SER A 759 -7.92 -15.57 7.50
N LYS A 760 -7.69 -16.47 6.53
CA LYS A 760 -6.36 -16.67 5.92
C LYS A 760 -5.94 -15.48 5.05
N LEU A 761 -6.83 -14.95 4.22
CA LEU A 761 -6.53 -13.77 3.40
C LEU A 761 -6.21 -12.51 4.24
N LEU A 762 -6.82 -12.39 5.42
CA LEU A 762 -6.54 -11.32 6.38
C LEU A 762 -5.22 -11.48 7.14
N SER A 763 -4.55 -12.65 7.07
CA SER A 763 -3.26 -12.85 7.74
C SER A 763 -2.05 -12.32 6.94
N TYR A 764 -2.23 -11.99 5.66
CA TYR A 764 -1.18 -11.44 4.79
C TYR A 764 -0.78 -10.01 5.20
N ASP A 765 0.50 -9.68 5.01
CA ASP A 765 1.06 -8.37 5.36
C ASP A 765 0.63 -7.27 4.36
N GLU A 766 0.34 -7.64 3.12
CA GLU A 766 -0.02 -6.71 2.04
C GLU A 766 -1.47 -6.21 2.18
N ALA A 767 -1.65 -4.90 2.37
CA ALA A 767 -2.98 -4.31 2.49
C ALA A 767 -3.83 -4.47 1.21
N LEU A 768 -3.19 -4.64 0.04
CA LEU A 768 -3.86 -4.90 -1.23
C LEU A 768 -4.66 -6.21 -1.21
N ILE A 769 -4.11 -7.28 -0.61
CA ILE A 769 -4.80 -8.57 -0.47
C ILE A 769 -5.95 -8.43 0.52
N ARG A 770 -5.67 -7.85 1.70
CA ARG A 770 -6.68 -7.71 2.77
C ARG A 770 -7.86 -6.85 2.33
N SER A 771 -7.59 -5.70 1.72
CA SER A 771 -8.64 -4.77 1.28
C SER A 771 -9.53 -5.38 0.19
N LYS A 772 -8.96 -6.11 -0.78
CA LYS A 772 -9.73 -6.84 -1.81
C LYS A 772 -10.53 -7.99 -1.19
N ALA A 773 -9.95 -8.73 -0.25
CA ALA A 773 -10.64 -9.80 0.46
C ALA A 773 -11.85 -9.29 1.26
N ILE A 774 -11.71 -8.16 1.96
CA ILE A 774 -12.78 -7.51 2.71
C ILE A 774 -13.89 -7.02 1.77
N ASN A 775 -13.52 -6.43 0.62
CA ASN A 775 -14.47 -6.04 -0.42
C ASN A 775 -15.33 -7.24 -0.86
N ILE A 776 -14.71 -8.39 -1.13
CA ILE A 776 -15.42 -9.61 -1.56
C ILE A 776 -16.27 -10.19 -0.43
N TRP A 777 -15.72 -10.30 0.79
CA TRP A 777 -16.42 -10.89 1.93
C TRP A 777 -17.70 -10.13 2.28
N LEU A 778 -17.64 -8.79 2.29
CA LEU A 778 -18.75 -7.91 2.65
C LEU A 778 -19.75 -7.66 1.52
N LYS A 779 -19.54 -8.20 0.31
CA LYS A 779 -20.53 -8.13 -0.80
C LYS A 779 -21.76 -9.02 -0.57
N VAL A 780 -21.73 -9.92 0.42
CA VAL A 780 -22.81 -10.88 0.71
C VAL A 780 -23.13 -10.84 2.21
N PRO A 781 -24.41 -10.92 2.64
CA PRO A 781 -24.75 -11.02 4.05
C PRO A 781 -24.19 -12.31 4.65
N ARG A 782 -23.62 -12.22 5.85
CA ARG A 782 -23.00 -13.35 6.55
C ARG A 782 -23.27 -13.26 8.05
N ASP A 783 -23.25 -14.43 8.67
CA ASP A 783 -23.46 -14.65 10.10
C ASP A 783 -22.18 -15.21 10.76
N ASP A 784 -22.10 -15.11 12.09
CA ASP A 784 -21.06 -15.71 12.95
C ASP A 784 -19.60 -15.31 12.65
N ASP A 785 -19.38 -14.13 12.07
CA ASP A 785 -18.06 -13.55 11.75
C ASP A 785 -17.73 -12.30 12.59
N GLU A 786 -18.38 -12.07 13.73
CA GLU A 786 -18.20 -10.86 14.55
C GLU A 786 -16.73 -10.65 14.97
N ASN A 787 -16.02 -11.74 15.28
CA ASN A 787 -14.60 -11.73 15.62
C ASN A 787 -13.71 -11.25 14.46
N LEU A 788 -14.08 -11.63 13.24
CA LEU A 788 -13.37 -11.21 12.03
C LEU A 788 -13.59 -9.72 11.77
N LEU A 789 -14.83 -9.26 11.93
CA LEU A 789 -15.16 -7.85 11.75
C LEU A 789 -14.50 -6.96 12.80
N GLU A 790 -14.37 -7.41 14.04
CA GLU A 790 -13.63 -6.66 15.06
C GLU A 790 -12.17 -6.41 14.63
N GLN A 791 -11.52 -7.41 14.01
CA GLN A 791 -10.19 -7.26 13.43
C GLN A 791 -10.17 -6.26 12.27
N VAL A 792 -11.14 -6.35 11.35
CA VAL A 792 -11.23 -5.43 10.20
C VAL A 792 -11.42 -3.98 10.63
N PHE A 793 -12.32 -3.72 11.59
CA PHE A 793 -12.63 -2.37 12.06
C PHE A 793 -11.55 -1.77 12.98
N LEU A 794 -10.54 -2.54 13.35
CA LEU A 794 -9.33 -2.09 14.06
C LEU A 794 -8.23 -1.58 13.10
N GLU A 795 -8.32 -1.88 11.81
CA GLU A 795 -7.28 -1.49 10.85
C GLU A 795 -7.35 0.01 10.50
N ILE A 796 -6.19 0.68 10.56
CA ILE A 796 -6.01 2.07 10.13
C ILE A 796 -5.43 2.04 8.71
N HIS A 797 -6.26 1.69 7.72
CA HIS A 797 -5.85 1.66 6.32
C HIS A 797 -6.96 2.17 5.39
N PRO A 798 -6.73 3.25 4.61
CA PRO A 798 -7.78 3.88 3.82
C PRO A 798 -8.41 2.97 2.75
N ALA A 799 -7.61 2.09 2.12
CA ALA A 799 -8.13 1.10 1.16
C ALA A 799 -9.15 0.13 1.80
N ILE A 800 -8.94 -0.25 3.05
CA ILE A 800 -9.84 -1.15 3.79
C ILE A 800 -11.13 -0.41 4.14
N ALA A 801 -11.01 0.82 4.65
CA ALA A 801 -12.15 1.63 5.01
C ALA A 801 -13.07 1.92 3.80
N LYS A 802 -12.48 2.28 2.66
CA LYS A 802 -13.19 2.48 1.39
C LYS A 802 -13.93 1.21 0.96
N ASN A 803 -13.21 0.08 0.85
CA ASN A 803 -13.79 -1.18 0.41
C ASN A 803 -14.87 -1.72 1.34
N ALA A 804 -14.73 -1.53 2.65
CA ALA A 804 -15.75 -1.87 3.63
C ALA A 804 -17.01 -1.01 3.43
N LEU A 805 -16.87 0.30 3.32
CA LEU A 805 -17.99 1.22 3.09
C LEU A 805 -18.77 0.88 1.82
N GLU A 806 -18.08 0.77 0.68
CA GLU A 806 -18.71 0.46 -0.60
C GLU A 806 -19.49 -0.86 -0.57
N SER A 807 -18.92 -1.88 0.07
CA SER A 807 -19.51 -3.23 0.11
C SER A 807 -20.70 -3.28 1.07
N ILE A 808 -20.58 -2.65 2.24
CA ILE A 808 -21.67 -2.55 3.22
C ILE A 808 -22.86 -1.79 2.64
N ILE A 809 -22.65 -0.69 1.91
CA ILE A 809 -23.74 0.06 1.25
C ILE A 809 -24.50 -0.84 0.25
N LYS A 810 -23.79 -1.69 -0.50
CA LYS A 810 -24.39 -2.58 -1.51
C LYS A 810 -25.26 -3.66 -0.87
N VAL A 811 -24.86 -4.20 0.28
CA VAL A 811 -25.49 -5.36 0.93
C VAL A 811 -26.47 -5.00 2.06
N TRP A 812 -26.49 -3.73 2.51
CA TRP A 812 -27.20 -3.30 3.72
C TRP A 812 -28.65 -3.78 3.84
N ASN A 813 -29.41 -3.71 2.74
CA ASN A 813 -30.83 -4.05 2.73
C ASN A 813 -31.09 -5.56 2.86
N ASP A 814 -30.07 -6.39 2.64
CA ASP A 814 -30.13 -7.84 2.74
C ASP A 814 -29.67 -8.34 4.12
N CYS A 815 -29.18 -7.45 4.98
CA CYS A 815 -28.75 -7.77 6.35
C CYS A 815 -29.89 -7.64 7.37
N ASP A 816 -29.85 -8.46 8.42
CA ASP A 816 -30.74 -8.31 9.58
C ASP A 816 -30.34 -7.12 10.48
N LYS A 817 -31.18 -6.78 11.47
CA LYS A 817 -30.93 -5.62 12.35
C LYS A 817 -29.67 -5.76 13.20
N LYS A 818 -29.39 -6.97 13.73
CA LYS A 818 -28.21 -7.22 14.57
C LYS A 818 -26.94 -6.98 13.74
N ARG A 819 -26.93 -7.47 12.50
CA ARG A 819 -25.85 -7.30 11.53
C ARG A 819 -25.69 -5.83 11.13
N GLN A 820 -26.78 -5.14 10.84
CA GLN A 820 -26.78 -3.71 10.53
C GLN A 820 -26.13 -2.88 11.66
N GLU A 821 -26.50 -3.13 12.92
CA GLU A 821 -25.89 -2.44 14.08
C GLU A 821 -24.38 -2.70 14.18
N LEU A 822 -23.94 -3.95 14.01
CA LEU A 822 -22.53 -4.32 14.04
C LEU A 822 -21.72 -3.61 12.94
N LEU A 823 -22.21 -3.65 11.70
CA LEU A 823 -21.55 -3.03 10.55
C LEU A 823 -21.51 -1.51 10.68
N LEU A 824 -22.59 -0.89 11.16
CA LEU A 824 -22.66 0.57 11.36
C LEU A 824 -21.66 1.04 12.43
N ASN A 825 -21.60 0.34 13.57
CA ASN A 825 -20.62 0.63 14.62
C ASN A 825 -19.18 0.47 14.12
N GLY A 826 -18.93 -0.56 13.29
CA GLY A 826 -17.65 -0.75 12.62
C GLY A 826 -17.27 0.39 11.69
N LEU A 827 -18.21 0.85 10.88
CA LEU A 827 -18.00 1.99 9.98
C LEU A 827 -17.76 3.30 10.73
N ILE A 828 -18.43 3.55 11.85
CA ILE A 828 -18.16 4.70 12.72
C ILE A 828 -16.71 4.65 13.24
N ARG A 829 -16.26 3.48 13.69
CA ARG A 829 -14.89 3.28 14.16
C ARG A 829 -13.86 3.58 13.06
N LEU A 830 -14.10 3.09 11.84
CA LEU A 830 -13.24 3.41 10.69
C LEU A 830 -13.26 4.90 10.36
N ALA A 831 -14.44 5.52 10.31
CA ALA A 831 -14.64 6.94 9.99
C ALA A 831 -14.03 7.90 11.02
N SER A 832 -13.88 7.47 12.28
CA SER A 832 -13.29 8.27 13.35
C SER A 832 -11.80 8.54 13.19
N HIS A 833 -11.12 7.84 12.28
CA HIS A 833 -9.70 8.03 12.02
C HIS A 833 -9.50 8.96 10.81
N PRO A 834 -8.73 10.08 10.92
CA PRO A 834 -8.60 11.08 9.87
C PRO A 834 -8.24 10.51 8.49
N ALA A 835 -7.26 9.61 8.43
CA ALA A 835 -6.82 9.02 7.17
C ALA A 835 -7.90 8.18 6.45
N ASN A 836 -8.69 7.42 7.21
CA ASN A 836 -9.81 6.67 6.65
C ASN A 836 -10.94 7.61 6.22
N ALA A 837 -11.20 8.65 7.02
CA ALA A 837 -12.22 9.65 6.72
C ALA A 837 -11.98 10.35 5.38
N CYS A 838 -10.72 10.64 5.04
CA CYS A 838 -10.31 11.24 3.77
C CYS A 838 -10.79 10.46 2.55
N GLN A 839 -10.77 9.13 2.60
CA GLN A 839 -11.20 8.29 1.48
C GLN A 839 -12.70 7.98 1.52
N MET A 840 -13.27 7.81 2.72
CA MET A 840 -14.70 7.54 2.87
C MET A 840 -15.58 8.74 2.47
N ILE A 841 -15.12 9.98 2.68
CA ILE A 841 -15.92 11.18 2.34
C ILE A 841 -16.16 11.31 0.83
N GLU A 842 -15.23 10.87 -0.01
CA GLU A 842 -15.38 10.91 -1.47
C GLU A 842 -16.59 10.08 -1.92
N ASP A 843 -16.76 8.88 -1.35
CA ASP A 843 -17.88 7.97 -1.67
C ASP A 843 -19.20 8.46 -1.05
N ILE A 844 -19.17 8.99 0.18
CA ILE A 844 -20.36 9.52 0.86
C ILE A 844 -20.94 10.74 0.13
N VAL A 845 -20.09 11.61 -0.41
CA VAL A 845 -20.54 12.82 -1.12
C VAL A 845 -21.21 12.49 -2.47
N ILE A 846 -20.93 11.32 -3.04
CA ILE A 846 -21.60 10.81 -4.26
C ILE A 846 -22.60 9.67 -3.97
N PHE A 847 -23.00 9.48 -2.72
CA PHE A 847 -23.84 8.38 -2.25
C PHE A 847 -25.12 8.18 -3.09
N ASN A 848 -25.78 9.26 -3.53
CA ASN A 848 -26.99 9.21 -4.35
C ASN A 848 -26.78 8.85 -5.83
N ARG A 849 -25.53 8.69 -6.29
CA ARG A 849 -25.20 8.31 -7.68
C ARG A 849 -25.05 6.82 -7.90
N ASN A 850 -25.15 6.00 -6.85
CA ASN A 850 -24.98 4.57 -6.99
C ASN A 850 -26.21 3.93 -7.66
N GLN A 851 -26.22 3.97 -9.00
CA GLN A 851 -27.32 3.47 -9.84
C GLN A 851 -27.57 1.96 -9.69
N LYS A 852 -26.64 1.22 -9.07
CA LYS A 852 -26.77 -0.24 -8.85
C LYS A 852 -27.62 -0.59 -7.63
N VAL A 853 -27.84 0.35 -6.70
CA VAL A 853 -28.62 0.11 -5.46
C VAL A 853 -29.98 0.80 -5.56
N LYS A 854 -31.06 0.02 -5.60
CA LYS A 854 -32.44 0.55 -5.75
C LYS A 854 -32.90 1.38 -4.55
N ASN A 855 -32.60 0.91 -3.34
CA ASN A 855 -32.97 1.57 -2.08
C ASN A 855 -31.69 1.93 -1.33
N LEU A 856 -31.27 3.18 -1.39
CA LEU A 856 -30.05 3.61 -0.71
C LEU A 856 -30.22 3.58 0.82
N PRO A 857 -29.25 3.04 1.58
CA PRO A 857 -29.33 2.94 3.03
C PRO A 857 -29.00 4.28 3.70
N TRP A 858 -29.94 5.23 3.68
CA TRP A 858 -29.73 6.59 4.20
C TRP A 858 -29.29 6.66 5.67
N ILE A 859 -29.63 5.65 6.48
CA ILE A 859 -29.16 5.52 7.86
C ILE A 859 -27.62 5.47 7.96
N ILE A 860 -26.95 4.80 7.01
CA ILE A 860 -25.49 4.77 6.91
C ILE A 860 -24.97 6.20 6.66
N PHE A 861 -25.52 6.85 5.63
CA PHE A 861 -25.13 8.21 5.24
C PHE A 861 -25.20 9.17 6.42
N GLY A 862 -26.36 9.28 7.09
CA GLY A 862 -26.50 10.31 8.12
C GLY A 862 -25.85 9.97 9.46
N THR A 863 -25.55 8.70 9.74
CA THR A 863 -24.77 8.33 10.93
C THR A 863 -23.28 8.60 10.73
N ILE A 864 -22.76 8.32 9.53
CA ILE A 864 -21.32 8.39 9.25
C ILE A 864 -20.89 9.81 8.86
N LEU A 865 -21.71 10.56 8.12
CA LEU A 865 -21.31 11.87 7.59
C LEU A 865 -20.88 12.85 8.69
N SER A 866 -21.57 12.89 9.84
CA SER A 866 -21.15 13.72 10.98
C SER A 866 -19.77 13.33 11.49
N THR A 867 -19.55 12.04 11.71
CA THR A 867 -18.26 11.48 12.15
C THR A 867 -17.13 11.81 11.16
N LEU A 868 -17.41 11.73 9.85
CA LEU A 868 -16.43 12.08 8.82
C LEU A 868 -16.07 13.57 8.86
N LEU A 869 -17.07 14.46 8.88
CA LEU A 869 -16.84 15.90 8.90
C LEU A 869 -16.06 16.35 10.15
N ASP A 870 -16.27 15.69 11.29
CA ASP A 870 -15.53 15.97 12.53
C ASP A 870 -14.09 15.39 12.52
N SER A 871 -13.84 14.35 11.71
CA SER A 871 -12.55 13.64 11.67
C SER A 871 -11.64 14.09 10.54
N ILE A 872 -12.17 14.68 9.46
CA ILE A 872 -11.35 15.16 8.35
C ILE A 872 -10.48 16.37 8.75
N PRO A 873 -9.26 16.46 8.21
CA PRO A 873 -8.42 17.65 8.35
C PRO A 873 -9.03 18.89 7.70
N ASP A 874 -8.64 20.07 8.23
CA ASP A 874 -9.21 21.36 7.86
C ASP A 874 -8.88 21.82 6.43
N ASN A 875 -8.02 21.14 5.69
CA ASN A 875 -7.61 21.56 4.35
C ASN A 875 -8.15 20.65 3.23
N ILE A 876 -8.92 19.63 3.58
CA ILE A 876 -9.48 18.72 2.59
C ILE A 876 -10.47 19.45 1.71
N TYR A 877 -10.29 19.27 0.40
CA TYR A 877 -11.27 19.73 -0.57
C TYR A 877 -12.48 18.81 -0.54
N ILE A 878 -13.59 19.31 -0.01
CA ILE A 878 -14.90 18.73 -0.22
C ILE A 878 -15.57 19.52 -1.33
N SER A 879 -16.27 18.80 -2.21
CA SER A 879 -17.08 19.45 -3.22
C SER A 879 -18.34 20.04 -2.59
N ASP A 880 -18.29 21.32 -2.22
CA ASP A 880 -19.40 22.03 -1.52
C ASP A 880 -20.76 21.84 -2.22
N HIS A 881 -20.79 21.93 -3.55
CA HIS A 881 -22.03 21.75 -4.32
C HIS A 881 -22.59 20.32 -4.21
N ARG A 882 -21.72 19.31 -4.09
CA ARG A 882 -22.15 17.92 -3.90
C ARG A 882 -22.63 17.70 -2.49
N LEU A 883 -21.89 18.20 -1.49
CA LEU A 883 -22.28 18.11 -0.08
C LEU A 883 -23.65 18.76 0.15
N TYR A 884 -23.86 19.98 -0.38
CA TYR A 884 -25.15 20.65 -0.32
C TYR A 884 -26.27 19.80 -0.93
N ASN A 885 -26.08 19.33 -2.16
CA ASN A 885 -27.11 18.58 -2.89
C ASN A 885 -27.46 17.26 -2.19
N ILE A 886 -26.46 16.48 -1.72
CA ILE A 886 -26.73 15.21 -1.05
C ILE A 886 -27.43 15.42 0.30
N VAL A 887 -27.06 16.46 1.06
CA VAL A 887 -27.70 16.76 2.35
C VAL A 887 -29.13 17.27 2.14
N ASP A 888 -29.38 18.18 1.19
CA ASP A 888 -30.73 18.64 0.85
C ASP A 888 -31.61 17.46 0.39
N THR A 889 -31.06 16.54 -0.42
CA THR A 889 -31.75 15.30 -0.80
C THR A 889 -32.09 14.44 0.42
N SER A 890 -31.17 14.34 1.40
CA SER A 890 -31.30 13.49 2.59
C SER A 890 -32.42 13.92 3.55
N ILE A 891 -32.88 15.18 3.48
CA ILE A 891 -33.99 15.69 4.30
C ILE A 891 -35.24 14.82 4.14
N ASN A 892 -35.45 14.25 2.94
CA ASN A 892 -36.61 13.39 2.65
C ASN A 892 -36.52 11.98 3.24
N TYR A 893 -35.36 11.58 3.77
CA TYR A 893 -35.08 10.20 4.19
C TYR A 893 -34.60 10.06 5.63
N LEU A 894 -34.17 11.16 6.26
CA LEU A 894 -33.57 11.15 7.59
C LEU A 894 -34.47 11.79 8.65
N GLU A 895 -34.34 11.30 9.88
CA GLU A 895 -34.98 11.94 11.03
C GLU A 895 -34.24 13.23 11.43
N THR A 896 -35.00 14.21 11.93
CA THR A 896 -34.48 15.53 12.30
C THR A 896 -33.29 15.49 13.26
N PRO A 897 -33.22 14.64 14.30
CA PRO A 897 -32.05 14.56 15.17
C PRO A 897 -30.75 14.19 14.42
N MET A 898 -30.84 13.32 13.42
CA MET A 898 -29.68 12.91 12.62
C MET A 898 -29.24 14.03 11.68
N LEU A 899 -30.20 14.73 11.06
CA LEU A 899 -29.92 15.94 10.26
C LEU A 899 -29.25 17.03 11.12
N ILE A 900 -29.71 17.24 12.35
CA ILE A 900 -29.07 18.18 13.29
C ILE A 900 -27.65 17.76 13.62
N SER A 901 -27.35 16.46 13.79
CA SER A 901 -25.98 16.00 13.98
C SER A 901 -25.10 16.34 12.78
N ILE A 902 -25.57 16.11 11.56
CA ILE A 902 -24.84 16.46 10.32
C ILE A 902 -24.61 17.96 10.24
N ILE A 903 -25.64 18.77 10.50
CA ILE A 903 -25.57 20.23 10.45
C ILE A 903 -24.58 20.77 11.49
N ASN A 904 -24.53 20.19 12.70
CA ASN A 904 -23.54 20.60 13.70
C ASN A 904 -22.10 20.34 13.23
N SER A 905 -21.81 19.14 12.72
CA SER A 905 -20.46 18.81 12.22
C SER A 905 -20.10 19.64 10.98
N TRP A 906 -21.04 19.88 10.06
CA TRP A 906 -20.85 20.78 8.93
C TRP A 906 -20.60 22.22 9.41
N PHE A 907 -21.36 22.73 10.39
CA PHE A 907 -21.11 24.04 10.98
C PHE A 907 -19.68 24.13 11.55
N ASN A 908 -19.24 23.15 12.35
CA ASN A 908 -17.91 23.14 12.94
C ASN A 908 -16.81 23.16 11.86
N TRP A 909 -17.00 22.39 10.78
CA TRP A 909 -16.09 22.41 9.65
C TRP A 909 -16.09 23.78 8.94
N LEU A 910 -17.27 24.35 8.69
CA LEU A 910 -17.44 25.65 8.03
C LEU A 910 -16.82 26.79 8.85
N GLU A 911 -16.99 26.77 10.18
CA GLU A 911 -16.42 27.75 11.12
C GLU A 911 -14.90 27.82 11.02
N LYS A 912 -14.24 26.68 10.79
CA LYS A 912 -12.80 26.65 10.51
C LYS A 912 -12.48 27.16 9.10
N GLN A 913 -13.24 26.75 8.08
CA GLN A 913 -12.99 27.15 6.69
C GLN A 913 -13.03 28.67 6.49
N VAL A 914 -14.01 29.36 7.09
CA VAL A 914 -14.19 30.82 6.92
C VAL A 914 -12.98 31.62 7.42
N THR A 915 -12.15 31.06 8.29
CA THR A 915 -10.91 31.71 8.76
C THR A 915 -9.73 31.56 7.79
N ILE A 916 -9.80 30.59 6.87
CA ILE A 916 -8.75 30.26 5.91
C ILE A 916 -9.02 30.90 4.55
N LYS A 917 -10.28 30.83 4.10
CA LYS A 917 -10.74 31.35 2.80
C LYS A 917 -12.23 31.66 2.85
N LEU A 918 -12.73 32.48 1.93
CA LEU A 918 -14.17 32.65 1.73
C LEU A 918 -14.75 31.37 1.08
N PRO A 919 -15.64 30.63 1.76
CA PRO A 919 -16.31 29.46 1.19
C PRO A 919 -17.29 29.82 0.07
N THR A 920 -17.69 28.83 -0.71
CA THR A 920 -18.68 29.02 -1.78
C THR A 920 -20.09 29.24 -1.21
N ASP A 921 -21.00 29.77 -2.03
CA ASP A 921 -22.42 29.88 -1.71
C ASP A 921 -23.06 28.54 -1.33
N TYR A 922 -22.62 27.43 -1.95
CA TYR A 922 -23.05 26.08 -1.58
C TYR A 922 -22.64 25.68 -0.15
N ALA A 923 -21.43 26.04 0.30
CA ALA A 923 -20.98 25.75 1.66
C ALA A 923 -21.85 26.45 2.71
N PHE A 924 -22.28 27.69 2.43
CA PHE A 924 -23.19 28.45 3.28
C PHE A 924 -24.67 28.03 3.16
N GLY A 925 -25.01 27.22 2.16
CA GLY A 925 -26.34 26.65 1.97
C GLY A 925 -26.84 25.81 3.15
N ILE A 926 -25.95 25.46 4.10
CA ILE A 926 -26.30 24.90 5.42
C ILE A 926 -27.40 25.69 6.14
N THR A 927 -27.45 27.01 5.96
CA THR A 927 -28.44 27.89 6.58
C THR A 927 -29.86 27.57 6.10
N THR A 928 -30.01 27.41 4.78
CA THR A 928 -31.30 27.04 4.16
C THR A 928 -31.68 25.60 4.55
N ILE A 929 -30.72 24.68 4.55
CA ILE A 929 -30.93 23.29 4.95
C ILE A 929 -31.40 23.20 6.42
N LEU A 930 -30.81 23.98 7.32
CA LEU A 930 -31.20 24.02 8.73
C LEU A 930 -32.67 24.40 8.90
N VAL A 931 -33.14 25.44 8.20
CA VAL A 931 -34.55 25.87 8.27
C VAL A 931 -35.47 24.79 7.71
N LYS A 932 -35.17 24.25 6.51
CA LYS A 932 -35.95 23.20 5.86
C LYS A 932 -36.03 21.92 6.71
N ALA A 933 -34.90 21.43 7.22
CA ALA A 933 -34.80 20.19 7.99
C ALA A 933 -35.54 20.23 9.34
N THR A 934 -35.76 21.44 9.88
CA THR A 934 -36.38 21.66 11.20
C THR A 934 -37.75 22.32 11.10
N ILE A 935 -38.38 22.37 9.92
CA ILE A 935 -39.67 23.04 9.74
C ILE A 935 -40.74 22.52 10.69
N ASN A 936 -40.70 21.23 11.05
CA ASN A 936 -41.63 20.60 11.99
C ASN A 936 -41.15 20.60 13.47
N GLN A 937 -39.90 20.99 13.73
CA GLN A 937 -39.25 21.02 15.06
C GLN A 937 -38.35 22.26 15.18
N PRO A 938 -38.88 23.48 15.02
CA PRO A 938 -38.08 24.70 14.91
C PRO A 938 -37.31 25.02 16.20
N GLU A 939 -37.73 24.51 17.35
CA GLU A 939 -37.04 24.65 18.63
C GLU A 939 -35.59 24.12 18.62
N LEU A 940 -35.24 23.21 17.69
CA LEU A 940 -33.91 22.61 17.61
C LEU A 940 -32.85 23.50 16.95
N ARG A 941 -33.25 24.55 16.21
CA ARG A 941 -32.31 25.33 15.37
C ARG A 941 -31.90 26.70 15.91
N PHE A 942 -32.58 27.24 16.92
CA PHE A 942 -32.31 28.60 17.42
C PHE A 942 -30.83 28.86 17.76
N ASN A 943 -30.22 27.94 18.53
CA ASN A 943 -28.81 28.06 18.91
C ASN A 943 -27.85 27.98 17.70
N LEU A 944 -28.19 27.19 16.68
CA LEU A 944 -27.39 27.07 15.46
C LEU A 944 -27.50 28.32 14.58
N ILE A 945 -28.70 28.90 14.44
CA ILE A 945 -28.87 30.20 13.77
C ILE A 945 -28.02 31.27 14.46
N LYS A 946 -28.04 31.31 15.80
CA LYS A 946 -27.22 32.25 16.57
C LYS A 946 -25.71 32.06 16.30
N LYS A 947 -25.25 30.82 16.16
CA LYS A 947 -23.85 30.53 15.80
C LYS A 947 -23.53 30.95 14.36
N LEU A 948 -24.37 30.60 13.39
CA LEU A 948 -24.23 30.96 11.98
C LEU A 948 -24.15 32.49 11.77
N LEU A 949 -25.00 33.26 12.45
CA LEU A 949 -24.98 34.73 12.42
C LEU A 949 -23.70 35.36 12.99
N ASN A 950 -22.92 34.60 13.76
CA ASN A 950 -21.67 35.05 14.38
C ASN A 950 -20.42 34.42 13.75
N LEU A 951 -20.53 33.78 12.58
CA LEU A 951 -19.38 33.35 11.79
C LEU A 951 -18.47 34.54 11.46
N HIS A 952 -17.17 34.28 11.36
CA HIS A 952 -16.16 35.28 11.03
C HIS A 952 -16.32 35.81 9.60
N GLY A 953 -16.05 37.10 9.41
CA GLY A 953 -16.06 37.77 8.11
C GLY A 953 -17.43 38.28 7.65
N THR A 954 -17.44 39.40 6.94
CA THR A 954 -18.68 40.03 6.41
C THR A 954 -19.37 39.13 5.39
N GLY A 955 -18.61 38.38 4.57
CA GLY A 955 -19.17 37.50 3.54
C GLY A 955 -20.08 36.39 4.10
N ALA A 956 -19.65 35.77 5.21
CA ALA A 956 -20.45 34.76 5.90
C ALA A 956 -21.75 35.37 6.46
N ALA A 957 -21.63 36.50 7.16
CA ALA A 957 -22.78 37.19 7.73
C ALA A 957 -23.80 37.66 6.67
N VAL A 958 -23.32 38.22 5.55
CA VAL A 958 -24.15 38.60 4.39
C VAL A 958 -24.92 37.39 3.88
N ARG A 959 -24.24 36.27 3.65
CA ARG A 959 -24.87 35.08 3.08
C ARG A 959 -25.89 34.45 4.03
N VAL A 960 -25.57 34.35 5.32
CA VAL A 960 -26.48 33.81 6.33
C VAL A 960 -27.73 34.68 6.47
N ILE A 961 -27.59 36.01 6.54
CA ILE A 961 -28.74 36.92 6.58
C ILE A 961 -29.58 36.77 5.31
N TYR A 962 -28.93 36.75 4.14
CA TYR A 962 -29.61 36.59 2.86
C TYR A 962 -30.44 35.30 2.80
N ASP A 963 -29.90 34.17 3.28
CA ASP A 963 -30.62 32.90 3.29
C ASP A 963 -31.76 32.89 4.32
N LEU A 964 -31.55 33.44 5.53
CA LEU A 964 -32.59 33.52 6.57
C LEU A 964 -33.75 34.45 6.18
N VAL A 965 -33.47 35.60 5.57
CA VAL A 965 -34.52 36.51 5.09
C VAL A 965 -35.29 35.88 3.93
N GLY A 966 -34.62 35.10 3.08
CA GLY A 966 -35.28 34.31 2.03
C GLY A 966 -36.29 33.28 2.59
N GLU A 967 -36.13 32.86 3.84
CA GLU A 967 -36.98 31.91 4.55
C GLU A 967 -37.82 32.56 5.67
N TRP A 968 -38.03 33.89 5.62
CA TRP A 968 -38.58 34.68 6.74
C TRP A 968 -39.90 34.15 7.31
N ASP A 969 -40.79 33.63 6.45
CA ASP A 969 -42.09 33.10 6.86
C ASP A 969 -41.98 31.78 7.65
N ASN A 970 -40.87 31.06 7.48
CA ASN A 970 -40.59 29.81 8.19
C ASN A 970 -39.86 30.03 9.53
N LEU A 971 -39.48 31.26 9.88
CA LEU A 971 -38.74 31.58 11.10
C LEU A 971 -39.64 31.84 12.33
N MET A 972 -39.17 31.42 13.50
CA MET A 972 -39.80 31.74 14.79
C MET A 972 -39.59 33.21 15.15
N GLN A 973 -40.46 33.74 16.03
CA GLN A 973 -40.35 35.14 16.47
C GLN A 973 -39.01 35.44 17.16
N GLU A 974 -38.50 34.53 17.99
CA GLU A 974 -37.20 34.69 18.64
C GLU A 974 -36.05 34.75 17.62
N GLU A 975 -36.14 33.99 16.52
CA GLU A 975 -35.17 33.98 15.42
C GLU A 975 -35.20 35.31 14.64
N LYS A 976 -36.40 35.83 14.37
CA LYS A 976 -36.58 37.15 13.73
C LYS A 976 -35.98 38.27 14.58
N VAL A 977 -36.19 38.23 15.91
CA VAL A 977 -35.64 39.21 16.85
C VAL A 977 -34.11 39.23 16.82
N ILE A 978 -33.42 38.08 16.78
CA ILE A 978 -31.95 38.08 16.72
C ILE A 978 -31.41 38.57 15.38
N ILE A 979 -32.11 38.31 14.26
CA ILE A 979 -31.74 38.83 12.95
C ILE A 979 -31.91 40.36 12.93
N ILE A 980 -33.04 40.87 13.43
CA ILE A 980 -33.29 42.31 13.57
C ILE A 980 -32.25 42.96 14.48
N SER A 981 -31.89 42.31 15.60
CA SER A 981 -30.81 42.79 16.47
C SER A 981 -29.49 42.86 15.70
N LYS A 982 -29.16 41.84 14.90
CA LYS A 982 -27.92 41.80 14.09
C LYS A 982 -27.86 42.91 13.06
N LEU A 983 -28.98 43.23 12.41
CA LEU A 983 -29.10 44.31 11.43
C LEU A 983 -28.99 45.72 12.03
N ASN A 984 -29.24 45.84 13.34
CA ASN A 984 -29.13 47.09 14.12
C ASN A 984 -27.81 47.23 14.87
N GLU A 985 -26.94 46.22 14.87
CA GLU A 985 -25.62 46.31 15.50
C GLU A 985 -24.81 47.45 14.87
N GLU A 986 -24.22 48.31 15.69
CA GLU A 986 -23.27 49.30 15.19
C GLU A 986 -21.94 48.64 14.86
N ARG A 987 -21.69 48.50 13.56
CA ARG A 987 -20.53 47.85 12.97
C ARG A 987 -20.15 48.49 11.65
N VAL A 988 -18.88 48.32 11.27
CA VAL A 988 -18.32 48.97 10.09
C VAL A 988 -19.02 48.50 8.81
N ASP A 989 -19.30 47.21 8.71
CA ASP A 989 -19.93 46.49 7.61
C ASP A 989 -21.47 46.48 7.63
N LYS A 990 -22.12 47.33 8.46
CA LYS A 990 -23.58 47.27 8.67
C LYS A 990 -24.40 47.37 7.38
N TYR A 991 -23.98 48.23 6.45
CA TYR A 991 -24.72 48.43 5.20
C TYR A 991 -24.69 47.20 4.29
N TRP A 992 -23.64 46.37 4.36
CA TRP A 992 -23.60 45.10 3.64
C TRP A 992 -24.65 44.12 4.18
N LEU A 993 -24.77 44.02 5.51
CA LEU A 993 -25.76 43.15 6.14
C LEU A 993 -27.20 43.61 5.86
N GLN A 994 -27.46 44.92 5.95
CA GLN A 994 -28.76 45.51 5.64
C GLN A 994 -29.11 45.34 4.15
N SER A 995 -28.12 45.46 3.27
CA SER A 995 -28.31 45.18 1.84
C SER A 995 -28.72 43.73 1.58
N ALA A 996 -28.11 42.76 2.28
CA ALA A 996 -28.47 41.35 2.15
C ALA A 996 -29.95 41.06 2.47
N ALA A 997 -30.54 41.84 3.37
CA ALA A 997 -31.97 41.77 3.68
C ALA A 997 -32.87 42.47 2.63
N LEU A 998 -32.35 43.48 1.92
CA LEU A 998 -33.06 44.23 0.90
C LEU A 998 -32.91 43.66 -0.52
N ILE A 999 -31.89 42.83 -0.79
CA ILE A 999 -31.69 42.13 -2.07
C ILE A 999 -32.46 40.81 -2.05
N GLN A 1000 -33.80 40.89 -1.95
CA GLN A 1000 -34.69 39.74 -1.89
C GLN A 1000 -35.84 39.89 -2.90
N ASN A 1001 -36.40 38.76 -3.33
CA ASN A 1001 -37.57 38.77 -4.24
C ASN A 1001 -38.81 39.33 -3.54
N ASP A 1002 -38.97 38.97 -2.26
CA ASP A 1002 -40.02 39.45 -1.37
C ASP A 1002 -39.34 39.90 -0.07
N ILE A 1003 -39.44 41.19 0.24
CA ILE A 1003 -38.80 41.78 1.42
C ILE A 1003 -39.89 41.89 2.52
N PRO A 1004 -39.71 41.29 3.71
CA PRO A 1004 -40.69 41.38 4.79
C PRO A 1004 -40.99 42.81 5.22
N GLU A 1005 -42.27 43.13 5.49
CA GLU A 1005 -42.72 44.50 5.83
C GLU A 1005 -42.00 45.06 7.05
N GLU A 1006 -41.79 44.23 8.08
CA GLU A 1006 -41.04 44.60 9.29
C GLU A 1006 -39.60 45.05 8.98
N LEU A 1007 -38.93 44.39 8.02
CA LEU A 1007 -37.57 44.75 7.60
C LEU A 1007 -37.58 46.00 6.72
N GLN A 1008 -38.61 46.21 5.90
CA GLN A 1008 -38.78 47.47 5.16
C GLN A 1008 -38.92 48.66 6.12
N GLN A 1009 -39.81 48.55 7.12
CA GLN A 1009 -40.02 49.61 8.12
C GLN A 1009 -38.79 49.87 8.98
N LEU A 1010 -37.96 48.84 9.19
CA LEU A 1010 -36.72 48.96 9.96
C LEU A 1010 -35.59 49.63 9.17
N LEU A 1011 -35.38 49.22 7.93
CA LEU A 1011 -34.18 49.55 7.15
C LEU A 1011 -34.36 50.76 6.23
N LEU A 1012 -35.58 51.02 5.75
CA LEU A 1012 -35.87 52.14 4.86
C LEU A 1012 -36.35 53.36 5.66
N PRO A 1013 -35.93 54.59 5.29
CA PRO A 1013 -36.51 55.81 5.85
C PRO A 1013 -38.03 55.85 5.62
N LYS A 1014 -38.79 56.52 6.51
CA LYS A 1014 -40.27 56.53 6.51
C LYS A 1014 -40.95 56.97 5.20
N ASP A 1015 -40.24 57.72 4.37
CA ASP A 1015 -40.70 58.24 3.08
C ASP A 1015 -40.02 57.57 1.87
N VAL A 1016 -39.27 56.49 2.10
CA VAL A 1016 -38.73 55.60 1.08
C VAL A 1016 -39.55 54.31 1.08
N SER A 1017 -40.17 53.98 -0.04
CA SER A 1017 -40.88 52.72 -0.28
C SER A 1017 -40.13 51.88 -1.32
N LEU A 1018 -40.54 50.61 -1.49
CA LEU A 1018 -39.97 49.71 -2.50
C LEU A 1018 -40.37 50.06 -3.94
N GLU A 1019 -41.09 51.16 -4.17
CA GLU A 1019 -41.39 51.63 -5.52
C GLU A 1019 -40.13 52.24 -6.16
N ASN A 1020 -39.89 51.93 -7.44
CA ASN A 1020 -38.65 52.26 -8.15
C ASN A 1020 -38.21 53.73 -8.01
N GLU A 1021 -39.15 54.68 -8.15
CA GLU A 1021 -38.85 56.10 -8.03
C GLU A 1021 -38.51 56.51 -6.59
N SER A 1022 -39.09 55.83 -5.61
CA SER A 1022 -38.83 56.06 -4.20
C SER A 1022 -37.48 55.51 -3.75
N LEU A 1023 -37.07 54.32 -4.23
CA LEU A 1023 -35.77 53.73 -3.87
C LEU A 1023 -34.56 54.56 -4.32
N VAL A 1024 -34.69 55.33 -5.41
CA VAL A 1024 -33.61 56.25 -5.84
C VAL A 1024 -33.38 57.36 -4.80
N THR A 1025 -34.42 57.79 -4.07
CA THR A 1025 -34.30 58.80 -3.02
C THR A 1025 -33.51 58.31 -1.80
N LEU A 1026 -33.30 56.99 -1.67
CA LEU A 1026 -32.42 56.42 -0.65
C LEU A 1026 -30.98 56.90 -0.83
N ASN A 1027 -30.56 57.23 -2.06
CA ASN A 1027 -29.23 57.77 -2.34
C ASN A 1027 -28.95 59.07 -1.57
N GLU A 1028 -29.96 59.94 -1.43
CA GLU A 1028 -29.83 61.22 -0.73
C GLU A 1028 -29.94 61.07 0.80
N LYS A 1029 -30.78 60.12 1.25
CA LYS A 1029 -31.09 59.91 2.67
C LYS A 1029 -30.11 59.01 3.40
N ASN A 1030 -29.62 57.98 2.71
CA ASN A 1030 -28.67 57.01 3.22
C ASN A 1030 -27.82 56.44 2.08
N ASN A 1031 -26.91 57.29 1.58
CA ASN A 1031 -26.00 56.95 0.48
C ASN A 1031 -25.22 55.65 0.72
N GLY A 1032 -24.80 55.38 1.96
CA GLY A 1032 -24.04 54.17 2.30
C GLY A 1032 -24.82 52.88 2.06
N LEU A 1033 -26.08 52.83 2.51
CA LEU A 1033 -26.97 51.68 2.27
C LEU A 1033 -27.34 51.56 0.79
N PHE A 1034 -27.63 52.68 0.13
CA PHE A 1034 -27.96 52.69 -1.30
C PHE A 1034 -26.83 52.11 -2.15
N LEU A 1035 -25.59 52.57 -1.94
CA LEU A 1035 -24.44 52.07 -2.69
C LEU A 1035 -24.20 50.58 -2.44
N ALA A 1036 -24.26 50.14 -1.17
CA ALA A 1036 -24.05 48.74 -0.81
C ALA A 1036 -25.12 47.82 -1.45
N ALA A 1037 -26.38 48.24 -1.47
CA ALA A 1037 -27.46 47.45 -2.05
C ALA A 1037 -27.35 47.33 -3.57
N VAL A 1038 -27.07 48.43 -4.28
CA VAL A 1038 -26.84 48.39 -5.73
C VAL A 1038 -25.62 47.53 -6.06
N GLN A 1039 -24.50 47.72 -5.36
CA GLN A 1039 -23.28 46.92 -5.56
C GLN A 1039 -23.51 45.42 -5.30
N MET A 1040 -24.27 45.08 -4.26
CA MET A 1040 -24.65 43.69 -3.98
C MET A 1040 -25.56 43.10 -5.06
N TYR A 1041 -26.56 43.85 -5.52
CA TYR A 1041 -27.43 43.44 -6.63
C TYR A 1041 -26.61 43.18 -7.91
N LEU A 1042 -25.63 44.03 -8.21
CA LEU A 1042 -24.74 43.87 -9.37
C LEU A 1042 -23.70 42.75 -9.20
N GLY A 1043 -23.48 42.26 -7.97
CA GLY A 1043 -22.38 41.35 -7.65
C GLY A 1043 -20.99 41.98 -7.82
N ASN A 1044 -20.88 43.31 -7.76
CA ASN A 1044 -19.64 44.04 -8.01
C ASN A 1044 -19.35 45.09 -6.91
N PRO A 1045 -18.13 45.14 -6.35
CA PRO A 1045 -16.94 44.37 -6.74
C PRO A 1045 -16.88 42.97 -6.10
N GLN A 1046 -15.88 42.17 -6.45
CA GLN A 1046 -15.67 40.83 -5.87
C GLN A 1046 -15.36 40.95 -4.36
N PRO A 1047 -15.85 40.03 -3.50
CA PRO A 1047 -16.41 38.71 -3.82
C PRO A 1047 -17.96 38.65 -3.88
N LEU A 1048 -18.67 39.79 -4.01
CA LEU A 1048 -20.14 39.82 -3.97
C LEU A 1048 -20.81 38.89 -4.99
N TRP A 1049 -20.23 38.75 -6.19
CA TRP A 1049 -20.69 37.79 -7.19
C TRP A 1049 -20.63 36.35 -6.67
N TYR A 1050 -19.48 35.95 -6.09
CA TYR A 1050 -19.23 34.58 -5.62
C TYR A 1050 -20.07 34.18 -4.41
N LEU A 1051 -20.66 35.13 -3.69
CA LEU A 1051 -21.63 34.86 -2.61
C LEU A 1051 -23.02 34.44 -3.13
N GLY A 1052 -23.27 34.52 -4.45
CA GLY A 1052 -24.54 34.11 -5.04
C GLY A 1052 -25.75 34.95 -4.60
N VAL A 1053 -25.52 36.21 -4.21
CA VAL A 1053 -26.56 37.14 -3.74
C VAL A 1053 -27.05 38.12 -4.83
N HIS A 1054 -26.35 38.18 -5.94
CA HIS A 1054 -26.60 39.12 -7.04
C HIS A 1054 -27.91 38.83 -7.77
N HIS A 1055 -28.47 39.86 -8.39
CA HIS A 1055 -29.68 39.85 -9.23
C HIS A 1055 -30.99 39.35 -8.58
N ARG A 1056 -30.99 38.91 -7.31
CA ARG A 1056 -32.21 38.68 -6.54
C ARG A 1056 -32.90 40.01 -6.21
N GLY A 1057 -34.22 40.05 -6.16
CA GLY A 1057 -34.94 41.32 -6.02
C GLY A 1057 -34.91 42.20 -7.27
N LYS A 1058 -34.71 41.60 -8.46
CA LYS A 1058 -34.79 42.25 -9.78
C LYS A 1058 -36.02 43.15 -9.96
N LYS A 1059 -37.14 42.80 -9.32
CA LYS A 1059 -38.37 43.61 -9.31
C LYS A 1059 -38.15 45.05 -8.82
N TYR A 1060 -37.27 45.23 -7.84
CA TYR A 1060 -37.03 46.50 -7.14
C TYR A 1060 -35.74 47.19 -7.61
N TRP A 1061 -34.66 46.43 -7.77
CA TRP A 1061 -33.32 47.00 -7.98
C TRP A 1061 -32.95 47.18 -9.45
N LYS A 1062 -33.52 46.38 -10.37
CA LYS A 1062 -33.28 46.57 -11.80
C LYS A 1062 -33.66 47.99 -12.27
N PRO A 1063 -34.86 48.51 -11.93
CA PRO A 1063 -35.25 49.86 -12.38
C PRO A 1063 -34.42 50.97 -11.74
N VAL A 1064 -33.90 50.75 -10.52
CA VAL A 1064 -32.94 51.67 -9.88
C VAL A 1064 -31.65 51.74 -10.69
N VAL A 1065 -31.09 50.58 -11.10
CA VAL A 1065 -29.91 50.52 -11.96
C VAL A 1065 -30.16 51.18 -13.31
N GLU A 1066 -31.31 50.89 -13.94
CA GLU A 1066 -31.74 51.54 -15.18
C GLU A 1066 -31.75 53.07 -15.03
N LYS A 1067 -32.22 53.61 -13.90
CA LYS A 1067 -32.25 55.05 -13.64
C LYS A 1067 -30.86 55.66 -13.44
N LEU A 1068 -29.92 54.92 -12.85
CA LEU A 1068 -28.54 55.37 -12.64
C LEU A 1068 -27.81 55.64 -13.97
N THR A 1069 -28.22 55.00 -15.07
CA THR A 1069 -27.65 55.26 -16.41
C THR A 1069 -27.96 56.65 -16.95
N GLN A 1070 -28.87 57.41 -16.32
CA GLN A 1070 -29.23 58.77 -16.69
C GLN A 1070 -28.48 59.84 -15.88
N ASN A 1071 -27.59 59.47 -14.95
CA ASN A 1071 -26.86 60.41 -14.10
C ASN A 1071 -25.34 60.15 -14.15
N SER A 1072 -24.65 60.80 -15.08
CA SER A 1072 -23.22 60.63 -15.29
C SER A 1072 -22.32 61.09 -14.15
N SER A 1073 -22.85 61.90 -13.23
CA SER A 1073 -22.13 62.33 -12.02
C SER A 1073 -22.16 61.27 -10.91
N HIS A 1074 -23.02 60.25 -11.01
CA HIS A 1074 -23.17 59.24 -9.98
C HIS A 1074 -21.98 58.27 -9.93
N PRO A 1075 -21.47 57.88 -8.74
CA PRO A 1075 -20.32 56.97 -8.63
C PRO A 1075 -20.50 55.60 -9.30
N LEU A 1076 -21.74 55.10 -9.36
CA LEU A 1076 -22.08 53.80 -9.98
C LEU A 1076 -22.51 53.91 -11.45
N PHE A 1077 -22.40 55.08 -12.09
CA PHE A 1077 -22.82 55.27 -13.49
C PHE A 1077 -22.17 54.25 -14.43
N ASN A 1078 -20.86 54.06 -14.34
CA ASN A 1078 -20.13 53.11 -15.18
C ASN A 1078 -20.63 51.67 -14.96
N LYS A 1079 -20.78 51.27 -13.69
CA LYS A 1079 -21.27 49.92 -13.32
C LYS A 1079 -22.72 49.67 -13.75
N ALA A 1080 -23.56 50.71 -13.74
CA ALA A 1080 -24.92 50.61 -14.26
C ALA A 1080 -24.91 50.36 -15.77
N TRP A 1081 -24.03 51.03 -16.51
CA TRP A 1081 -23.83 50.76 -17.95
C TRP A 1081 -23.24 49.37 -18.21
N ASP A 1082 -22.28 48.92 -17.40
CA ASP A 1082 -21.74 47.55 -17.46
C ASP A 1082 -22.87 46.52 -17.34
N GLU A 1083 -23.75 46.68 -16.35
CA GLU A 1083 -24.91 45.81 -16.12
C GLU A 1083 -25.90 45.84 -17.29
N ILE A 1084 -26.31 47.03 -17.74
CA ILE A 1084 -27.28 47.17 -18.84
C ILE A 1084 -26.73 46.54 -20.14
N TYR A 1085 -25.44 46.74 -20.42
CA TYR A 1085 -24.78 46.15 -21.59
C TYR A 1085 -24.62 44.62 -21.47
N SER A 1086 -24.44 44.09 -20.24
CA SER A 1086 -24.27 42.66 -20.00
C SER A 1086 -25.47 41.79 -20.37
N TYR A 1087 -26.69 42.37 -20.45
CA TYR A 1087 -27.89 41.65 -20.91
C TYR A 1087 -27.80 41.18 -22.36
N GLY A 1088 -26.95 41.82 -23.17
CA GLY A 1088 -26.71 41.42 -24.57
C GLY A 1088 -27.91 41.53 -25.51
N ASP A 1089 -28.86 42.42 -25.20
CA ASP A 1089 -30.06 42.67 -26.01
C ASP A 1089 -30.08 44.11 -26.55
N ASP A 1090 -29.86 44.24 -27.87
CA ASP A 1090 -29.92 45.50 -28.59
C ASP A 1090 -31.22 46.28 -28.35
N ASN A 1091 -32.37 45.60 -28.32
CA ASN A 1091 -33.65 46.30 -28.19
C ASN A 1091 -33.84 46.85 -26.77
N TYR A 1092 -33.16 46.25 -25.79
CA TYR A 1092 -33.15 46.71 -24.41
C TYR A 1092 -32.21 47.90 -24.20
N VAL A 1093 -31.01 47.89 -24.81
CA VAL A 1093 -29.98 48.91 -24.59
C VAL A 1093 -30.20 50.19 -25.42
N VAL A 1094 -30.67 50.08 -26.67
CA VAL A 1094 -30.87 51.23 -27.58
C VAL A 1094 -31.74 52.37 -26.99
N PRO A 1095 -32.86 52.10 -26.28
CA PRO A 1095 -33.64 53.16 -25.64
C PRO A 1095 -32.82 54.03 -24.66
N PHE A 1096 -31.89 53.44 -23.92
CA PHE A 1096 -31.03 54.17 -22.99
C PHE A 1096 -30.03 55.05 -23.74
N ILE A 1097 -29.42 54.53 -24.82
CA ILE A 1097 -28.53 55.31 -25.69
C ILE A 1097 -29.26 56.51 -26.30
N ASN A 1098 -30.50 56.32 -26.75
CA ASN A 1098 -31.31 57.39 -27.33
C ASN A 1098 -31.67 58.49 -26.32
N GLN A 1099 -31.73 58.17 -25.03
CA GLN A 1099 -32.01 59.10 -23.94
C GLN A 1099 -30.76 59.80 -23.36
N LEU A 1100 -29.55 59.44 -23.83
CA LEU A 1100 -28.31 60.07 -23.36
C LEU A 1100 -28.27 61.57 -23.68
N ASP A 1101 -27.81 62.33 -22.68
CA ASP A 1101 -27.41 63.73 -22.85
C ASP A 1101 -26.18 63.80 -23.77
N PRO A 1102 -26.12 64.75 -24.73
CA PRO A 1102 -24.96 64.93 -25.61
C PRO A 1102 -23.61 65.01 -24.88
N THR A 1103 -23.57 65.53 -23.66
CA THR A 1103 -22.36 65.66 -22.85
C THR A 1103 -21.84 64.32 -22.30
N ASP A 1104 -22.68 63.28 -22.25
CA ASP A 1104 -22.35 61.97 -21.68
C ASP A 1104 -22.03 60.90 -22.74
N VAL A 1105 -22.34 61.19 -24.01
CA VAL A 1105 -22.20 60.25 -25.14
C VAL A 1105 -20.76 59.71 -25.27
N GLU A 1106 -19.76 60.58 -25.14
CA GLU A 1106 -18.34 60.17 -25.19
C GLU A 1106 -17.95 59.31 -23.98
N LYS A 1107 -18.43 59.65 -22.78
CA LYS A 1107 -18.19 58.86 -21.57
C LYS A 1107 -18.78 57.45 -21.68
N VAL A 1108 -20.00 57.32 -22.22
CA VAL A 1108 -20.63 56.01 -22.45
C VAL A 1108 -19.92 55.22 -23.53
N PHE A 1109 -19.46 55.88 -24.60
CA PHE A 1109 -18.59 55.21 -25.58
C PHE A 1109 -17.36 54.59 -24.93
N GLU A 1110 -16.65 55.33 -24.07
CA GLU A 1110 -15.48 54.78 -23.37
C GLU A 1110 -15.82 53.53 -22.54
N ILE A 1111 -16.95 53.55 -21.83
CA ILE A 1111 -17.41 52.42 -21.01
C ILE A 1111 -17.70 51.21 -21.91
N LEU A 1112 -18.56 51.37 -22.93
CA LEU A 1112 -18.94 50.26 -23.80
C LEU A 1112 -17.75 49.72 -24.60
N PHE A 1113 -16.84 50.61 -25.00
CA PHE A 1113 -15.60 50.24 -25.68
C PHE A 1113 -14.67 49.44 -24.77
N GLU A 1114 -14.51 49.84 -23.51
CA GLU A 1114 -13.73 49.09 -22.52
C GLU A 1114 -14.33 47.70 -22.25
N ILE A 1115 -15.66 47.60 -22.11
CA ILE A 1115 -16.34 46.29 -22.00
C ILE A 1115 -16.01 45.45 -23.24
N LYS A 1116 -16.15 46.04 -24.44
CA LYS A 1116 -15.96 45.32 -25.70
C LYS A 1116 -14.51 44.87 -25.93
N ILE A 1117 -13.50 45.59 -25.45
CA ILE A 1117 -12.08 45.14 -25.44
C ILE A 1117 -11.90 43.86 -24.61
N ASN A 1118 -12.70 43.70 -23.55
CA ASN A 1118 -12.62 42.58 -22.62
C ASN A 1118 -13.56 41.41 -22.99
N THR A 1119 -14.42 41.57 -24.00
CA THR A 1119 -15.40 40.56 -24.43
C THR A 1119 -15.34 40.30 -25.94
N THR A 1120 -15.09 39.05 -26.35
CA THR A 1120 -15.03 38.68 -27.77
C THR A 1120 -16.43 38.52 -28.40
N ASP A 1121 -17.45 38.16 -27.60
CA ASP A 1121 -18.85 38.06 -28.03
C ASP A 1121 -19.69 39.31 -27.67
N ASN A 1122 -21.02 39.28 -27.86
CA ASN A 1122 -21.96 40.38 -27.58
C ASN A 1122 -21.75 41.64 -28.46
N PHE A 1123 -22.04 41.52 -29.76
CA PHE A 1123 -21.80 42.58 -30.75
C PHE A 1123 -22.78 43.77 -30.69
N MET A 1124 -24.07 43.54 -30.40
CA MET A 1124 -25.09 44.60 -30.26
C MET A 1124 -25.04 45.71 -31.35
N PRO A 1125 -25.18 45.35 -32.64
CA PRO A 1125 -24.97 46.27 -33.74
C PRO A 1125 -25.90 47.50 -33.74
N LYS A 1126 -27.15 47.36 -33.29
CA LYS A 1126 -28.07 48.51 -33.24
C LYS A 1126 -27.69 49.49 -32.14
N THR A 1127 -27.17 48.99 -31.02
CA THR A 1127 -26.66 49.81 -29.90
C THR A 1127 -25.50 50.67 -30.37
N TRP A 1128 -24.52 50.07 -31.04
CA TRP A 1128 -23.37 50.80 -31.57
C TRP A 1128 -23.75 51.78 -32.66
N ASP A 1129 -24.67 51.42 -33.58
CA ASP A 1129 -25.16 52.34 -34.60
C ASP A 1129 -25.93 53.53 -34.01
N ALA A 1130 -26.74 53.31 -32.98
CA ALA A 1130 -27.42 54.38 -32.25
C ALA A 1130 -26.42 55.32 -31.55
N LEU A 1131 -25.35 54.77 -30.97
CA LEU A 1131 -24.28 55.53 -30.32
C LEU A 1131 -23.50 56.38 -31.35
N PHE A 1132 -23.13 55.81 -32.51
CA PHE A 1132 -22.45 56.54 -33.59
C PHE A 1132 -23.32 57.61 -34.25
N SER A 1133 -24.64 57.45 -34.19
CA SER A 1133 -25.62 58.39 -34.75
C SER A 1133 -25.83 59.61 -33.85
N LYS A 1134 -25.42 59.56 -32.57
CA LYS A 1134 -25.44 60.69 -31.61
C LYS A 1134 -24.30 61.69 -31.79
N ILE A 1135 -23.26 61.33 -32.56
CA ILE A 1135 -22.10 62.19 -32.84
C ILE A 1135 -22.21 62.75 -34.25
N GLU A 1136 -22.41 64.07 -34.34
CA GLU A 1136 -22.43 64.82 -35.60
C GLU A 1136 -21.02 65.28 -36.05
N ASP A 1137 -20.07 65.42 -35.12
CA ASP A 1137 -18.69 65.83 -35.44
C ASP A 1137 -17.91 64.70 -36.13
N PRO A 1138 -17.56 64.84 -37.42
CA PRO A 1138 -16.83 63.81 -38.14
C PRO A 1138 -15.43 63.55 -37.57
N VAL A 1139 -14.80 64.52 -36.91
CA VAL A 1139 -13.46 64.36 -36.32
C VAL A 1139 -13.52 63.43 -35.09
N VAL A 1140 -14.54 63.59 -34.24
CA VAL A 1140 -14.74 62.73 -33.06
C VAL A 1140 -15.09 61.31 -33.50
N LYS A 1141 -15.99 61.18 -34.49
CA LYS A 1141 -16.38 59.88 -35.06
C LYS A 1141 -15.18 59.14 -35.65
N SER A 1142 -14.33 59.83 -36.39
CA SER A 1142 -13.09 59.29 -36.97
C SER A 1142 -12.12 58.79 -35.90
N LYS A 1143 -11.92 59.56 -34.82
CA LYS A 1143 -11.10 59.16 -33.67
C LYS A 1143 -11.61 57.89 -32.97
N TRP A 1144 -12.93 57.74 -32.82
CA TRP A 1144 -13.50 56.52 -32.24
C TRP A 1144 -13.25 55.29 -33.10
N ILE A 1145 -13.40 55.44 -34.42
CA ILE A 1145 -13.16 54.38 -35.40
C ILE A 1145 -11.68 53.97 -35.40
N GLU A 1146 -10.75 54.93 -35.34
CA GLU A 1146 -9.31 54.69 -35.19
C GLU A 1146 -9.00 53.86 -33.93
N ARG A 1147 -9.63 54.21 -32.80
CA ARG A 1147 -9.46 53.48 -31.53
C ARG A 1147 -10.00 52.05 -31.61
N ILE A 1148 -11.16 51.85 -32.24
CA ILE A 1148 -11.72 50.52 -32.47
C ILE A 1148 -10.80 49.69 -33.38
N ALA A 1149 -10.27 50.28 -34.45
CA ALA A 1149 -9.34 49.61 -35.36
C ALA A 1149 -8.03 49.20 -34.67
N SER A 1150 -7.44 50.09 -33.87
CA SER A 1150 -6.20 49.81 -33.12
C SER A 1150 -6.34 48.72 -32.05
N HIS A 1151 -7.56 48.46 -31.56
CA HIS A 1151 -7.85 47.39 -30.59
C HIS A 1151 -8.55 46.17 -31.22
N SER A 1152 -8.63 46.10 -32.55
CA SER A 1152 -9.32 45.02 -33.27
C SER A 1152 -8.88 43.62 -32.82
N ILE A 1153 -7.57 43.40 -32.57
CA ILE A 1153 -7.01 42.14 -32.06
C ILE A 1153 -7.60 41.67 -30.72
N ASN A 1154 -8.08 42.59 -29.88
CA ASN A 1154 -8.68 42.27 -28.59
C ASN A 1154 -10.19 42.02 -28.68
N ILE A 1155 -10.84 42.52 -29.74
CA ILE A 1155 -12.29 42.62 -29.87
C ILE A 1155 -12.85 41.60 -30.87
N LEU A 1156 -12.13 41.34 -31.96
CA LEU A 1156 -12.55 40.48 -33.06
C LEU A 1156 -11.65 39.25 -33.10
N ASP A 1157 -12.24 38.05 -33.04
CA ASP A 1157 -11.48 36.83 -33.31
C ASP A 1157 -11.17 36.72 -34.81
N ASP A 1158 -12.09 37.22 -35.64
CA ASP A 1158 -11.95 37.27 -37.10
C ASP A 1158 -12.63 38.51 -37.69
N PHE A 1159 -12.03 39.09 -38.74
CA PHE A 1159 -12.57 40.29 -39.39
C PHE A 1159 -13.95 40.09 -40.03
N SER A 1160 -14.39 38.86 -40.33
CA SER A 1160 -15.76 38.61 -40.78
C SER A 1160 -16.80 38.96 -39.72
N GLN A 1161 -16.42 39.04 -38.44
CA GLN A 1161 -17.29 39.45 -37.33
C GLN A 1161 -17.63 40.95 -37.38
N LEU A 1162 -16.79 41.77 -38.03
CA LEU A 1162 -16.98 43.23 -38.10
C LEU A 1162 -18.36 43.61 -38.69
N LYS A 1163 -18.86 42.85 -39.68
CA LYS A 1163 -20.17 43.13 -40.30
C LYS A 1163 -21.36 42.82 -39.39
N TYR A 1164 -21.18 41.97 -38.38
CA TYR A 1164 -22.20 41.66 -37.37
C TYR A 1164 -22.17 42.66 -36.21
N TRP A 1165 -21.09 43.44 -36.09
CA TRP A 1165 -20.91 44.48 -35.07
C TRP A 1165 -21.20 45.89 -35.60
N ILE A 1166 -20.49 46.31 -36.64
CA ILE A 1166 -20.65 47.64 -37.25
C ILE A 1166 -21.45 47.47 -38.55
N ILE A 1167 -22.76 47.69 -38.48
CA ILE A 1167 -23.65 47.50 -39.63
C ILE A 1167 -23.53 48.62 -40.67
N ASN A 1168 -23.23 49.85 -40.22
CA ASN A 1168 -23.09 51.01 -41.10
C ASN A 1168 -21.91 50.83 -42.09
N PRO A 1169 -22.16 50.81 -43.42
CA PRO A 1169 -21.11 50.62 -44.41
C PRO A 1169 -20.05 51.72 -44.44
N GLU A 1170 -20.41 52.97 -44.14
CA GLU A 1170 -19.46 54.10 -44.15
C GLU A 1170 -18.45 53.97 -43.01
N ILE A 1171 -18.92 53.61 -41.80
CA ILE A 1171 -18.07 53.36 -40.63
C ILE A 1171 -17.15 52.17 -40.87
N ARG A 1172 -17.65 51.09 -41.50
CA ARG A 1172 -16.81 49.95 -41.90
C ARG A 1172 -15.73 50.35 -42.91
N SER A 1173 -16.08 51.15 -43.91
CA SER A 1173 -15.10 51.63 -44.89
C SER A 1173 -14.01 52.48 -44.23
N GLU A 1174 -14.36 53.27 -43.21
CA GLU A 1174 -13.39 54.07 -42.45
C GLU A 1174 -12.53 53.21 -41.51
N PHE A 1175 -13.09 52.20 -40.85
CA PHE A 1175 -12.35 51.23 -40.04
C PHE A 1175 -11.20 50.59 -40.84
N TRP A 1176 -11.46 50.15 -42.07
CA TRP A 1176 -10.46 49.54 -42.93
C TRP A 1176 -9.33 50.49 -43.34
N ARG A 1177 -9.57 51.81 -43.40
CA ARG A 1177 -8.50 52.80 -43.68
C ARG A 1177 -7.39 52.77 -42.65
N TYR A 1178 -7.70 52.44 -41.40
CA TYR A 1178 -6.73 52.32 -40.30
C TYR A 1178 -6.02 50.96 -40.26
N LEU A 1179 -6.52 49.96 -41.00
CA LEU A 1179 -5.95 48.62 -41.13
C LEU A 1179 -5.53 48.32 -42.56
N LYS A 1180 -4.97 49.32 -43.24
CA LYS A 1180 -4.64 49.27 -44.67
C LYS A 1180 -3.70 48.11 -45.03
N ASN A 1181 -2.80 47.70 -44.14
CA ASN A 1181 -1.92 46.55 -44.37
C ASN A 1181 -2.72 45.24 -44.44
N ASP A 1182 -3.57 45.00 -43.44
CA ASP A 1182 -4.46 43.84 -43.38
C ASP A 1182 -5.45 43.85 -44.56
N GLU A 1183 -6.09 44.98 -44.86
CA GLU A 1183 -7.01 45.14 -45.99
C GLU A 1183 -6.32 44.80 -47.33
N ASN A 1184 -5.14 45.36 -47.59
CA ASN A 1184 -4.40 45.10 -48.82
C ASN A 1184 -3.99 43.62 -48.95
N LEU A 1185 -3.51 43.01 -47.86
CA LEU A 1185 -3.13 41.59 -47.86
C LEU A 1185 -4.34 40.69 -48.12
N ILE A 1186 -5.48 40.98 -47.49
CA ILE A 1186 -6.72 40.23 -47.68
C ILE A 1186 -7.23 40.39 -49.12
N ILE A 1187 -7.38 41.60 -49.64
CA ILE A 1187 -7.85 41.87 -51.02
C ILE A 1187 -6.92 41.24 -52.06
N THR A 1188 -5.61 41.37 -51.88
CA THR A 1188 -4.62 40.77 -52.80
C THR A 1188 -4.71 39.24 -52.76
N SER A 1189 -4.89 38.64 -51.58
CA SER A 1189 -5.06 37.19 -51.44
C SER A 1189 -6.33 36.68 -52.11
N TYR A 1190 -7.45 37.43 -52.03
CA TYR A 1190 -8.70 37.09 -52.70
C TYR A 1190 -8.58 37.20 -54.22
N SER A 1191 -8.03 38.31 -54.72
CA SER A 1191 -7.81 38.54 -56.15
C SER A 1191 -6.88 37.47 -56.76
N PHE A 1192 -5.92 36.98 -55.97
CA PHE A 1192 -5.02 35.92 -56.38
C PHE A 1192 -5.73 34.55 -56.53
N ILE A 1193 -6.60 34.18 -55.58
CA ILE A 1193 -7.38 32.93 -55.68
C ILE A 1193 -8.33 32.95 -56.87
N GLU A 1194 -9.01 34.07 -57.12
CA GLU A 1194 -9.93 34.19 -58.26
C GLU A 1194 -9.22 33.97 -59.61
N CYS A 1195 -7.92 34.29 -59.68
CA CYS A 1195 -7.11 34.10 -60.88
C CYS A 1195 -6.23 32.84 -60.85
N TYR A 1196 -6.23 32.06 -59.76
CA TYR A 1196 -5.25 31.01 -59.50
C TYR A 1196 -5.28 29.89 -60.56
N GLU A 1197 -6.47 29.45 -60.94
CA GLU A 1197 -6.65 28.40 -61.96
C GLU A 1197 -6.20 28.86 -63.36
N ALA A 1198 -6.21 30.17 -63.63
CA ALA A 1198 -5.85 30.75 -64.92
C ALA A 1198 -4.32 30.93 -65.13
N PHE A 1199 -3.51 30.76 -64.10
CA PHE A 1199 -2.05 30.96 -64.15
C PHE A 1199 -1.27 29.64 -64.27
N ASP A 1200 -0.13 29.67 -64.96
CA ASP A 1200 0.84 28.57 -64.96
C ASP A 1200 1.66 28.53 -63.64
N GLU A 1201 2.41 27.45 -63.45
CA GLU A 1201 3.17 27.17 -62.21
C GLU A 1201 4.23 28.25 -61.88
N ASN A 1202 4.84 28.87 -62.89
CA ASN A 1202 5.80 29.95 -62.71
C ASN A 1202 5.11 31.25 -62.26
N HIS A 1203 3.96 31.58 -62.85
CA HIS A 1203 3.17 32.74 -62.45
C HIS A 1203 2.56 32.55 -61.04
N ARG A 1204 2.11 31.34 -60.68
CA ARG A 1204 1.65 31.02 -59.33
C ARG A 1204 2.76 31.21 -58.30
N SER A 1205 3.97 30.73 -58.59
CA SER A 1205 5.14 30.87 -57.71
C SER A 1205 5.55 32.34 -57.53
N ALA A 1206 5.55 33.13 -58.62
CA ALA A 1206 5.84 34.56 -58.56
C ALA A 1206 4.81 35.34 -57.71
N MET A 1207 3.54 34.97 -57.78
CA MET A 1207 2.48 35.60 -56.99
C MET A 1207 2.54 35.24 -55.50
N VAL A 1208 2.92 34.01 -55.14
CA VAL A 1208 3.22 33.65 -53.73
C VAL A 1208 4.37 34.50 -53.19
N LEU A 1209 5.41 34.72 -53.99
CA LEU A 1209 6.51 35.62 -53.62
C LEU A 1209 6.06 37.07 -53.46
N ILE A 1210 5.13 37.56 -54.29
CA ILE A 1210 4.54 38.90 -54.15
C ILE A 1210 3.73 39.02 -52.85
N LEU A 1211 2.89 38.03 -52.53
CA LEU A 1211 2.13 38.00 -51.29
C LEU A 1211 3.04 37.96 -50.05
N LEU A 1212 4.15 37.21 -50.12
CA LEU A 1212 5.14 37.16 -49.04
C LEU A 1212 5.97 38.43 -48.92
N ASP A 1213 6.33 39.06 -50.03
CA ASP A 1213 7.02 40.34 -50.03
C ASP A 1213 6.12 41.43 -49.45
N LEU A 1214 4.83 41.42 -49.78
CA LEU A 1214 3.82 42.28 -49.15
C LEU A 1214 3.68 42.00 -47.65
N PHE A 1215 3.59 40.73 -47.26
CA PHE A 1215 3.52 40.32 -45.85
C PHE A 1215 4.76 40.77 -45.06
N ARG A 1216 5.96 40.71 -45.64
CA ARG A 1216 7.20 41.14 -44.98
C ARG A 1216 7.38 42.67 -44.95
N LYS A 1217 6.99 43.38 -46.01
CA LYS A 1217 7.10 44.84 -46.11
C LYS A 1217 6.01 45.60 -45.34
N SER A 1218 4.83 45.01 -45.27
CA SER A 1218 3.65 45.62 -44.65
C SER A 1218 2.90 44.54 -43.88
N PRO A 1219 3.47 44.05 -42.76
CA PRO A 1219 2.93 42.92 -42.05
C PRO A 1219 1.54 43.22 -41.48
N PRO A 1220 0.68 42.18 -41.38
CA PRO A 1220 -0.64 42.32 -40.81
C PRO A 1220 -0.54 42.62 -39.32
N THR A 1221 -1.52 43.33 -38.80
CA THR A 1221 -1.63 43.66 -37.39
C THR A 1221 -2.59 42.73 -36.64
N HIS A 1222 -3.36 41.91 -37.38
CA HIS A 1222 -4.35 40.99 -36.83
C HIS A 1222 -4.05 39.51 -37.13
N PRO A 1223 -4.18 38.59 -36.16
CA PRO A 1223 -3.92 37.15 -36.35
C PRO A 1223 -4.82 36.49 -37.41
N SER A 1224 -6.05 36.98 -37.59
CA SER A 1224 -6.96 36.42 -38.59
C SER A 1224 -6.47 36.64 -40.03
N THR A 1225 -5.77 37.74 -40.31
CA THR A 1225 -5.12 37.96 -41.61
C THR A 1225 -4.06 36.90 -41.87
N CYS A 1226 -3.28 36.51 -40.85
CA CYS A 1226 -2.32 35.41 -40.96
C CYS A 1226 -3.02 34.07 -41.24
N GLU A 1227 -4.16 33.80 -40.60
CA GLU A 1227 -4.92 32.56 -40.83
C GLU A 1227 -5.54 32.50 -42.23
N ILE A 1228 -6.11 33.62 -42.70
CA ILE A 1228 -6.60 33.76 -44.08
C ILE A 1228 -5.44 33.52 -45.05
N LEU A 1229 -4.30 34.20 -44.88
CA LEU A 1229 -3.14 34.03 -45.75
C LEU A 1229 -2.64 32.58 -45.74
N LYS A 1230 -2.51 31.95 -44.56
CA LYS A 1230 -2.10 30.55 -44.42
C LYS A 1230 -3.05 29.61 -45.17
N ASN A 1231 -4.36 29.71 -44.93
CA ASN A 1231 -5.33 28.83 -45.56
C ASN A 1231 -5.32 28.98 -47.08
N ARG A 1232 -5.15 30.21 -47.57
CA ARG A 1232 -5.06 30.53 -49.00
C ARG A 1232 -3.74 30.04 -49.62
N ILE A 1233 -2.63 30.14 -48.89
CA ILE A 1233 -1.30 29.63 -49.28
C ILE A 1233 -1.22 28.09 -49.22
N GLN A 1234 -2.01 27.46 -48.34
CA GLN A 1234 -2.15 25.99 -48.28
C GLN A 1234 -2.99 25.44 -49.44
N GLN A 1235 -4.06 26.15 -49.85
CA GLN A 1235 -4.89 25.77 -51.01
C GLN A 1235 -4.12 25.70 -52.34
N ILE A 1236 -2.91 26.26 -52.38
CA ILE A 1236 -2.08 26.37 -53.57
C ILE A 1236 -0.77 25.56 -53.48
N ASN A 1237 -0.65 24.64 -52.50
CA ASN A 1237 0.48 23.74 -52.26
C ASN A 1237 1.86 24.43 -52.05
N ALA A 1238 1.91 25.53 -51.30
CA ALA A 1238 3.18 26.20 -50.99
C ALA A 1238 4.02 25.44 -49.92
N ASP A 1239 5.31 25.79 -49.85
CA ASP A 1239 6.28 25.20 -48.92
C ASP A 1239 5.88 25.36 -47.44
N SER A 1240 6.03 24.27 -46.68
CA SER A 1240 5.92 24.21 -45.23
C SER A 1240 6.71 25.30 -44.48
N ALA A 1241 7.86 25.74 -45.00
CA ALA A 1241 8.67 26.79 -44.40
C ALA A 1241 7.95 28.15 -44.36
N ILE A 1242 7.20 28.47 -45.43
CA ILE A 1242 6.41 29.70 -45.55
C ILE A 1242 5.23 29.68 -44.56
N ILE A 1243 4.57 28.52 -44.47
CA ILE A 1243 3.46 28.32 -43.53
C ILE A 1243 3.94 28.48 -42.09
N ASN A 1244 5.13 27.98 -41.77
CA ASN A 1244 5.74 28.13 -40.45
C ASN A 1244 6.12 29.59 -40.14
N GLU A 1245 6.63 30.36 -41.11
CA GLU A 1245 6.91 31.79 -40.93
C GLU A 1245 5.64 32.58 -40.56
N ILE A 1246 4.53 32.35 -41.28
CA ILE A 1246 3.24 32.98 -41.01
C ILE A 1246 2.69 32.56 -39.63
N ASN A 1247 2.78 31.28 -39.27
CA ASN A 1247 2.34 30.76 -37.97
C ASN A 1247 3.16 31.35 -36.80
N ASN A 1248 4.48 31.46 -36.95
CA ASN A 1248 5.33 32.04 -35.92
C ASN A 1248 5.01 33.52 -35.68
N TYR A 1249 4.78 34.28 -36.76
CA TYR A 1249 4.32 35.67 -36.65
C TYR A 1249 2.95 35.76 -35.97
N ARG A 1250 2.00 34.89 -36.33
CA ARG A 1250 0.67 34.79 -35.70
C ARG A 1250 0.78 34.53 -34.20
N SER A 1251 1.64 33.60 -33.79
CA SER A 1251 1.89 33.30 -32.37
C SER A 1251 2.48 34.51 -31.64
N GLY A 1252 3.40 35.24 -32.26
CA GLY A 1252 3.96 36.48 -31.71
C GLY A 1252 2.91 37.58 -31.50
N LEU A 1253 1.91 37.70 -32.40
CA LEU A 1253 0.77 38.61 -32.20
C LEU A 1253 -0.10 38.20 -30.99
N PHE A 1254 -0.34 36.90 -30.79
CA PHE A 1254 -1.07 36.41 -29.62
C PHE A 1254 -0.31 36.59 -28.30
N GLU A 1255 1.01 36.41 -28.29
CA GLU A 1255 1.83 36.68 -27.11
C GLU A 1255 1.82 38.16 -26.73
N LYS A 1256 1.91 39.05 -27.72
CA LYS A 1256 1.77 40.50 -27.51
C LYS A 1256 0.40 40.83 -26.90
N MET A 1257 -0.69 40.26 -27.44
CA MET A 1257 -2.05 40.41 -26.89
C MET A 1257 -2.16 39.95 -25.43
N LYS A 1258 -1.58 38.78 -25.08
CA LYS A 1258 -1.59 38.26 -23.69
C LYS A 1258 -0.82 39.18 -22.73
N SER A 1259 0.31 39.73 -23.17
CA SER A 1259 1.12 40.65 -22.36
C SER A 1259 0.42 41.98 -22.07
N GLU A 1260 -0.40 42.47 -23.01
CA GLU A 1260 -1.16 43.72 -22.86
C GLU A 1260 -2.39 43.53 -21.92
N LYS A 1261 -3.08 42.38 -21.97
CA LYS A 1261 -4.21 42.08 -21.07
C LYS A 1261 -3.81 41.86 -19.60
N TYR A 1262 -2.60 41.37 -19.32
CA TYR A 1262 -2.15 41.08 -17.94
C TYR A 1262 -1.85 42.33 -17.09
N ASN A 1263 -1.72 43.52 -17.69
CA ASN A 1263 -1.32 44.75 -17.00
C ASN A 1263 -2.48 45.63 -16.48
N LYS A 1264 -3.75 45.19 -16.54
CA LYS A 1264 -4.92 46.07 -16.30
C LYS A 1264 -6.00 45.56 -15.35
N ILE A 1265 -5.71 44.68 -14.39
CA ILE A 1265 -6.70 44.30 -13.36
C ILE A 1265 -6.44 45.11 -12.08
N ASN A 1266 -6.86 46.36 -12.05
CA ASN A 1266 -7.07 47.07 -10.79
C ASN A 1266 -8.32 46.48 -10.13
N ARG A 1267 -8.13 45.62 -9.12
CA ARG A 1267 -9.25 45.11 -8.31
C ARG A 1267 -9.74 46.24 -7.41
N GLU A 1268 -11.00 46.65 -7.59
CA GLU A 1268 -11.67 47.56 -6.65
C GLU A 1268 -11.82 46.85 -5.29
N ASN A 1269 -11.29 47.46 -4.22
CA ASN A 1269 -11.44 46.94 -2.86
C ASN A 1269 -12.80 47.34 -2.28
N ILE A 1270 -13.51 46.40 -1.64
CA ILE A 1270 -14.75 46.69 -0.92
C ILE A 1270 -14.43 47.54 0.31
N LYS A 1271 -15.10 48.68 0.44
CA LYS A 1271 -15.01 49.52 1.64
C LYS A 1271 -15.84 48.91 2.76
N ASN A 1272 -15.37 49.06 3.99
CA ASN A 1272 -16.08 48.60 5.19
C ASN A 1272 -16.38 47.09 5.17
N TRP A 1273 -15.52 46.30 4.54
CA TRP A 1273 -15.59 44.85 4.58
C TRP A 1273 -14.66 44.33 5.67
N ILE A 1274 -15.11 43.35 6.45
CA ILE A 1274 -14.30 42.64 7.43
C ILE A 1274 -13.94 41.30 6.79
N ASP A 1275 -12.64 41.09 6.54
CA ASP A 1275 -12.09 39.85 5.98
C ASP A 1275 -12.24 38.68 6.96
#